data_AF-A0A7R9FIE0-F1
#
_entry.id   AF-A0A7R9FIE0-F1
#
_cell.length_a   1.000
_cell.length_b   1.000
_cell.length_c   1.000
_cell.angle_alpha   90.00
_cell.angle_beta   90.00
_cell.angle_gamma   90.00
#
_symmetry.space_group_name_H-M   'P 1'
#
loop_
_entity.id
_entity.type
_entity.pdbx_description
1 polymer ?
#
loop_
_entity_poly.entity_id
_entity_poly.type
_entity_poly.pdbx_seq_one_letter_code
_entity_poly.pdbx_strand_id
1 'polypeptide(L)'
;MSDGNIFQVSAQYVSVNIQQGTLRGNTTSTVSGTTYYTFRGIPYAKPPKGELRFTSPQNADPWTEPIDAFEFGSYCRQGKSGGSEDCLFINVFTSKLPSKEDDSLLPVMVWIHGGAFVTGSGNINPGHLLDLGVVVVSLNYRLNVFGFLSLEGTNAPGNAGLKDQSFALRWVQNNIASFGGDPDIVTIFGQSAGGASVHYQVLSPLSAEQYLRAVLPSTLGPTWTTHRSELSVLALILAMRLKDTQDLLDFLRTLIGSQLQKALSHVLTDEEKNHFISSPFIPCLEYPRSDEQPFLPYYPYYIELNGLYNRVPYIMGVNINEGATYVANFNITAPSYWEEIVNDLERIVPLDLGLTKGSAQSIEVANKIKKFYFGEEDISYETRQNCTDLHTDLRFALGVQTTVHRHSNFSDASTYNYQFIYGNARHGWEAQFVFYTDAIEGVNSNSDKIARFFTSLWTSFAKSGVPSVEGEVTWTPVSQNSYPCLQISNDLTLLSDLEKDRINFCERTCVSSDWANVSGEWANVSGEWISETGEWTSMFVIGTAGLVSGQACPVSGPMCPMSSDWDSGSGEWASVSATMTTLRWISYVVFGLTCLFFSHSVSAQYVSVSIQQGTLRGNTTSTVSGTTYYTFRGIPYAKPPVGDLRFTAPQAVDPWTKPIDVFEFGSICNQQGGGTEDCLFINVFTPKLPSTEDDSLLPVMVWIHGGAFVTGSGNINPGHLLDLGVVVVSLNYRLNVFGFLSLEGTNAPGNAGLKDQSFALRWVQNNIASFGGDPDIVTIFGGSAGGASVHYQVLSPLSTGLFHRAISESGSALNPWAYANHTQERAFRMGSYMGHGTVDTQDLLDFLRTLAENDLVRAVSHALTDEEKIRFLSNPFVPSLEYPRSDEQPFLPFHPYYIEINGLYNKVPYITGVNIDEGASFVGGDDALAQPSYWEAIVNDLERIVPVDLGLTKGSAQSIEVANKIKEFYFGEEAISYETRQNWIDLQTDLLFVIGVQTTLHQHSNFSDASTYNYQFIYGNARHGWETQFVFYTDAIEGVNSNGAKIARFFTGLWTSFAKSGVPSVEGEVTWTPVSQNSYPYLQISNDLTLLSDLEKDRINFWTEVKNIQGKLNKAISRDSQPKTYQDISVVNKTDCEEEIQDLQVSLRKQPGNILRDCGYLWCHNESGIIMMGVFMVACAARPNPRNPCDLLPCVSDMRLVCAWDGVNPPTLFVGSCRMKVKNCRFGTDLQQIDIDRCDSLELQDILPRISRGSSEYGSEYGFENVNHDKLRIQGSRT
;
A
#
# COMPACT_ATOMS: atom_id res chain seq x y z
N MET A 1 -44.39 -19.11 -59.25
CA MET A 1 -45.82 -19.25 -58.95
C MET A 1 -46.02 -18.78 -57.52
N SER A 2 -47.20 -18.23 -57.19
CA SER A 2 -47.67 -17.88 -55.83
C SER A 2 -46.71 -17.09 -54.91
N ASP A 3 -47.04 -15.81 -54.69
CA ASP A 3 -47.58 -15.28 -53.41
C ASP A 3 -47.12 -15.93 -52.09
N GLY A 4 -46.89 -15.22 -50.99
CA GLY A 4 -47.13 -13.79 -50.71
C GLY A 4 -47.63 -13.61 -49.26
N ASN A 5 -47.09 -12.61 -48.54
CA ASN A 5 -47.46 -12.22 -47.17
C ASN A 5 -47.36 -13.30 -46.07
N ILE A 6 -46.24 -13.31 -45.34
CA ILE A 6 -46.24 -13.77 -43.93
C ILE A 6 -46.62 -12.57 -43.06
N PHE A 7 -47.60 -12.74 -42.17
CA PHE A 7 -48.08 -11.67 -41.30
C PHE A 7 -47.10 -11.40 -40.14
N GLN A 8 -46.84 -10.12 -39.87
CA GLN A 8 -46.19 -9.71 -38.62
C GLN A 8 -47.14 -9.94 -37.45
N VAL A 9 -46.65 -10.61 -36.40
CA VAL A 9 -47.22 -10.50 -35.05
C VAL A 9 -46.33 -9.53 -34.28
N SER A 10 -46.81 -8.30 -34.08
CA SER A 10 -46.07 -7.28 -33.32
C SER A 10 -46.14 -7.60 -31.83
N ALA A 11 -45.05 -8.14 -31.27
CA ALA A 11 -44.87 -8.15 -29.83
C ALA A 11 -44.84 -6.69 -29.32
N GLN A 12 -45.65 -6.38 -28.30
CA GLN A 12 -45.63 -5.06 -27.65
C GLN A 12 -44.47 -5.00 -26.65
N TYR A 13 -43.27 -4.81 -27.17
CA TYR A 13 -42.13 -4.38 -26.38
C TYR A 13 -42.24 -2.89 -26.03
N VAL A 14 -41.69 -2.49 -24.88
CA VAL A 14 -41.37 -1.08 -24.60
C VAL A 14 -39.93 -0.80 -25.03
N SER A 15 -39.60 0.43 -25.41
CA SER A 15 -38.23 0.81 -25.79
C SER A 15 -37.70 1.93 -24.91
N VAL A 16 -36.44 1.78 -24.50
CA VAL A 16 -35.70 2.75 -23.67
C VAL A 16 -34.38 3.05 -24.38
N ASN A 17 -34.03 4.33 -24.48
CA ASN A 17 -32.78 4.77 -25.10
C ASN A 17 -31.75 5.11 -24.01
N ILE A 18 -30.55 4.58 -24.20
CA ILE A 18 -29.38 4.80 -23.35
C ILE A 18 -28.16 5.02 -24.28
N GLN A 19 -27.09 5.67 -23.83
CA GLN A 19 -25.96 6.14 -24.69
C GLN A 19 -25.37 5.10 -25.64
N GLN A 20 -25.11 3.89 -25.18
CA GLN A 20 -24.58 2.85 -26.05
C GLN A 20 -25.64 2.28 -27.01
N GLY A 21 -26.95 2.48 -26.80
CA GLY A 21 -27.99 2.15 -27.78
C GLY A 21 -29.43 2.02 -27.23
N THR A 22 -30.36 1.58 -28.09
CA THR A 22 -31.77 1.33 -27.73
C THR A 22 -31.98 -0.07 -27.16
N LEU A 23 -32.55 -0.20 -25.97
CA LEU A 23 -33.07 -1.46 -25.45
C LEU A 23 -34.56 -1.64 -25.78
N ARG A 24 -34.99 -2.89 -25.82
CA ARG A 24 -36.39 -3.30 -25.77
C ARG A 24 -36.64 -4.15 -24.53
N GLY A 25 -37.67 -3.80 -23.77
CA GLY A 25 -38.07 -4.49 -22.53
C GLY A 25 -39.45 -5.12 -22.64
N ASN A 26 -39.70 -6.08 -21.76
CA ASN A 26 -41.00 -6.72 -21.60
C ASN A 26 -41.86 -6.00 -20.56
N THR A 27 -43.17 -6.24 -20.63
CA THR A 27 -44.15 -5.83 -19.59
C THR A 27 -44.72 -7.10 -18.94
N THR A 28 -44.85 -7.10 -17.62
CA THR A 28 -45.35 -8.23 -16.81
C THR A 28 -46.06 -7.68 -15.55
N SER A 29 -46.63 -8.53 -14.71
CA SER A 29 -47.32 -8.13 -13.48
C SER A 29 -46.82 -8.89 -12.25
N THR A 30 -46.83 -8.25 -11.07
CA THR A 30 -46.49 -8.88 -9.79
C THR A 30 -47.63 -9.80 -9.31
N VAL A 31 -47.39 -10.57 -8.24
CA VAL A 31 -48.41 -11.46 -7.64
C VAL A 31 -49.63 -10.67 -7.11
N SER A 32 -49.45 -9.40 -6.75
CA SER A 32 -50.54 -8.50 -6.34
C SER A 32 -51.29 -7.85 -7.53
N GLY A 33 -50.74 -7.97 -8.75
CA GLY A 33 -51.31 -7.43 -9.99
C GLY A 33 -50.67 -6.14 -10.51
N THR A 34 -49.67 -5.57 -9.83
CA THR A 34 -48.96 -4.36 -10.27
C THR A 34 -48.22 -4.62 -11.58
N THR A 35 -48.55 -3.89 -12.64
CA THR A 35 -47.81 -3.95 -13.91
C THR A 35 -46.43 -3.31 -13.77
N TYR A 36 -45.39 -3.97 -14.27
CA TYR A 36 -44.02 -3.47 -14.29
C TYR A 36 -43.28 -3.85 -15.59
N TYR A 37 -42.25 -3.07 -15.89
CA TYR A 37 -41.36 -3.24 -17.03
C TYR A 37 -40.08 -3.96 -16.59
N THR A 38 -39.59 -4.84 -17.46
CA THR A 38 -38.36 -5.62 -17.21
C THR A 38 -37.40 -5.49 -18.37
N PHE A 39 -36.18 -5.08 -18.06
CA PHE A 39 -35.04 -5.09 -18.95
C PHE A 39 -34.01 -6.01 -18.28
N ARG A 40 -33.83 -7.21 -18.84
CA ARG A 40 -33.02 -8.29 -18.26
C ARG A 40 -31.94 -8.68 -19.25
N GLY A 41 -30.80 -9.14 -18.74
CA GLY A 41 -29.64 -9.48 -19.58
C GLY A 41 -29.09 -8.26 -20.30
N ILE A 42 -28.67 -7.23 -19.53
CA ILE A 42 -28.06 -6.03 -20.06
C ILE A 42 -26.51 -6.17 -19.89
N PRO A 43 -25.69 -6.33 -20.97
CA PRO A 43 -23.77 -5.97 -20.94
C PRO A 43 -23.10 -4.94 -20.03
N TYR A 44 -23.50 -4.65 -18.79
CA TYR A 44 -22.96 -3.46 -18.10
C TYR A 44 -21.43 -3.29 -18.18
N ALA A 45 -20.67 -4.39 -18.26
CA ALA A 45 -19.28 -4.43 -18.74
C ALA A 45 -19.07 -5.44 -19.88
N LYS A 46 -17.95 -5.33 -20.60
CA LYS A 46 -17.51 -6.32 -21.62
C LYS A 46 -17.42 -7.72 -20.99
N PRO A 47 -17.71 -8.80 -21.75
CA PRO A 47 -17.53 -10.17 -21.27
C PRO A 47 -16.11 -10.42 -20.75
N PRO A 48 -15.92 -10.81 -19.48
CA PRO A 48 -14.61 -11.15 -18.92
C PRO A 48 -14.20 -12.57 -19.37
N LYS A 49 -13.96 -12.70 -20.68
CA LYS A 49 -13.46 -13.88 -21.39
C LYS A 49 -12.05 -13.58 -21.90
N GLY A 50 -11.21 -14.61 -22.01
CA GLY A 50 -9.81 -14.45 -22.47
C GLY A 50 -9.07 -13.42 -21.61
N GLU A 51 -8.43 -12.43 -22.24
CA GLU A 51 -7.66 -11.40 -21.55
C GLU A 51 -8.44 -10.67 -20.44
N LEU A 52 -9.74 -10.42 -20.63
CA LEU A 52 -10.57 -9.70 -19.67
C LEU A 52 -10.99 -10.54 -18.44
N ARG A 53 -10.61 -11.83 -18.36
CA ARG A 53 -11.15 -12.76 -17.35
C ARG A 53 -10.90 -12.34 -15.90
N PHE A 54 -9.76 -11.72 -15.61
CA PHE A 54 -9.35 -11.34 -14.24
C PHE A 54 -8.94 -9.86 -14.10
N THR A 55 -9.01 -9.07 -15.17
CA THR A 55 -8.73 -7.63 -15.16
C THR A 55 -9.88 -6.86 -14.51
N SER A 56 -9.70 -5.55 -14.29
CA SER A 56 -10.86 -4.65 -14.16
C SER A 56 -11.87 -4.84 -15.31
N PRO A 57 -13.18 -4.68 -15.04
CA PRO A 57 -14.21 -4.60 -16.07
C PRO A 57 -14.02 -3.38 -16.98
N GLN A 58 -14.48 -3.50 -18.23
CA GLN A 58 -14.39 -2.45 -19.25
C GLN A 58 -15.77 -2.08 -19.81
N ASN A 59 -15.93 -0.84 -20.29
CA ASN A 59 -17.16 -0.38 -20.95
C ASN A 59 -17.50 -1.30 -22.12
N ALA A 60 -18.66 -1.97 -22.08
CA ALA A 60 -19.14 -2.70 -23.24
C ALA A 60 -19.54 -1.76 -24.39
N ASP A 61 -19.42 -2.32 -25.60
CA ASP A 61 -19.45 -1.57 -26.85
C ASP A 61 -20.86 -1.04 -27.21
N PRO A 62 -20.96 0.12 -27.89
CA PRO A 62 -22.22 0.62 -28.40
C PRO A 62 -22.80 -0.27 -29.51
N TRP A 63 -24.13 -0.29 -29.62
CA TRP A 63 -24.89 -1.05 -30.60
C TRP A 63 -25.84 -0.13 -31.40
N THR A 64 -25.96 -0.39 -32.69
CA THR A 64 -26.86 0.36 -33.59
C THR A 64 -28.26 -0.26 -33.70
N GLU A 65 -28.37 -1.58 -33.55
CA GLU A 65 -29.62 -2.34 -33.75
C GLU A 65 -30.23 -2.79 -32.41
N PRO A 66 -31.46 -2.38 -32.04
CA PRO A 66 -31.98 -2.50 -30.68
C PRO A 66 -31.86 -3.90 -30.04
N ILE A 67 -31.32 -3.96 -28.82
CA ILE A 67 -31.14 -5.20 -28.05
C ILE A 67 -32.45 -5.56 -27.33
N ASP A 68 -32.91 -6.79 -27.54
CA ASP A 68 -34.08 -7.38 -26.88
C ASP A 68 -33.72 -7.88 -25.46
N ALA A 69 -33.83 -7.01 -24.46
CA ALA A 69 -33.53 -7.27 -23.04
C ALA A 69 -34.67 -8.04 -22.33
N PHE A 70 -35.09 -9.16 -22.92
CA PHE A 70 -36.30 -9.89 -22.53
C PHE A 70 -36.08 -10.97 -21.47
N GLU A 71 -34.89 -11.57 -21.39
CA GLU A 71 -34.57 -12.72 -20.55
C GLU A 71 -33.37 -12.44 -19.64
N PHE A 72 -33.21 -13.19 -18.56
CA PHE A 72 -32.05 -13.05 -17.69
C PHE A 72 -30.77 -13.43 -18.43
N GLY A 73 -29.75 -12.58 -18.30
CA GLY A 73 -28.42 -12.93 -18.76
C GLY A 73 -27.81 -14.07 -17.94
N SER A 74 -26.77 -14.68 -18.51
CA SER A 74 -26.04 -15.77 -17.88
C SER A 74 -25.45 -15.37 -16.52
N TYR A 75 -25.62 -16.22 -15.51
CA TYR A 75 -25.01 -15.99 -14.20
C TYR A 75 -23.52 -16.35 -14.20
N CYS A 76 -22.74 -15.69 -13.33
CA CYS A 76 -21.30 -15.91 -13.28
C CYS A 76 -20.91 -17.30 -12.78
N ARG A 77 -19.83 -17.83 -13.36
CA ARG A 77 -19.40 -19.22 -13.24
C ARG A 77 -19.14 -19.66 -11.80
N GLN A 78 -19.83 -20.71 -11.34
CA GLN A 78 -19.92 -21.06 -9.93
C GLN A 78 -20.08 -22.57 -9.62
N GLY A 79 -19.21 -23.05 -8.71
CA GLY A 79 -19.28 -24.35 -8.03
C GLY A 79 -19.60 -25.56 -8.93
N LYS A 80 -20.58 -26.37 -8.49
CA LYS A 80 -21.15 -27.48 -9.28
C LYS A 80 -22.32 -27.02 -10.17
N SER A 81 -22.80 -25.78 -10.01
CA SER A 81 -24.05 -25.31 -10.61
C SER A 81 -23.89 -24.90 -12.07
N GLY A 82 -22.70 -24.46 -12.48
CA GLY A 82 -22.38 -24.12 -13.87
C GLY A 82 -22.12 -22.63 -14.07
N GLY A 83 -22.85 -22.01 -15.00
CA GLY A 83 -22.72 -20.59 -15.34
C GLY A 83 -21.67 -20.28 -16.40
N SER A 84 -21.60 -19.00 -16.76
CA SER A 84 -20.76 -18.45 -17.82
C SER A 84 -19.68 -17.52 -17.23
N GLU A 85 -18.63 -17.27 -18.00
CA GLU A 85 -17.70 -16.16 -17.75
C GLU A 85 -18.22 -14.86 -18.37
N ASP A 86 -18.91 -15.00 -19.49
CA ASP A 86 -19.69 -13.94 -20.13
C ASP A 86 -21.00 -13.82 -19.37
N CYS A 87 -20.92 -13.04 -18.29
CA CYS A 87 -21.89 -13.02 -17.21
C CYS A 87 -22.15 -11.64 -16.58
N LEU A 88 -21.40 -10.59 -16.98
CA LEU A 88 -21.47 -9.24 -16.38
C LEU A 88 -22.72 -8.50 -16.86
N PHE A 89 -23.86 -8.95 -16.34
CA PHE A 89 -25.17 -8.44 -16.70
C PHE A 89 -25.87 -7.80 -15.53
N ILE A 90 -26.55 -6.72 -15.86
CA ILE A 90 -27.43 -5.99 -14.97
C ILE A 90 -28.87 -6.19 -15.45
N ASN A 91 -29.81 -6.11 -14.53
CA ASN A 91 -31.23 -6.25 -14.80
C ASN A 91 -31.93 -5.08 -14.11
N VAL A 92 -32.79 -4.37 -14.85
CA VAL A 92 -33.56 -3.24 -14.34
C VAL A 92 -35.04 -3.60 -14.34
N PHE A 93 -35.66 -3.42 -13.18
CA PHE A 93 -37.07 -3.66 -12.92
C PHE A 93 -37.71 -2.37 -12.43
N THR A 94 -38.73 -1.88 -13.13
CA THR A 94 -39.37 -0.60 -12.81
C THR A 94 -40.87 -0.66 -13.05
N SER A 95 -41.66 -0.07 -12.15
CA SER A 95 -43.11 0.09 -12.33
C SER A 95 -43.48 1.26 -13.25
N LYS A 96 -42.52 2.09 -13.66
CA LYS A 96 -42.74 3.32 -14.44
C LYS A 96 -41.59 3.60 -15.41
N LEU A 97 -41.90 4.07 -16.62
CA LEU A 97 -40.92 4.67 -17.53
C LEU A 97 -41.17 6.19 -17.64
N PRO A 98 -40.13 7.02 -17.89
CA PRO A 98 -40.30 8.46 -18.05
C PRO A 98 -41.22 8.80 -19.23
N SER A 99 -42.06 9.83 -19.07
CA SER A 99 -43.00 10.27 -20.10
C SER A 99 -43.04 11.80 -20.21
N LYS A 100 -43.74 12.33 -21.21
CA LYS A 100 -43.98 13.78 -21.34
C LYS A 100 -45.05 14.33 -20.39
N GLU A 101 -45.78 13.44 -19.71
CA GLU A 101 -46.91 13.79 -18.83
C GLU A 101 -46.54 13.63 -17.35
N ASP A 102 -45.57 12.76 -17.07
CA ASP A 102 -44.93 12.55 -15.77
C ASP A 102 -43.49 12.04 -15.98
N ASP A 103 -42.51 12.84 -15.57
CA ASP A 103 -41.06 12.61 -15.66
C ASP A 103 -40.41 12.33 -14.29
N SER A 104 -41.20 12.27 -13.20
CA SER A 104 -40.66 12.05 -11.85
C SER A 104 -39.96 10.69 -11.69
N LEU A 105 -38.80 10.70 -11.03
CA LEU A 105 -37.97 9.52 -10.84
C LEU A 105 -38.29 8.81 -9.52
N LEU A 106 -37.97 7.52 -9.44
CA LEU A 106 -38.19 6.64 -8.29
C LEU A 106 -36.85 6.23 -7.65
N PRO A 107 -36.71 6.22 -6.32
CA PRO A 107 -35.49 5.73 -5.65
C PRO A 107 -35.08 4.32 -6.07
N VAL A 108 -33.78 4.09 -6.11
CA VAL A 108 -33.16 2.92 -6.75
C VAL A 108 -32.55 1.99 -5.70
N MET A 109 -32.79 0.68 -5.82
CA MET A 109 -32.22 -0.34 -4.95
C MET A 109 -31.39 -1.34 -5.76
N VAL A 110 -30.07 -1.42 -5.50
CA VAL A 110 -29.12 -2.25 -6.26
C VAL A 110 -28.71 -3.48 -5.45
N TRP A 111 -29.16 -4.66 -5.88
CA TRP A 111 -28.87 -5.94 -5.23
C TRP A 111 -27.52 -6.52 -5.65
N ILE A 112 -26.67 -6.79 -4.65
CA ILE A 112 -25.44 -7.57 -4.75
C ILE A 112 -25.65 -8.92 -4.04
N HIS A 113 -25.56 -10.02 -4.79
CA HIS A 113 -25.96 -11.33 -4.28
C HIS A 113 -24.95 -11.96 -3.30
N GLY A 114 -25.47 -12.72 -2.34
CA GLY A 114 -24.68 -13.56 -1.43
C GLY A 114 -24.20 -14.87 -2.06
N GLY A 115 -23.59 -15.73 -1.21
CA GLY A 115 -23.10 -17.07 -1.59
C GLY A 115 -21.60 -17.30 -1.30
N ALA A 116 -21.09 -16.78 -0.18
CA ALA A 116 -19.70 -16.95 0.31
C ALA A 116 -18.60 -16.57 -0.70
N PHE A 117 -18.87 -15.64 -1.63
CA PHE A 117 -18.03 -15.30 -2.78
C PHE A 117 -17.76 -16.45 -3.76
N VAL A 118 -18.33 -17.65 -3.56
CA VAL A 118 -18.16 -18.82 -4.44
C VAL A 118 -19.38 -19.05 -5.35
N THR A 119 -20.55 -18.60 -4.91
CA THR A 119 -21.84 -18.77 -5.59
C THR A 119 -22.71 -17.50 -5.47
N GLY A 120 -23.85 -17.47 -6.17
CA GLY A 120 -24.84 -16.40 -6.23
C GLY A 120 -25.32 -16.09 -7.66
N SER A 121 -26.32 -15.21 -7.80
CA SER A 121 -26.64 -14.56 -9.09
C SER A 121 -27.57 -13.35 -8.88
N GLY A 122 -27.58 -12.42 -9.84
CA GLY A 122 -28.53 -11.31 -9.93
C GLY A 122 -29.91 -11.72 -10.44
N ASN A 123 -30.18 -13.01 -10.66
CA ASN A 123 -31.41 -13.52 -11.26
C ASN A 123 -32.53 -13.65 -10.20
N ILE A 124 -32.99 -12.49 -9.71
CA ILE A 124 -33.97 -12.35 -8.61
C ILE A 124 -35.41 -12.14 -9.12
N ASN A 125 -36.39 -12.40 -8.26
CA ASN A 125 -37.76 -11.91 -8.43
C ASN A 125 -38.07 -10.81 -7.39
N PRO A 126 -37.96 -9.51 -7.77
CA PRO A 126 -38.13 -8.38 -6.85
C PRO A 126 -39.59 -7.92 -6.68
N GLY A 127 -40.60 -8.74 -7.02
CA GLY A 127 -42.01 -8.33 -7.04
C GLY A 127 -42.50 -7.58 -5.80
N HIS A 128 -42.13 -8.03 -4.59
CA HIS A 128 -42.51 -7.36 -3.34
C HIS A 128 -41.88 -5.97 -3.13
N LEU A 129 -40.74 -5.69 -3.76
CA LEU A 129 -40.12 -4.35 -3.74
C LEU A 129 -40.74 -3.44 -4.79
N LEU A 130 -41.08 -3.97 -5.97
CA LEU A 130 -41.70 -3.21 -7.06
C LEU A 130 -43.11 -2.69 -6.71
N ASP A 131 -43.89 -3.51 -6.00
CA ASP A 131 -45.19 -3.13 -5.43
C ASP A 131 -45.09 -1.92 -4.48
N LEU A 132 -43.91 -1.66 -3.92
CA LEU A 132 -43.62 -0.54 -3.03
C LEU A 132 -43.03 0.67 -3.75
N GLY A 133 -42.95 0.69 -5.10
CA GLY A 133 -42.60 1.88 -5.87
C GLY A 133 -41.14 2.33 -5.69
N VAL A 134 -40.21 1.42 -6.01
CA VAL A 134 -38.78 1.67 -6.21
C VAL A 134 -38.34 1.04 -7.54
N VAL A 135 -37.27 1.54 -8.15
CA VAL A 135 -36.59 0.79 -9.22
C VAL A 135 -35.65 -0.22 -8.57
N VAL A 136 -35.80 -1.49 -8.91
CA VAL A 136 -34.86 -2.52 -8.45
C VAL A 136 -33.88 -2.84 -9.57
N VAL A 137 -32.61 -2.86 -9.21
CA VAL A 137 -31.50 -3.25 -10.07
C VAL A 137 -30.84 -4.47 -9.45
N SER A 138 -30.42 -5.43 -10.26
CA SER A 138 -29.61 -6.56 -9.81
C SER A 138 -28.51 -6.87 -10.82
N LEU A 139 -27.32 -7.17 -10.31
CA LEU A 139 -26.16 -7.52 -11.13
C LEU A 139 -25.63 -8.92 -10.81
N ASN A 140 -25.01 -9.53 -11.82
CA ASN A 140 -24.05 -10.61 -11.65
C ASN A 140 -22.64 -10.00 -11.56
N TYR A 141 -21.78 -10.53 -10.71
CA TYR A 141 -20.35 -10.18 -10.63
C TYR A 141 -19.49 -11.44 -10.58
N ARG A 142 -18.21 -11.36 -10.94
CA ARG A 142 -17.31 -12.53 -10.94
C ARG A 142 -17.09 -13.09 -9.51
N LEU A 143 -17.07 -14.41 -9.41
CA LEU A 143 -17.02 -15.17 -8.15
C LEU A 143 -15.79 -16.07 -8.08
N ASN A 144 -15.40 -16.47 -6.87
CA ASN A 144 -14.26 -17.33 -6.58
C ASN A 144 -13.00 -16.75 -7.25
N VAL A 145 -12.14 -17.58 -7.84
CA VAL A 145 -10.97 -17.14 -8.62
C VAL A 145 -11.30 -16.08 -9.68
N PHE A 146 -12.47 -16.13 -10.33
CA PHE A 146 -12.80 -15.16 -11.38
C PHE A 146 -12.94 -13.74 -10.79
N GLY A 147 -13.41 -13.63 -9.54
CA GLY A 147 -13.60 -12.35 -8.86
C GLY A 147 -12.47 -11.95 -7.91
N PHE A 148 -11.68 -12.90 -7.42
CA PHE A 148 -10.81 -12.73 -6.25
C PHE A 148 -9.42 -13.34 -6.42
N LEU A 149 -9.01 -13.65 -7.64
CA LEU A 149 -7.62 -13.94 -7.97
C LEU A 149 -6.80 -12.63 -7.88
N SER A 150 -5.99 -12.51 -6.84
CA SER A 150 -4.90 -11.54 -6.76
C SER A 150 -3.59 -12.22 -7.10
N LEU A 151 -2.85 -11.64 -8.03
CA LEU A 151 -1.55 -12.08 -8.50
C LEU A 151 -0.67 -10.84 -8.73
N GLU A 152 0.28 -10.62 -7.83
CA GLU A 152 1.17 -9.45 -7.85
C GLU A 152 1.93 -9.28 -9.18
N GLY A 153 2.09 -8.02 -9.60
CA GLY A 153 2.69 -7.64 -10.88
C GLY A 153 1.84 -7.93 -12.12
N THR A 154 0.83 -8.80 -12.02
CA THR A 154 0.02 -9.27 -13.17
C THR A 154 -1.23 -8.43 -13.41
N ASN A 155 -1.86 -8.60 -14.57
CA ASN A 155 -3.16 -7.97 -14.90
C ASN A 155 -4.36 -8.67 -14.21
N ALA A 156 -4.13 -9.34 -13.08
CA ALA A 156 -5.12 -9.82 -12.11
C ALA A 156 -4.84 -9.20 -10.72
N PRO A 157 -5.16 -7.91 -10.51
CA PRO A 157 -4.81 -7.15 -9.29
C PRO A 157 -5.48 -7.60 -7.98
N GLY A 158 -6.39 -8.57 -8.04
CA GLY A 158 -7.35 -8.82 -6.97
C GLY A 158 -8.68 -8.11 -7.21
N ASN A 159 -9.65 -8.48 -6.35
CA ASN A 159 -11.06 -8.04 -6.28
C ASN A 159 -11.74 -7.60 -7.60
N ALA A 160 -11.44 -8.25 -8.72
CA ALA A 160 -12.12 -8.07 -10.00
C ALA A 160 -13.66 -8.16 -9.85
N GLY A 161 -14.16 -8.98 -8.91
CA GLY A 161 -15.57 -9.12 -8.56
C GLY A 161 -16.16 -7.98 -7.71
N LEU A 162 -15.35 -7.19 -6.98
CA LEU A 162 -15.81 -5.94 -6.33
C LEU A 162 -15.70 -4.75 -7.30
N LYS A 163 -14.71 -4.77 -8.18
CA LYS A 163 -14.57 -3.82 -9.29
C LYS A 163 -15.71 -3.97 -10.30
N ASP A 164 -16.15 -5.20 -10.57
CA ASP A 164 -17.40 -5.51 -11.29
C ASP A 164 -18.62 -4.81 -10.67
N GLN A 165 -18.74 -4.83 -9.34
CA GLN A 165 -19.85 -4.19 -8.63
C GLN A 165 -19.77 -2.67 -8.74
N SER A 166 -18.60 -2.07 -8.50
CA SER A 166 -18.41 -0.62 -8.68
C SER A 166 -18.65 -0.18 -10.13
N PHE A 167 -18.25 -0.98 -11.11
CA PHE A 167 -18.54 -0.68 -12.52
C PHE A 167 -20.05 -0.75 -12.82
N ALA A 168 -20.78 -1.68 -12.22
CA ALA A 168 -22.25 -1.71 -12.28
C ALA A 168 -22.90 -0.52 -11.56
N LEU A 169 -22.29 0.02 -10.49
CA LEU A 169 -22.80 1.21 -9.81
C LEU A 169 -22.60 2.48 -10.65
N ARG A 170 -21.46 2.61 -11.34
CA ARG A 170 -21.27 3.64 -12.38
C ARG A 170 -22.23 3.48 -13.57
N TRP A 171 -22.55 2.23 -13.96
CA TRP A 171 -23.64 1.97 -14.91
C TRP A 171 -24.96 2.54 -14.38
N VAL A 172 -25.35 2.24 -13.12
CA VAL A 172 -26.62 2.70 -12.54
C VAL A 172 -26.69 4.22 -12.51
N GLN A 173 -25.69 4.89 -11.92
CA GLN A 173 -25.61 6.35 -11.86
C GLN A 173 -25.92 7.02 -13.20
N ASN A 174 -25.28 6.52 -14.25
CA ASN A 174 -25.41 7.17 -15.54
C ASN A 174 -26.68 6.75 -16.32
N ASN A 175 -27.23 5.56 -16.08
CA ASN A 175 -28.36 5.01 -16.85
C ASN A 175 -29.74 5.32 -16.28
N ILE A 176 -29.88 5.29 -14.96
CA ILE A 176 -31.13 4.78 -14.36
C ILE A 176 -32.32 5.73 -14.54
N ALA A 177 -32.06 7.02 -14.79
CA ALA A 177 -33.04 8.01 -15.22
C ALA A 177 -33.83 7.59 -16.48
N SER A 178 -33.19 6.95 -17.47
CA SER A 178 -33.89 6.44 -18.67
C SER A 178 -34.91 5.32 -18.35
N PHE A 179 -34.79 4.67 -17.19
CA PHE A 179 -35.71 3.65 -16.68
C PHE A 179 -36.66 4.19 -15.60
N GLY A 180 -36.69 5.51 -15.38
CA GLY A 180 -37.52 6.15 -14.35
C GLY A 180 -36.97 6.02 -12.93
N GLY A 181 -35.70 5.63 -12.77
CA GLY A 181 -35.02 5.59 -11.47
C GLY A 181 -34.20 6.85 -11.22
N ASP A 182 -34.05 7.22 -9.95
CA ASP A 182 -33.32 8.41 -9.52
C ASP A 182 -31.83 8.07 -9.23
N PRO A 183 -30.86 8.60 -10.00
CA PRO A 183 -29.44 8.34 -9.77
C PRO A 183 -28.93 8.95 -8.45
N ASP A 184 -29.49 10.09 -8.02
CA ASP A 184 -29.09 10.74 -6.78
C ASP A 184 -29.60 9.97 -5.54
N ILE A 185 -30.55 9.02 -5.71
CA ILE A 185 -31.17 8.25 -4.62
C ILE A 185 -30.98 6.73 -4.83
N VAL A 186 -29.72 6.33 -5.07
CA VAL A 186 -29.29 4.92 -5.15
C VAL A 186 -28.97 4.34 -3.77
N THR A 187 -29.49 3.14 -3.48
CA THR A 187 -29.24 2.36 -2.26
C THR A 187 -28.69 0.99 -2.62
N ILE A 188 -27.50 0.64 -2.13
CA ILE A 188 -26.89 -0.69 -2.37
C ILE A 188 -27.28 -1.67 -1.27
N PHE A 189 -27.59 -2.93 -1.61
CA PHE A 189 -27.96 -3.93 -0.62
C PHE A 189 -27.54 -5.35 -1.00
N GLY A 190 -27.19 -6.17 0.00
CA GLY A 190 -26.68 -7.52 -0.23
C GLY A 190 -26.60 -8.36 1.03
N GLN A 191 -26.68 -9.68 0.88
CA GLN A 191 -26.71 -10.65 1.99
C GLN A 191 -25.46 -11.53 2.00
N SER A 192 -24.96 -12.00 3.15
CA SER A 192 -23.76 -12.87 3.24
C SER A 192 -22.55 -12.16 2.61
N ALA A 193 -21.86 -12.83 1.69
CA ALA A 193 -20.86 -12.25 0.79
C ALA A 193 -21.32 -11.00 0.04
N GLY A 194 -22.61 -10.88 -0.30
CA GLY A 194 -23.20 -9.68 -0.88
C GLY A 194 -23.24 -8.52 0.12
N GLY A 195 -23.48 -8.81 1.39
CA GLY A 195 -23.44 -7.83 2.48
C GLY A 195 -22.01 -7.43 2.84
N ALA A 196 -21.08 -8.38 2.83
CA ALA A 196 -19.64 -8.09 2.90
C ALA A 196 -19.19 -7.26 1.69
N SER A 197 -19.66 -7.57 0.48
CA SER A 197 -19.45 -6.76 -0.73
C SER A 197 -19.96 -5.34 -0.57
N VAL A 198 -21.19 -5.14 -0.11
CA VAL A 198 -21.72 -3.81 0.20
C VAL A 198 -20.83 -3.08 1.21
N HIS A 199 -20.32 -3.78 2.24
CA HIS A 199 -19.35 -3.19 3.16
C HIS A 199 -18.07 -2.77 2.44
N TYR A 200 -17.52 -3.60 1.55
CA TYR A 200 -16.35 -3.25 0.76
C TYR A 200 -16.60 -2.11 -0.24
N GLN A 201 -17.82 -1.94 -0.79
CA GLN A 201 -18.18 -0.74 -1.55
C GLN A 201 -18.22 0.51 -0.65
N VAL A 202 -18.66 0.40 0.62
CA VAL A 202 -18.59 1.48 1.62
C VAL A 202 -17.14 1.84 1.96
N LEU A 203 -16.26 0.85 2.11
CA LEU A 203 -14.85 1.06 2.45
C LEU A 203 -13.96 1.50 1.27
N SER A 204 -14.40 1.30 0.01
CA SER A 204 -13.57 1.60 -1.16
C SER A 204 -13.77 3.01 -1.72
N PRO A 205 -12.68 3.77 -1.99
CA PRO A 205 -12.78 5.06 -2.68
C PRO A 205 -13.21 4.91 -4.16
N LEU A 206 -13.01 3.74 -4.79
CA LEU A 206 -13.43 3.49 -6.17
C LEU A 206 -14.95 3.57 -6.35
N SER A 207 -15.71 3.46 -5.27
CA SER A 207 -17.18 3.42 -5.26
C SER A 207 -17.80 4.64 -4.57
N ALA A 208 -16.99 5.65 -4.23
CA ALA A 208 -17.46 6.93 -3.75
C ALA A 208 -18.45 7.58 -4.73
N GLU A 209 -19.39 8.36 -4.19
CA GLU A 209 -20.43 9.12 -4.90
C GLU A 209 -21.41 8.29 -5.77
N GLN A 210 -21.25 6.97 -5.87
CA GLN A 210 -22.07 6.11 -6.74
C GLN A 210 -23.36 5.60 -6.09
N TYR A 211 -23.53 5.81 -4.78
CA TYR A 211 -24.73 5.48 -4.02
C TYR A 211 -24.84 6.36 -2.78
N LEU A 212 -26.06 6.52 -2.29
CA LEU A 212 -26.40 7.38 -1.14
C LEU A 212 -26.54 6.59 0.17
N ARG A 213 -26.86 5.28 0.13
CA ARG A 213 -27.18 4.44 1.31
C ARG A 213 -26.80 2.97 1.11
N ALA A 214 -26.67 2.22 2.20
CA ALA A 214 -26.32 0.78 2.16
C ALA A 214 -27.20 -0.12 3.09
N VAL A 215 -27.39 -1.40 2.75
CA VAL A 215 -28.11 -2.38 3.60
C VAL A 215 -27.40 -3.75 3.58
N LEU A 216 -27.05 -4.27 4.76
CA LEU A 216 -26.07 -5.34 4.99
C LEU A 216 -26.60 -6.50 5.88
N PRO A 217 -27.64 -7.25 5.47
CA PRO A 217 -28.10 -8.46 6.15
C PRO A 217 -27.04 -9.58 6.24
N SER A 218 -26.96 -10.22 7.40
CA SER A 218 -26.20 -11.46 7.67
C SER A 218 -24.75 -11.45 7.14
N THR A 219 -24.10 -10.29 7.28
CA THR A 219 -22.68 -10.08 6.95
C THR A 219 -21.76 -10.47 8.11
N LEU A 220 -20.48 -10.68 7.80
CA LEU A 220 -19.42 -11.05 8.75
C LEU A 220 -18.58 -9.84 9.22
N GLY A 221 -18.94 -8.62 8.78
CA GLY A 221 -18.18 -7.41 9.09
C GLY A 221 -16.84 -7.36 8.34
N PRO A 222 -15.75 -6.84 8.95
CA PRO A 222 -14.47 -6.61 8.28
C PRO A 222 -13.61 -7.87 8.09
N THR A 223 -14.05 -9.04 8.56
CA THR A 223 -13.19 -10.23 8.77
C THR A 223 -12.90 -11.09 7.52
N TRP A 224 -13.29 -10.65 6.32
CA TRP A 224 -13.22 -11.45 5.08
C TRP A 224 -12.18 -10.94 4.05
N THR A 225 -11.10 -10.33 4.55
CA THR A 225 -9.88 -10.00 3.79
C THR A 225 -8.68 -10.85 4.22
N THR A 226 -7.90 -11.40 3.27
CA THR A 226 -6.72 -12.22 3.59
C THR A 226 -5.43 -11.76 2.91
N HIS A 227 -4.28 -11.98 3.56
CA HIS A 227 -2.95 -12.13 2.93
C HIS A 227 -2.74 -13.55 2.34
N ARG A 228 -3.61 -14.51 2.67
CA ARG A 228 -3.41 -15.96 2.40
C ARG A 228 -3.49 -16.34 0.91
N SER A 229 -3.78 -15.39 0.04
CA SER A 229 -3.64 -15.53 -1.41
C SER A 229 -2.23 -15.96 -1.80
N GLU A 230 -1.19 -15.37 -1.21
CA GLU A 230 0.22 -15.64 -1.55
C GLU A 230 0.59 -17.14 -1.35
N LEU A 231 0.17 -17.74 -0.23
CA LEU A 231 0.37 -19.17 0.05
C LEU A 231 -0.52 -20.09 -0.80
N SER A 232 -1.75 -19.68 -1.11
CA SER A 232 -2.66 -20.45 -1.97
C SER A 232 -2.19 -20.43 -3.44
N VAL A 233 -1.64 -19.31 -3.87
CA VAL A 233 -0.99 -19.09 -5.17
C VAL A 233 0.33 -19.87 -5.23
N LEU A 234 1.15 -19.88 -4.17
CA LEU A 234 2.31 -20.77 -4.05
C LEU A 234 1.92 -22.24 -4.22
N ALA A 235 0.90 -22.70 -3.48
CA ALA A 235 0.42 -24.08 -3.58
C ALA A 235 -0.03 -24.43 -5.01
N LEU A 236 -0.68 -23.49 -5.71
CA LEU A 236 -1.06 -23.65 -7.12
C LEU A 236 0.13 -23.71 -8.08
N ILE A 237 1.07 -22.77 -7.96
CA ILE A 237 2.30 -22.72 -8.76
C ILE A 237 3.06 -24.05 -8.65
N LEU A 238 3.26 -24.51 -7.40
CA LEU A 238 3.94 -25.77 -7.11
C LEU A 238 3.16 -27.00 -7.63
N ALA A 239 1.86 -27.09 -7.30
CA ALA A 239 1.04 -28.26 -7.65
C ALA A 239 0.82 -28.40 -9.18
N MET A 240 0.72 -27.27 -9.88
CA MET A 240 0.56 -27.23 -11.34
C MET A 240 1.90 -27.11 -12.08
N ARG A 241 3.03 -27.08 -11.35
CA ARG A 241 4.42 -27.08 -11.85
C ARG A 241 4.75 -25.94 -12.80
N LEU A 242 3.99 -24.87 -12.69
CA LEU A 242 4.21 -23.62 -13.38
C LEU A 242 5.52 -23.05 -12.88
N LYS A 243 6.16 -22.14 -13.64
CA LYS A 243 7.25 -21.42 -13.00
C LYS A 243 6.65 -20.53 -11.89
N ASP A 244 5.44 -19.95 -12.10
CA ASP A 244 4.85 -18.90 -11.23
C ASP A 244 3.44 -18.29 -11.63
N THR A 245 3.15 -16.99 -11.38
CA THR A 245 1.86 -16.27 -11.52
C THR A 245 1.39 -15.70 -12.88
N GLN A 246 2.14 -15.02 -13.75
CA GLN A 246 1.50 -14.34 -14.91
C GLN A 246 1.05 -15.28 -16.06
N ASP A 247 1.63 -16.46 -16.29
CA ASP A 247 0.92 -17.60 -16.92
C ASP A 247 0.33 -18.63 -15.95
N LEU A 248 0.18 -18.30 -14.65
CA LEU A 248 -1.01 -18.74 -13.91
C LEU A 248 -2.19 -17.90 -14.40
N LEU A 249 -2.10 -16.57 -14.48
CA LEU A 249 -3.10 -15.73 -15.14
C LEU A 249 -3.38 -16.22 -16.57
N ASP A 250 -2.36 -16.39 -17.43
CA ASP A 250 -2.58 -16.85 -18.81
C ASP A 250 -3.00 -18.34 -18.93
N PHE A 251 -2.54 -19.27 -18.07
CA PHE A 251 -3.10 -20.64 -18.04
C PHE A 251 -4.55 -20.66 -17.53
N LEU A 252 -4.84 -19.96 -16.43
CA LEU A 252 -6.20 -19.79 -15.92
C LEU A 252 -7.07 -18.93 -16.88
N ARG A 253 -6.50 -18.30 -17.92
CA ARG A 253 -7.20 -17.74 -19.11
C ARG A 253 -7.39 -18.77 -20.24
N THR A 254 -6.44 -19.67 -20.50
CA THR A 254 -6.58 -20.71 -21.55
C THR A 254 -7.56 -21.82 -21.15
N LEU A 255 -7.68 -22.16 -19.86
CA LEU A 255 -8.69 -23.11 -19.39
C LEU A 255 -10.10 -22.65 -19.80
N ILE A 256 -10.97 -23.59 -20.15
CA ILE A 256 -12.42 -23.33 -20.13
C ILE A 256 -12.82 -23.27 -18.66
N GLY A 257 -13.55 -22.23 -18.22
CA GLY A 257 -13.70 -21.95 -16.79
C GLY A 257 -14.25 -23.10 -15.93
N SER A 258 -14.98 -24.07 -16.51
CA SER A 258 -15.44 -25.27 -15.82
C SER A 258 -14.31 -26.21 -15.37
N GLN A 259 -13.17 -26.21 -16.09
CA GLN A 259 -11.95 -26.92 -15.72
C GLN A 259 -11.24 -26.18 -14.57
N LEU A 260 -11.08 -24.86 -14.73
CA LEU A 260 -10.52 -23.94 -13.74
C LEU A 260 -11.21 -24.09 -12.39
N GLN A 261 -12.53 -23.93 -12.37
CA GLN A 261 -13.35 -24.05 -11.16
C GLN A 261 -13.25 -25.41 -10.46
N LYS A 262 -12.98 -26.48 -11.21
CA LYS A 262 -12.81 -27.84 -10.68
C LYS A 262 -11.38 -28.12 -10.18
N ALA A 263 -10.36 -27.49 -10.76
CA ALA A 263 -8.99 -27.61 -10.28
C ALA A 263 -8.85 -26.99 -8.87
N LEU A 264 -9.45 -25.81 -8.66
CA LEU A 264 -9.24 -25.02 -7.46
C LEU A 264 -9.92 -25.57 -6.20
N SER A 265 -10.92 -26.44 -6.33
CA SER A 265 -11.54 -27.13 -5.18
C SER A 265 -10.62 -28.15 -4.47
N HIS A 266 -9.35 -28.26 -4.91
CA HIS A 266 -8.34 -29.13 -4.32
C HIS A 266 -7.13 -28.39 -3.73
N VAL A 267 -7.11 -27.05 -3.73
CA VAL A 267 -5.92 -26.23 -3.37
C VAL A 267 -5.64 -26.18 -1.87
N LEU A 268 -6.69 -26.09 -1.06
CA LEU A 268 -6.57 -26.04 0.39
C LEU A 268 -5.98 -27.34 0.94
N THR A 269 -5.16 -27.26 1.99
CA THR A 269 -4.75 -28.44 2.78
C THR A 269 -5.96 -29.08 3.47
N ASP A 270 -5.84 -30.32 3.97
CA ASP A 270 -6.95 -30.92 4.73
C ASP A 270 -7.18 -30.21 6.08
N GLU A 271 -6.16 -29.59 6.67
CA GLU A 271 -6.33 -28.75 7.87
C GLU A 271 -7.09 -27.45 7.57
N GLU A 272 -6.87 -26.80 6.42
CA GLU A 272 -7.65 -25.62 6.00
C GLU A 272 -9.09 -25.95 5.57
N LYS A 273 -9.31 -27.12 4.97
CA LYS A 273 -10.67 -27.66 4.75
C LYS A 273 -11.37 -27.89 6.08
N ASN A 274 -10.67 -28.47 7.05
CA ASN A 274 -11.21 -28.75 8.39
C ASN A 274 -11.41 -27.49 9.25
N HIS A 275 -10.78 -26.36 8.93
CA HIS A 275 -11.05 -25.04 9.52
C HIS A 275 -11.93 -24.13 8.64
N PHE A 276 -12.65 -24.70 7.67
CA PHE A 276 -13.74 -24.05 6.92
C PHE A 276 -13.39 -22.79 6.10
N ILE A 277 -12.19 -22.73 5.53
CA ILE A 277 -11.97 -21.82 4.40
C ILE A 277 -12.76 -22.38 3.20
N SER A 278 -13.92 -21.78 2.89
CA SER A 278 -14.79 -22.28 1.80
C SER A 278 -14.24 -22.02 0.39
N SER A 279 -13.27 -21.10 0.28
CA SER A 279 -12.48 -20.80 -0.91
C SER A 279 -11.22 -20.04 -0.48
N PRO A 280 -10.03 -20.34 -1.03
CA PRO A 280 -8.85 -19.47 -0.85
C PRO A 280 -9.00 -18.13 -1.61
N PHE A 281 -9.93 -18.06 -2.57
CA PHE A 281 -10.27 -16.86 -3.33
C PHE A 281 -11.55 -16.23 -2.76
N ILE A 282 -11.34 -15.25 -1.88
CA ILE A 282 -12.30 -14.29 -1.32
C ILE A 282 -11.61 -12.90 -1.33
N PRO A 283 -12.25 -11.79 -0.94
CA PRO A 283 -11.63 -10.48 -0.95
C PRO A 283 -10.23 -10.44 -0.32
N CYS A 284 -9.38 -9.63 -0.95
CA CYS A 284 -7.97 -9.55 -0.65
C CYS A 284 -7.57 -8.08 -0.54
N LEU A 285 -6.44 -7.81 0.12
CA LEU A 285 -5.77 -6.55 -0.11
C LEU A 285 -5.31 -6.51 -1.57
N GLU A 286 -5.41 -5.35 -2.18
CA GLU A 286 -4.80 -5.11 -3.47
C GLU A 286 -3.47 -4.44 -3.24
N TYR A 287 -2.45 -5.07 -3.82
CA TYR A 287 -1.28 -4.36 -4.26
C TYR A 287 -1.70 -3.49 -5.47
N PRO A 288 -1.31 -2.21 -5.48
CA PRO A 288 0.04 -2.08 -6.03
C PRO A 288 0.11 -1.93 -7.56
N ARG A 289 -0.96 -1.56 -8.28
CA ARG A 289 -0.95 -1.43 -9.76
C ARG A 289 -0.80 -0.03 -10.38
N SER A 290 0.08 0.04 -11.40
CA SER A 290 0.57 1.23 -12.10
C SER A 290 -0.26 1.63 -13.34
N ASP A 291 -1.52 1.23 -13.36
CA ASP A 291 -2.48 1.39 -14.45
C ASP A 291 -3.94 1.33 -13.94
N GLU A 292 -4.15 1.00 -12.66
CA GLU A 292 -5.45 0.70 -12.09
C GLU A 292 -5.43 1.00 -10.58
N GLN A 293 -6.30 1.90 -10.10
CA GLN A 293 -6.41 2.18 -8.67
C GLN A 293 -6.88 0.94 -7.88
N PRO A 294 -6.42 0.78 -6.63
CA PRO A 294 -6.69 -0.41 -5.83
C PRO A 294 -8.08 -0.34 -5.21
N PHE A 295 -8.85 -1.44 -5.26
CA PHE A 295 -10.18 -1.49 -4.66
C PHE A 295 -10.12 -1.57 -3.13
N LEU A 296 -9.17 -2.31 -2.56
CA LEU A 296 -8.91 -2.42 -1.12
C LEU A 296 -7.40 -2.24 -0.82
N PRO A 297 -6.89 -0.99 -0.75
CA PRO A 297 -5.48 -0.72 -0.42
C PRO A 297 -5.14 -0.88 1.07
N TYR A 298 -6.13 -1.00 1.96
CA TYR A 298 -5.92 -1.13 3.40
C TYR A 298 -6.83 -2.20 3.98
N TYR A 299 -6.46 -2.71 5.16
CA TYR A 299 -7.33 -3.56 5.95
C TYR A 299 -8.65 -2.84 6.29
N PRO A 300 -9.82 -3.49 6.10
CA PRO A 300 -11.13 -2.93 6.44
C PRO A 300 -11.20 -2.29 7.83
N TYR A 301 -10.63 -2.95 8.84
CA TYR A 301 -10.54 -2.45 10.22
C TYR A 301 -9.77 -1.11 10.31
N TYR A 302 -8.68 -0.96 9.56
CA TYR A 302 -7.90 0.29 9.51
C TYR A 302 -8.69 1.41 8.82
N ILE A 303 -9.42 1.09 7.76
CA ILE A 303 -10.30 2.05 7.06
C ILE A 303 -11.42 2.52 8.01
N GLU A 304 -12.07 1.59 8.75
CA GLU A 304 -13.08 1.90 9.76
C GLU A 304 -12.54 2.79 10.89
N LEU A 305 -11.40 2.41 11.50
CA LEU A 305 -10.81 3.13 12.64
C LEU A 305 -10.45 4.59 12.30
N ASN A 306 -9.98 4.83 11.08
CA ASN A 306 -9.52 6.16 10.64
C ASN A 306 -10.63 6.97 9.93
N GLY A 307 -11.85 6.44 9.84
CA GLY A 307 -12.98 7.14 9.21
C GLY A 307 -12.79 7.38 7.69
N LEU A 308 -12.01 6.52 7.02
CA LEU A 308 -11.55 6.64 5.63
C LEU A 308 -12.51 6.00 4.61
N TYR A 309 -13.81 5.94 4.93
CA TYR A 309 -14.85 5.27 4.16
C TYR A 309 -15.96 6.23 3.72
N ASN A 310 -16.80 5.78 2.79
CA ASN A 310 -17.96 6.52 2.30
C ASN A 310 -19.00 6.68 3.40
N ARG A 311 -19.20 7.90 3.91
CA ARG A 311 -20.06 8.22 5.07
C ARG A 311 -21.55 8.23 4.71
N VAL A 312 -22.08 7.07 4.33
CA VAL A 312 -23.49 6.85 3.97
C VAL A 312 -24.30 6.29 5.14
N PRO A 313 -25.61 6.59 5.24
CA PRO A 313 -26.49 5.87 6.17
C PRO A 313 -26.56 4.39 5.80
N TYR A 314 -26.60 3.49 6.79
CA TYR A 314 -26.76 2.06 6.51
C TYR A 314 -27.54 1.24 7.56
N ILE A 315 -28.06 0.10 7.11
CA ILE A 315 -28.67 -0.94 7.94
C ILE A 315 -27.75 -2.18 7.99
N MET A 316 -27.57 -2.81 9.15
CA MET A 316 -26.78 -4.03 9.34
C MET A 316 -27.50 -4.96 10.35
N GLY A 317 -27.28 -6.28 10.29
CA GLY A 317 -27.92 -7.20 11.25
C GLY A 317 -27.65 -8.68 11.01
N VAL A 318 -28.14 -9.53 11.93
CA VAL A 318 -27.84 -10.98 11.99
C VAL A 318 -29.07 -11.84 12.30
N ASN A 319 -29.04 -13.10 11.88
CA ASN A 319 -29.96 -14.16 12.28
C ASN A 319 -29.59 -14.71 13.67
N ILE A 320 -30.55 -15.35 14.35
CA ILE A 320 -30.29 -16.02 15.63
C ILE A 320 -29.47 -17.33 15.50
N ASN A 321 -29.50 -18.03 14.36
CA ASN A 321 -28.67 -19.23 14.12
C ASN A 321 -27.76 -19.08 12.89
N GLU A 322 -27.00 -17.98 12.77
CA GLU A 322 -26.00 -17.82 11.69
C GLU A 322 -25.00 -18.99 11.67
N GLY A 323 -24.42 -19.30 12.82
CA GLY A 323 -23.39 -20.33 13.01
C GLY A 323 -23.82 -21.74 12.63
N ALA A 324 -25.12 -21.99 12.45
CA ALA A 324 -25.63 -23.28 11.98
C ALA A 324 -25.13 -23.60 10.56
N THR A 325 -24.72 -22.59 9.76
CA THR A 325 -24.07 -22.79 8.47
C THR A 325 -22.72 -23.52 8.61
N TYR A 326 -21.95 -23.21 9.65
CA TYR A 326 -20.69 -23.89 9.94
C TYR A 326 -20.95 -25.26 10.56
N VAL A 327 -21.79 -25.35 11.59
CA VAL A 327 -22.08 -26.63 12.28
C VAL A 327 -22.69 -27.67 11.32
N ALA A 328 -23.53 -27.28 10.34
CA ALA A 328 -24.14 -28.23 9.41
C ALA A 328 -23.14 -28.89 8.42
N ASN A 329 -22.03 -28.22 8.08
CA ASN A 329 -21.11 -28.68 7.03
C ASN A 329 -20.19 -29.85 7.45
N PHE A 330 -20.07 -30.16 8.75
CA PHE A 330 -19.13 -31.16 9.27
C PHE A 330 -19.62 -32.62 9.25
N ASN A 331 -20.83 -32.91 8.76
CA ASN A 331 -21.46 -34.25 8.92
C ASN A 331 -21.54 -34.68 10.41
N ILE A 332 -21.98 -33.75 11.26
CA ILE A 332 -22.04 -33.81 12.74
C ILE A 332 -22.74 -35.04 13.35
N THR A 333 -23.42 -35.87 12.57
CA THR A 333 -23.97 -37.16 13.03
C THR A 333 -22.90 -38.26 13.14
N ALA A 334 -21.68 -38.02 12.66
CA ALA A 334 -20.53 -38.91 12.83
C ALA A 334 -19.89 -38.73 14.22
N PRO A 335 -19.78 -39.79 15.06
CA PRO A 335 -19.14 -39.69 16.38
C PRO A 335 -17.69 -39.20 16.34
N SER A 336 -16.94 -39.60 15.31
CA SER A 336 -15.53 -39.27 15.14
C SER A 336 -15.24 -37.77 15.06
N TYR A 337 -16.18 -36.95 14.59
CA TYR A 337 -16.02 -35.48 14.58
C TYR A 337 -15.99 -34.90 15.99
N TRP A 338 -16.85 -35.41 16.89
CA TRP A 338 -16.89 -34.98 18.29
C TRP A 338 -15.69 -35.50 19.07
N GLU A 339 -15.28 -36.75 18.82
CA GLU A 339 -14.03 -37.30 19.34
C GLU A 339 -12.81 -36.45 18.93
N GLU A 340 -12.77 -35.95 17.69
CA GLU A 340 -11.66 -35.11 17.21
C GLU A 340 -11.57 -33.78 17.97
N ILE A 341 -12.70 -33.09 18.22
CA ILE A 341 -12.72 -31.83 19.00
C ILE A 341 -12.44 -32.07 20.49
N VAL A 342 -12.90 -33.19 21.07
CA VAL A 342 -12.62 -33.53 22.46
C VAL A 342 -11.13 -33.86 22.69
N ASN A 343 -10.46 -34.45 21.70
CA ASN A 343 -9.02 -34.73 21.74
C ASN A 343 -8.13 -33.53 21.37
N ASP A 344 -8.66 -32.53 20.65
CA ASP A 344 -7.94 -31.35 20.14
C ASP A 344 -8.77 -30.08 20.38
N LEU A 345 -8.92 -29.72 21.67
CA LEU A 345 -9.81 -28.63 22.12
C LEU A 345 -9.47 -27.27 21.49
N GLU A 346 -8.20 -27.05 21.12
CA GLU A 346 -7.75 -25.81 20.47
C GLU A 346 -8.44 -25.54 19.13
N ARG A 347 -9.08 -26.54 18.50
CA ARG A 347 -9.94 -26.36 17.31
C ARG A 347 -11.11 -25.40 17.49
N ILE A 348 -11.54 -25.11 18.73
CA ILE A 348 -12.61 -24.14 18.99
C ILE A 348 -12.09 -22.69 19.10
N VAL A 349 -10.76 -22.49 19.07
CA VAL A 349 -10.12 -21.17 19.02
C VAL A 349 -10.16 -20.64 17.57
N PRO A 350 -10.61 -19.40 17.32
CA PRO A 350 -10.56 -18.83 15.98
C PRO A 350 -9.11 -18.64 15.51
N LEU A 351 -8.76 -19.20 14.34
CA LEU A 351 -7.45 -19.03 13.71
C LEU A 351 -7.07 -17.55 13.47
N ASP A 352 -8.06 -16.67 13.41
CA ASP A 352 -7.90 -15.25 13.15
C ASP A 352 -7.34 -14.49 14.37
N LEU A 353 -7.26 -15.13 15.54
CA LEU A 353 -6.55 -14.62 16.71
C LEU A 353 -5.02 -14.74 16.61
N GLY A 354 -4.48 -15.38 15.57
CA GLY A 354 -3.03 -15.54 15.36
C GLY A 354 -2.31 -16.47 16.33
N LEU A 355 -2.99 -16.96 17.37
CA LEU A 355 -2.40 -17.77 18.43
C LEU A 355 -1.80 -19.08 17.91
N THR A 356 -0.52 -19.30 18.16
CA THR A 356 0.17 -20.54 17.84
C THR A 356 -0.44 -21.71 18.63
N LYS A 357 -0.87 -22.76 17.93
CA LYS A 357 -1.42 -23.98 18.52
C LYS A 357 -0.40 -24.64 19.47
N GLY A 358 -0.85 -25.09 20.63
CA GLY A 358 -0.01 -25.60 21.72
C GLY A 358 0.65 -24.51 22.58
N SER A 359 0.45 -23.22 22.28
CA SER A 359 0.87 -22.13 23.17
C SER A 359 -0.01 -22.06 24.43
N ALA A 360 0.56 -21.53 25.52
CA ALA A 360 -0.19 -21.32 26.75
C ALA A 360 -1.43 -20.42 26.54
N GLN A 361 -1.33 -19.39 25.68
CA GLN A 361 -2.42 -18.49 25.34
C GLN A 361 -3.54 -19.20 24.56
N SER A 362 -3.19 -19.98 23.52
CA SER A 362 -4.18 -20.76 22.75
C SER A 362 -4.93 -21.75 23.65
N ILE A 363 -4.20 -22.48 24.51
CA ILE A 363 -4.78 -23.42 25.47
C ILE A 363 -5.66 -22.68 26.50
N GLU A 364 -5.28 -21.49 26.98
CA GLU A 364 -6.11 -20.70 27.89
C GLU A 364 -7.42 -20.24 27.23
N VAL A 365 -7.35 -19.72 26.00
CA VAL A 365 -8.52 -19.28 25.23
C VAL A 365 -9.45 -20.46 24.93
N ALA A 366 -8.92 -21.61 24.51
CA ALA A 366 -9.70 -22.83 24.31
C ALA A 366 -10.48 -23.25 25.57
N ASN A 367 -9.84 -23.20 26.74
CA ASN A 367 -10.49 -23.53 28.01
C ASN A 367 -11.53 -22.49 28.43
N LYS A 368 -11.28 -21.18 28.20
CA LYS A 368 -12.29 -20.12 28.43
C LYS A 368 -13.52 -20.32 27.54
N ILE A 369 -13.33 -20.60 26.24
CA ILE A 369 -14.42 -20.85 25.29
C ILE A 369 -15.22 -22.09 25.70
N LYS A 370 -14.56 -23.22 26.03
CA LYS A 370 -15.26 -24.42 26.52
C LYS A 370 -16.13 -24.07 27.74
N LYS A 371 -15.54 -23.40 28.73
CA LYS A 371 -16.24 -23.09 30.00
C LYS A 371 -17.44 -22.16 29.80
N PHE A 372 -17.40 -21.22 28.87
CA PHE A 372 -18.52 -20.29 28.66
C PHE A 372 -19.67 -20.93 27.88
N TYR A 373 -19.38 -21.62 26.76
CA TYR A 373 -20.43 -22.17 25.90
C TYR A 373 -20.91 -23.57 26.32
N PHE A 374 -20.09 -24.38 26.98
CA PHE A 374 -20.41 -25.77 27.36
C PHE A 374 -20.39 -26.01 28.87
N GLY A 375 -19.73 -25.15 29.65
CA GLY A 375 -19.63 -25.30 31.11
C GLY A 375 -18.97 -26.61 31.51
N GLU A 376 -19.73 -27.46 32.21
CA GLU A 376 -19.32 -28.80 32.64
C GLU A 376 -19.86 -29.91 31.70
N GLU A 377 -20.54 -29.57 30.60
CA GLU A 377 -21.06 -30.54 29.63
C GLU A 377 -20.00 -30.98 28.60
N ASP A 378 -20.12 -32.22 28.12
CA ASP A 378 -19.22 -32.79 27.13
C ASP A 378 -19.59 -32.35 25.70
N ILE A 379 -18.60 -31.82 24.98
CA ILE A 379 -18.74 -31.34 23.60
C ILE A 379 -19.13 -32.52 22.70
N SER A 380 -20.39 -32.55 22.28
CA SER A 380 -21.02 -33.72 21.69
C SER A 380 -22.17 -33.34 20.74
N TYR A 381 -22.74 -34.33 20.05
CA TYR A 381 -23.89 -34.12 19.18
C TYR A 381 -25.08 -33.48 19.92
N GLU A 382 -25.28 -33.73 21.22
CA GLU A 382 -26.40 -33.12 21.95
C GLU A 382 -26.16 -31.65 22.30
N THR A 383 -24.91 -31.26 22.57
CA THR A 383 -24.51 -29.85 22.80
C THR A 383 -24.31 -29.04 21.50
N ARG A 384 -24.78 -29.54 20.35
CA ARG A 384 -24.60 -28.92 19.01
C ARG A 384 -25.17 -27.51 18.86
N GLN A 385 -26.13 -27.12 19.71
CA GLN A 385 -26.66 -25.74 19.71
C GLN A 385 -25.60 -24.77 20.25
N ASN A 386 -24.88 -25.16 21.30
CA ASN A 386 -23.83 -24.34 21.92
C ASN A 386 -22.69 -24.08 20.92
N CYS A 387 -22.39 -25.03 20.02
CA CYS A 387 -21.51 -24.83 18.86
C CYS A 387 -22.08 -23.85 17.83
N THR A 388 -23.40 -23.88 17.62
CA THR A 388 -24.13 -22.96 16.70
C THR A 388 -24.10 -21.53 17.23
N ASP A 389 -24.25 -21.38 18.54
CA ASP A 389 -24.21 -20.11 19.25
C ASP A 389 -22.79 -19.51 19.23
N LEU A 390 -21.77 -20.31 19.57
CA LEU A 390 -20.34 -19.98 19.45
C LEU A 390 -19.97 -19.44 18.05
N HIS A 391 -20.39 -20.14 17.00
CA HIS A 391 -20.11 -19.70 15.63
C HIS A 391 -20.99 -18.51 15.18
N THR A 392 -22.15 -18.29 15.78
CA THR A 392 -22.98 -17.09 15.52
C THR A 392 -22.26 -15.84 16.07
N ASP A 393 -21.77 -15.92 17.29
CA ASP A 393 -21.16 -14.80 17.99
C ASP A 393 -19.80 -14.40 17.37
N LEU A 394 -18.89 -15.36 17.27
CA LEU A 394 -17.50 -15.13 16.86
C LEU A 394 -17.30 -14.90 15.35
N ARG A 395 -18.27 -15.28 14.51
CA ARG A 395 -18.20 -15.03 13.07
C ARG A 395 -19.04 -13.82 12.66
N PHE A 396 -20.28 -13.70 13.13
CA PHE A 396 -21.23 -12.72 12.61
C PHE A 396 -21.51 -11.58 13.59
N ALA A 397 -22.00 -11.89 14.80
CA ALA A 397 -22.56 -10.88 15.68
C ALA A 397 -21.50 -9.87 16.16
N LEU A 398 -20.30 -10.33 16.52
CA LEU A 398 -19.18 -9.46 16.89
C LEU A 398 -18.73 -8.55 15.73
N GLY A 399 -18.66 -9.09 14.50
CA GLY A 399 -18.32 -8.32 13.31
C GLY A 399 -19.35 -7.22 13.02
N VAL A 400 -20.65 -7.55 13.11
CA VAL A 400 -21.74 -6.59 12.93
C VAL A 400 -21.76 -5.52 14.03
N GLN A 401 -21.69 -5.89 15.31
CA GLN A 401 -21.76 -4.89 16.40
C GLN A 401 -20.56 -3.95 16.39
N THR A 402 -19.35 -4.45 16.11
CA THR A 402 -18.16 -3.57 16.10
C THR A 402 -18.13 -2.60 14.92
N THR A 403 -18.54 -3.03 13.71
CA THR A 403 -18.71 -2.13 12.55
C THR A 403 -19.80 -1.07 12.80
N VAL A 404 -20.97 -1.49 13.33
CA VAL A 404 -22.08 -0.60 13.71
C VAL A 404 -21.62 0.47 14.69
N HIS A 405 -20.89 0.07 15.75
CA HIS A 405 -20.36 0.98 16.76
C HIS A 405 -19.37 1.98 16.15
N ARG A 406 -18.35 1.51 15.40
CA ARG A 406 -17.36 2.37 14.74
C ARG A 406 -18.01 3.40 13.84
N HIS A 407 -18.97 3.00 12.99
CA HIS A 407 -19.65 3.97 12.12
C HIS A 407 -20.44 5.02 12.92
N SER A 408 -21.17 4.60 13.97
CA SER A 408 -21.90 5.54 14.84
C SER A 408 -21.02 6.50 15.66
N ASN A 409 -19.70 6.24 15.72
CA ASN A 409 -18.72 7.11 16.37
C ASN A 409 -18.05 8.09 15.38
N PHE A 410 -17.75 7.64 14.16
CA PHE A 410 -16.93 8.38 13.17
C PHE A 410 -17.72 8.98 12.00
N SER A 411 -19.02 8.72 11.91
CA SER A 411 -19.90 9.16 10.82
C SER A 411 -21.17 9.82 11.36
N ASP A 412 -21.50 11.01 10.85
CA ASP A 412 -22.78 11.68 11.13
C ASP A 412 -23.97 10.98 10.45
N ALA A 413 -23.71 9.98 9.60
CA ALA A 413 -24.73 9.28 8.83
C ALA A 413 -25.34 8.10 9.63
N SER A 414 -26.67 8.00 9.60
CA SER A 414 -27.42 7.11 10.51
C SER A 414 -27.18 5.61 10.26
N THR A 415 -26.79 4.89 11.32
CA THR A 415 -26.68 3.42 11.33
C THR A 415 -27.89 2.78 12.03
N TYR A 416 -28.37 1.65 11.51
CA TYR A 416 -29.48 0.88 12.10
C TYR A 416 -29.08 -0.61 12.26
N ASN A 417 -29.34 -1.18 13.43
CA ASN A 417 -28.94 -2.54 13.82
C ASN A 417 -30.17 -3.44 14.06
N TYR A 418 -30.17 -4.71 13.59
CA TYR A 418 -31.28 -5.64 13.77
C TYR A 418 -30.86 -7.10 14.05
N GLN A 419 -31.77 -7.87 14.65
CA GLN A 419 -31.67 -9.33 14.82
C GLN A 419 -32.92 -10.01 14.26
N PHE A 420 -32.78 -11.09 13.48
CA PHE A 420 -33.92 -11.86 12.97
C PHE A 420 -34.13 -13.17 13.76
N ILE A 421 -35.32 -13.30 14.35
CA ILE A 421 -35.74 -14.44 15.18
C ILE A 421 -37.09 -14.99 14.66
N TYR A 422 -37.04 -15.99 13.78
CA TYR A 422 -38.23 -16.70 13.32
C TYR A 422 -37.96 -18.19 13.14
N GLY A 423 -38.58 -19.02 13.98
CA GLY A 423 -38.27 -20.45 14.04
C GLY A 423 -36.78 -20.68 14.27
N ASN A 424 -36.16 -21.53 13.45
CA ASN A 424 -34.72 -21.77 13.45
C ASN A 424 -33.99 -20.91 12.40
N ALA A 425 -34.29 -19.61 12.31
CA ALA A 425 -33.72 -18.70 11.30
C ALA A 425 -32.19 -18.80 11.21
N ARG A 426 -31.70 -19.22 10.04
CA ARG A 426 -30.27 -19.44 9.75
C ARG A 426 -29.74 -18.39 8.78
N HIS A 427 -28.44 -18.40 8.60
CA HIS A 427 -27.71 -17.58 7.62
C HIS A 427 -28.46 -17.37 6.30
N GLY A 428 -28.89 -16.12 6.06
CA GLY A 428 -29.50 -15.66 4.81
C GLY A 428 -30.98 -15.93 4.60
N TRP A 429 -31.72 -16.26 5.66
CA TRP A 429 -33.18 -16.39 5.57
C TRP A 429 -33.87 -15.06 5.22
N GLU A 430 -33.29 -13.91 5.57
CA GLU A 430 -33.88 -12.58 5.30
C GLU A 430 -34.11 -12.34 3.79
N ALA A 431 -33.21 -12.85 2.93
CA ALA A 431 -33.32 -12.72 1.48
C ALA A 431 -34.57 -13.45 0.92
N GLN A 432 -35.02 -14.52 1.58
CA GLN A 432 -36.22 -15.28 1.20
C GLN A 432 -37.53 -14.53 1.50
N PHE A 433 -37.48 -13.55 2.41
CA PHE A 433 -38.59 -12.66 2.75
C PHE A 433 -38.62 -11.38 1.90
N VAL A 434 -37.58 -11.12 1.11
CA VAL A 434 -37.44 -9.93 0.25
C VAL A 434 -37.62 -10.26 -1.22
N PHE A 435 -37.13 -11.42 -1.67
CA PHE A 435 -37.32 -11.94 -3.02
C PHE A 435 -38.26 -13.14 -3.01
N TYR A 436 -39.23 -13.16 -3.93
CA TYR A 436 -40.19 -14.26 -4.02
C TYR A 436 -39.47 -15.54 -4.44
N THR A 437 -39.50 -16.59 -3.60
CA THR A 437 -38.89 -17.89 -3.86
C THR A 437 -39.83 -19.04 -3.48
N ASP A 438 -39.87 -20.09 -4.31
CA ASP A 438 -40.71 -21.28 -4.07
C ASP A 438 -40.21 -22.19 -2.93
N ALA A 439 -39.17 -21.76 -2.19
CA ALA A 439 -38.49 -22.53 -1.15
C ALA A 439 -39.14 -22.44 0.24
N ILE A 440 -40.18 -21.61 0.41
CA ILE A 440 -40.92 -21.49 1.68
C ILE A 440 -41.88 -22.67 1.84
N GLU A 441 -41.37 -23.80 2.34
CA GLU A 441 -42.22 -24.92 2.79
C GLU A 441 -43.18 -24.43 3.90
N GLY A 442 -44.48 -24.34 3.57
CA GLY A 442 -45.51 -23.94 4.52
C GLY A 442 -45.72 -22.42 4.66
N VAL A 443 -45.92 -21.72 3.53
CA VAL A 443 -46.46 -20.35 3.52
C VAL A 443 -47.70 -20.26 4.43
N ASN A 444 -47.63 -19.37 5.40
CA ASN A 444 -48.68 -19.07 6.36
C ASN A 444 -48.67 -17.57 6.68
N SER A 445 -49.71 -17.07 7.35
CA SER A 445 -49.94 -15.64 7.58
C SER A 445 -48.80 -14.89 8.27
N ASN A 446 -47.93 -15.59 9.01
CA ASN A 446 -46.82 -14.96 9.72
C ASN A 446 -45.62 -14.76 8.78
N SER A 447 -45.36 -15.70 7.86
CA SER A 447 -44.36 -15.52 6.81
C SER A 447 -44.69 -14.32 5.91
N ASP A 448 -45.96 -14.13 5.56
CA ASP A 448 -46.44 -12.95 4.81
C ASP A 448 -46.30 -11.63 5.60
N LYS A 449 -46.33 -11.69 6.94
CA LYS A 449 -46.10 -10.51 7.80
C LYS A 449 -44.62 -10.15 7.82
N ILE A 450 -43.74 -11.13 7.96
CA ILE A 450 -42.27 -10.95 7.95
C ILE A 450 -41.77 -10.45 6.59
N ALA A 451 -42.32 -10.96 5.48
CA ALA A 451 -42.02 -10.45 4.14
C ALA A 451 -42.34 -8.96 4.00
N ARG A 452 -43.50 -8.52 4.51
CA ARG A 452 -43.88 -7.10 4.56
C ARG A 452 -42.99 -6.27 5.47
N PHE A 453 -42.49 -6.83 6.59
CA PHE A 453 -41.53 -6.12 7.45
C PHE A 453 -40.23 -5.80 6.72
N PHE A 454 -39.50 -6.81 6.21
CA PHE A 454 -38.22 -6.56 5.53
C PHE A 454 -38.38 -5.63 4.31
N THR A 455 -39.40 -5.86 3.47
CA THR A 455 -39.62 -5.07 2.25
C THR A 455 -40.03 -3.62 2.56
N SER A 456 -40.85 -3.37 3.58
CA SER A 456 -41.21 -2.00 4.00
C SER A 456 -40.02 -1.27 4.63
N LEU A 457 -39.29 -1.92 5.54
CA LEU A 457 -38.13 -1.34 6.22
C LEU A 457 -37.05 -0.92 5.22
N TRP A 458 -36.72 -1.78 4.25
CA TRP A 458 -35.64 -1.49 3.29
C TRP A 458 -36.08 -0.50 2.19
N THR A 459 -37.34 -0.52 1.74
CA THR A 459 -37.81 0.45 0.72
C THR A 459 -38.09 1.84 1.30
N SER A 460 -38.60 1.96 2.53
CA SER A 460 -38.73 3.26 3.19
C SER A 460 -37.36 3.89 3.47
N PHE A 461 -36.38 3.07 3.85
CA PHE A 461 -34.99 3.49 3.97
C PHE A 461 -34.39 3.93 2.62
N ALA A 462 -34.59 3.16 1.54
CA ALA A 462 -34.14 3.55 0.21
C ALA A 462 -34.78 4.84 -0.30
N LYS A 463 -36.02 5.14 0.10
CA LYS A 463 -36.70 6.40 -0.22
C LYS A 463 -36.25 7.59 0.62
N SER A 464 -36.03 7.41 1.92
CA SER A 464 -35.97 8.52 2.89
C SER A 464 -34.73 8.56 3.80
N GLY A 465 -33.98 7.47 3.90
CA GLY A 465 -32.94 7.29 4.92
C GLY A 465 -33.45 6.84 6.31
N VAL A 466 -34.77 6.61 6.45
CA VAL A 466 -35.39 6.13 7.70
C VAL A 466 -36.14 4.82 7.43
N PRO A 467 -35.76 3.70 8.07
CA PRO A 467 -36.49 2.43 7.96
C PRO A 467 -37.73 2.45 8.84
N SER A 468 -38.89 2.11 8.27
CA SER A 468 -40.18 2.16 8.96
C SER A 468 -41.20 1.16 8.38
N VAL A 469 -42.21 0.82 9.19
CA VAL A 469 -43.42 0.10 8.78
C VAL A 469 -44.62 0.85 9.38
N GLU A 470 -45.67 1.06 8.60
CA GLU A 470 -46.84 1.82 9.07
C GLU A 470 -47.57 1.07 10.21
N GLY A 471 -47.74 1.76 11.35
CA GLY A 471 -48.43 1.23 12.54
C GLY A 471 -47.60 0.37 13.49
N GLU A 472 -46.33 0.09 13.17
CA GLU A 472 -45.39 -0.69 14.00
C GLU A 472 -44.43 0.23 14.79
N VAL A 473 -43.48 -0.36 15.52
CA VAL A 473 -42.48 0.37 16.33
C VAL A 473 -41.51 1.21 15.48
N THR A 474 -41.22 2.43 15.93
CA THR A 474 -40.20 3.29 15.33
C THR A 474 -38.79 2.76 15.61
N TRP A 475 -38.03 2.44 14.56
CA TRP A 475 -36.63 2.07 14.67
C TRP A 475 -35.76 3.31 14.76
N THR A 476 -35.25 3.61 15.95
CA THR A 476 -34.24 4.67 16.14
C THR A 476 -32.86 4.20 15.68
N PRO A 477 -32.03 5.07 15.08
CA PRO A 477 -30.65 4.71 14.73
C PRO A 477 -29.77 4.54 15.98
N VAL A 478 -28.63 3.88 15.77
CA VAL A 478 -27.55 3.73 16.75
C VAL A 478 -26.83 5.06 16.95
N SER A 479 -26.34 5.27 18.17
CA SER A 479 -25.56 6.44 18.58
C SER A 479 -24.55 6.04 19.65
N GLN A 480 -23.53 6.86 19.89
CA GLN A 480 -22.45 6.64 20.86
C GLN A 480 -22.92 6.14 22.25
N ASN A 481 -24.13 6.52 22.69
CA ASN A 481 -24.69 6.19 24.01
C ASN A 481 -25.95 5.29 23.96
N SER A 482 -26.35 4.77 22.80
CA SER A 482 -27.55 3.93 22.65
C SER A 482 -27.45 3.02 21.44
N TYR A 483 -27.63 1.71 21.66
CA TYR A 483 -27.42 0.64 20.68
C TYR A 483 -28.72 -0.13 20.37
N PRO A 484 -29.79 0.57 19.93
CA PRO A 484 -31.09 -0.04 19.65
C PRO A 484 -30.96 -1.11 18.57
N CYS A 485 -31.35 -2.34 18.91
CA CYS A 485 -31.40 -3.46 18.00
C CYS A 485 -32.86 -3.81 17.70
N LEU A 486 -33.28 -3.73 16.44
CA LEU A 486 -34.64 -4.14 16.06
C LEU A 486 -34.71 -5.67 15.99
N GLN A 487 -35.41 -6.30 16.93
CA GLN A 487 -35.76 -7.71 16.83
C GLN A 487 -36.93 -7.87 15.85
N ILE A 488 -36.63 -8.46 14.69
CA ILE A 488 -37.62 -8.85 13.68
C ILE A 488 -38.06 -10.27 14.00
N SER A 489 -39.36 -10.48 14.22
CA SER A 489 -39.94 -11.78 14.55
C SER A 489 -41.37 -11.90 13.99
N ASN A 490 -42.29 -12.62 14.66
CA ASN A 490 -43.73 -12.48 14.37
C ASN A 490 -44.20 -11.02 14.54
N ASP A 491 -43.53 -10.26 15.41
CA ASP A 491 -43.75 -8.83 15.67
C ASP A 491 -42.41 -8.08 15.66
N LEU A 492 -42.45 -6.75 15.46
CA LEU A 492 -41.27 -5.90 15.54
C LEU A 492 -41.10 -5.38 16.98
N THR A 493 -39.96 -5.67 17.60
CA THR A 493 -39.63 -5.24 18.98
C THR A 493 -38.29 -4.52 18.99
N LEU A 494 -38.23 -3.32 19.56
CA LEU A 494 -36.96 -2.60 19.72
C LEU A 494 -36.29 -3.02 21.04
N LEU A 495 -35.15 -3.70 20.94
CA LEU A 495 -34.30 -4.05 22.07
C LEU A 495 -33.30 -2.93 22.36
N SER A 496 -32.87 -2.80 23.62
CA SER A 496 -31.87 -1.81 24.03
C SER A 496 -30.42 -2.18 23.69
N ASP A 497 -30.16 -3.47 23.43
CA ASP A 497 -28.84 -4.05 23.20
C ASP A 497 -29.00 -5.46 22.58
N LEU A 498 -27.95 -6.04 22.00
CA LEU A 498 -27.96 -7.37 21.36
C LEU A 498 -27.05 -8.35 22.11
N GLU A 499 -27.63 -9.41 22.69
CA GLU A 499 -26.89 -10.57 23.27
C GLU A 499 -25.70 -10.15 24.16
N LYS A 500 -25.87 -9.07 24.94
CA LYS A 500 -24.81 -8.25 25.54
C LYS A 500 -23.71 -9.05 26.22
N ASP A 501 -24.07 -10.06 27.02
CA ASP A 501 -23.11 -10.86 27.79
C ASP A 501 -22.26 -11.80 26.92
N ARG A 502 -22.79 -12.28 25.79
CA ARG A 502 -22.06 -13.10 24.81
C ARG A 502 -21.08 -12.25 24.01
N ILE A 503 -21.50 -11.08 23.52
CA ILE A 503 -20.61 -10.13 22.83
C ILE A 503 -19.48 -9.68 23.78
N ASN A 504 -19.82 -9.31 25.03
CA ASN A 504 -18.83 -8.97 26.06
C ASN A 504 -17.87 -10.12 26.37
N PHE A 505 -18.34 -11.38 26.35
CA PHE A 505 -17.46 -12.54 26.52
C PHE A 505 -16.47 -12.68 25.36
N CYS A 506 -16.94 -12.56 24.12
CA CYS A 506 -16.08 -12.62 22.93
C CYS A 506 -15.01 -11.52 22.95
N GLU A 507 -15.39 -10.29 23.29
CA GLU A 507 -14.46 -9.16 23.46
C GLU A 507 -13.42 -9.41 24.56
N ARG A 508 -13.83 -9.98 25.70
CA ARG A 508 -12.94 -10.23 26.87
C ARG A 508 -12.24 -11.58 26.88
N THR A 509 -12.33 -12.36 25.80
CA THR A 509 -11.76 -13.72 25.72
C THR A 509 -11.04 -13.98 24.41
N CYS A 510 -11.68 -13.66 23.29
CA CYS A 510 -11.11 -13.85 21.96
C CYS A 510 -10.37 -12.59 21.53
N VAL A 511 -10.95 -11.41 21.79
CA VAL A 511 -10.31 -10.14 21.38
C VAL A 511 -9.18 -9.76 22.37
N SER A 512 -9.37 -9.96 23.68
CA SER A 512 -8.43 -9.47 24.72
C SER A 512 -7.15 -10.29 25.00
N SER A 513 -6.51 -10.84 23.98
CA SER A 513 -5.09 -11.22 24.08
C SER A 513 -4.26 -10.98 22.82
N ASP A 514 -4.76 -10.21 21.84
CA ASP A 514 -3.96 -9.47 20.86
C ASP A 514 -4.79 -8.42 20.10
N TRP A 515 -6.07 -8.70 19.79
CA TRP A 515 -6.94 -7.75 19.07
C TRP A 515 -7.42 -6.56 19.94
N ALA A 516 -7.51 -6.70 21.27
CA ALA A 516 -7.95 -5.63 22.16
C ALA A 516 -6.82 -4.70 22.61
N ASN A 517 -5.55 -5.11 22.47
CA ASN A 517 -4.42 -4.21 22.73
C ASN A 517 -4.28 -3.11 21.65
N VAL A 518 -5.12 -3.14 20.62
CA VAL A 518 -5.32 -2.08 19.62
C VAL A 518 -6.55 -1.20 19.95
N SER A 519 -7.25 -1.42 21.08
CA SER A 519 -8.48 -0.68 21.44
C SER A 519 -8.79 -0.49 22.94
N GLY A 520 -8.04 -1.10 23.87
CA GLY A 520 -8.43 -1.21 25.28
C GLY A 520 -8.08 -0.05 26.22
N GLU A 521 -7.01 0.72 25.98
CA GLU A 521 -6.47 1.66 26.99
C GLU A 521 -7.09 3.07 27.00
N TRP A 522 -8.10 3.34 26.17
CA TRP A 522 -8.69 4.69 26.03
C TRP A 522 -10.12 4.84 26.60
N ALA A 523 -10.52 3.95 27.52
CA ALA A 523 -11.92 3.86 27.97
C ALA A 523 -12.13 3.76 29.50
N ASN A 524 -11.44 4.56 30.34
CA ASN A 524 -11.92 4.92 31.71
C ASN A 524 -11.07 5.98 32.46
N VAL A 525 -11.26 7.29 32.20
CA VAL A 525 -11.35 8.37 33.23
C VAL A 525 -12.08 9.57 32.63
N SER A 526 -13.20 10.01 33.22
CA SER A 526 -13.77 11.36 32.96
C SER A 526 -14.68 11.85 34.12
N GLY A 527 -14.42 13.08 34.60
CA GLY A 527 -15.13 13.72 35.73
C GLY A 527 -14.74 13.19 37.12
N GLU A 528 -14.56 13.99 38.18
CA GLU A 528 -14.86 15.42 38.41
C GLU A 528 -13.78 16.12 39.27
N TRP A 529 -13.99 17.42 39.56
CA TRP A 529 -13.05 18.31 40.27
C TRP A 529 -13.17 18.23 41.81
N ILE A 530 -12.02 18.18 42.52
CA ILE A 530 -11.86 18.77 43.86
C ILE A 530 -10.50 19.49 43.92
N SER A 531 -10.43 20.61 44.63
CA SER A 531 -9.29 21.54 44.73
C SER A 531 -8.61 21.56 46.11
N GLU A 532 -7.53 22.37 46.21
CA GLU A 532 -6.89 22.91 47.43
C GLU A 532 -5.70 22.15 48.07
N THR A 533 -4.49 22.74 47.90
CA THR A 533 -3.43 23.04 48.90
C THR A 533 -2.93 22.00 49.93
N GLY A 534 -1.61 21.94 50.20
CA GLY A 534 -1.14 21.21 51.41
C GLY A 534 0.37 20.93 51.62
N GLU A 535 1.22 21.93 51.41
CA GLU A 535 2.66 22.07 51.75
C GLU A 535 3.26 21.30 53.00
N TRP A 536 4.59 21.05 52.98
CA TRP A 536 5.49 20.51 54.06
C TRP A 536 5.43 19.00 54.40
N THR A 537 6.45 18.31 54.95
CA THR A 537 7.79 18.71 55.48
C THR A 537 8.85 17.61 55.25
N SER A 538 10.14 17.93 55.40
CA SER A 538 11.30 17.02 55.30
C SER A 538 11.78 16.45 56.65
N MET A 539 12.60 15.37 56.64
CA MET A 539 13.92 15.33 57.32
C MET A 539 14.74 14.02 57.14
N PHE A 540 16.07 14.17 57.26
CA PHE A 540 17.12 13.12 57.30
C PHE A 540 17.40 12.60 58.73
N VAL A 541 18.04 11.41 58.85
CA VAL A 541 19.19 11.02 59.71
C VAL A 541 19.55 9.56 59.34
N ILE A 542 20.63 9.26 58.61
CA ILE A 542 22.04 9.07 59.03
C ILE A 542 22.28 7.90 60.01
N GLY A 543 23.11 6.94 59.58
CA GLY A 543 23.77 5.91 60.42
C GLY A 543 24.97 5.31 59.67
N THR A 544 26.13 5.18 60.32
CA THR A 544 27.42 4.92 59.64
C THR A 544 28.35 3.93 60.38
N ALA A 545 29.43 3.53 59.68
CA ALA A 545 30.58 2.71 60.09
C ALA A 545 30.42 1.17 60.07
N GLY A 546 31.42 0.38 59.63
CA GLY A 546 32.65 0.72 58.90
C GLY A 546 33.87 -0.18 59.21
N LEU A 547 34.92 -0.10 58.36
CA LEU A 547 36.32 -0.61 58.57
C LEU A 547 36.45 -2.17 58.60
N VAL A 548 37.58 -2.84 58.27
CA VAL A 548 38.97 -2.57 57.79
C VAL A 548 39.49 -3.88 57.11
N SER A 549 40.52 -3.97 56.25
CA SER A 549 41.27 -3.01 55.41
C SER A 549 42.34 -3.72 54.54
N GLY A 550 42.58 -3.26 53.30
CA GLY A 550 43.89 -3.38 52.62
C GLY A 550 44.17 -4.63 51.75
N GLN A 551 45.30 -4.70 51.02
CA GLN A 551 46.30 -3.65 50.76
C GLN A 551 47.17 -3.97 49.51
N ALA A 552 47.65 -2.92 48.83
CA ALA A 552 48.83 -2.86 47.95
C ALA A 552 48.91 -3.69 46.65
N CYS A 553 49.04 -2.97 45.53
CA CYS A 553 49.77 -3.38 44.31
C CYS A 553 51.26 -3.63 44.64
N PRO A 554 52.03 -4.31 43.78
CA PRO A 554 52.66 -3.67 42.61
C PRO A 554 52.60 -4.59 41.35
N VAL A 555 53.17 -4.33 40.16
CA VAL A 555 54.35 -3.53 39.76
C VAL A 555 54.13 -2.81 38.41
N SER A 556 54.65 -1.58 38.34
CA SER A 556 54.90 -0.70 37.17
C SER A 556 55.42 -1.42 35.91
N GLY A 557 55.25 -0.90 34.69
CA GLY A 557 55.07 0.51 34.23
C GLY A 557 56.21 0.86 33.24
N PRO A 558 56.56 2.15 32.98
CA PRO A 558 55.90 3.41 33.32
C PRO A 558 54.96 3.83 32.14
N MET A 559 54.75 5.05 31.59
CA MET A 559 55.30 6.42 31.71
C MET A 559 54.22 7.48 31.44
N CYS A 560 54.40 8.68 32.00
CA CYS A 560 53.92 9.96 31.45
C CYS A 560 55.13 10.97 31.46
N PRO A 561 55.00 12.32 31.51
CA PRO A 561 55.48 13.16 30.41
C PRO A 561 56.62 14.15 30.79
N MET A 562 57.04 14.94 29.80
CA MET A 562 57.82 16.19 29.96
C MET A 562 57.11 17.26 29.11
N SER A 563 56.99 18.54 29.50
CA SER A 563 57.48 19.30 30.66
C SER A 563 56.48 20.44 30.93
N SER A 564 55.82 20.54 32.09
CA SER A 564 56.25 21.27 33.32
C SER A 564 56.04 22.81 33.22
N ASP A 565 55.73 23.60 34.26
CA ASP A 565 56.24 23.69 35.64
C ASP A 565 57.76 23.99 35.70
N TRP A 566 58.29 24.82 36.59
CA TRP A 566 57.72 25.85 37.49
C TRP A 566 58.92 26.71 37.95
N ASP A 567 58.79 28.04 38.08
CA ASP A 567 59.60 28.77 39.08
C ASP A 567 58.94 30.09 39.51
N SER A 568 58.86 30.28 40.83
CA SER A 568 58.37 31.46 41.57
C SER A 568 57.01 32.09 41.16
N GLY A 569 55.96 32.09 41.99
CA GLY A 569 55.75 31.50 43.31
C GLY A 569 54.90 32.39 44.24
N SER A 570 54.16 31.79 45.18
CA SER A 570 53.36 32.43 46.26
C SER A 570 52.32 33.48 45.83
N GLY A 571 51.05 33.40 46.21
CA GLY A 571 50.60 33.40 47.61
C GLY A 571 50.39 34.85 48.09
N GLU A 572 49.42 35.20 48.92
CA GLU A 572 48.43 34.40 49.64
C GLU A 572 47.34 35.35 50.21
N TRP A 573 46.17 34.82 50.59
CA TRP A 573 45.08 35.49 51.34
C TRP A 573 44.37 36.72 50.73
N ALA A 574 43.14 36.92 51.19
CA ALA A 574 42.25 38.01 50.79
C ALA A 574 42.28 39.18 51.78
N SER A 575 42.09 40.41 51.30
CA SER A 575 41.25 41.42 51.96
C SER A 575 41.01 42.64 51.07
N VAL A 576 39.96 43.40 51.40
CA VAL A 576 39.57 44.66 50.75
C VAL A 576 40.41 45.81 51.31
N SER A 577 40.95 46.71 50.48
CA SER A 577 40.79 48.18 50.59
C SER A 577 41.78 49.02 49.74
N ALA A 578 41.21 50.00 49.04
CA ALA A 578 41.71 51.36 48.75
C ALA A 578 43.18 51.68 48.35
N THR A 579 43.29 52.27 47.16
CA THR A 579 44.10 53.46 46.81
C THR A 579 45.64 53.45 46.93
N MET A 580 46.29 53.45 45.76
CA MET A 580 47.39 54.39 45.48
C MET A 580 47.08 55.24 44.23
N THR A 581 46.37 56.35 44.47
CA THR A 581 46.49 57.57 43.66
C THR A 581 47.94 58.10 43.75
N THR A 582 48.47 58.93 42.83
CA THR A 582 47.77 59.91 41.98
C THR A 582 48.35 60.06 40.56
N LEU A 583 49.49 59.43 40.24
CA LEU A 583 50.19 59.66 38.96
C LEU A 583 49.53 59.03 37.72
N ARG A 584 48.57 58.12 37.89
CA ARG A 584 47.83 57.45 36.79
C ARG A 584 46.81 58.35 36.08
N TRP A 585 46.43 59.48 36.69
CA TRP A 585 45.27 60.27 36.27
C TRP A 585 45.40 60.97 34.91
N ILE A 586 46.58 61.48 34.54
CA ILE A 586 46.75 62.22 33.27
C ILE A 586 46.58 61.27 32.06
N SER A 587 47.15 60.06 32.14
CA SER A 587 46.97 59.03 31.11
C SER A 587 45.50 58.60 30.98
N TYR A 588 44.76 58.46 32.09
CA TYR A 588 43.34 58.08 32.03
C TYR A 588 42.42 59.19 31.51
N VAL A 589 42.75 60.48 31.66
CA VAL A 589 41.95 61.55 31.05
C VAL A 589 42.15 61.59 29.52
N VAL A 590 43.39 61.41 29.03
CA VAL A 590 43.64 61.32 27.58
C VAL A 590 43.02 60.05 27.00
N PHE A 591 43.23 58.90 27.63
CA PHE A 591 42.67 57.62 27.20
C PHE A 591 41.13 57.61 27.29
N GLY A 592 40.57 58.23 28.32
CA GLY A 592 39.12 58.40 28.50
C GLY A 592 38.48 59.28 27.43
N LEU A 593 39.16 60.37 27.02
CA LEU A 593 38.71 61.19 25.91
C LEU A 593 38.82 60.47 24.56
N THR A 594 39.87 59.70 24.30
CA THR A 594 39.92 58.87 23.08
C THR A 594 38.88 57.74 23.12
N CYS A 595 38.62 57.15 24.29
CA CYS A 595 37.53 56.18 24.46
C CYS A 595 36.14 56.80 24.33
N LEU A 596 35.93 58.08 24.64
CA LEU A 596 34.65 58.77 24.41
C LEU A 596 34.38 59.11 22.93
N PHE A 597 35.43 59.15 22.09
CA PHE A 597 35.27 59.23 20.63
C PHE A 597 35.19 57.84 19.97
N PHE A 598 35.89 56.84 20.51
CA PHE A 598 35.80 55.44 20.05
C PHE A 598 34.65 54.64 20.68
N SER A 599 33.93 55.18 21.67
CA SER A 599 32.61 54.70 22.10
C SER A 599 31.50 55.15 21.15
N HIS A 600 31.80 55.21 19.85
CA HIS A 600 30.80 54.81 18.87
C HIS A 600 30.49 53.35 19.17
N SER A 601 29.30 53.11 19.73
CA SER A 601 28.78 51.77 19.82
C SER A 601 28.67 51.24 18.40
N VAL A 602 29.57 50.34 18.00
CA VAL A 602 29.27 49.39 16.93
C VAL A 602 28.20 48.48 17.50
N SER A 603 26.97 48.97 17.50
CA SER A 603 25.79 48.18 17.77
C SER A 603 25.77 47.12 16.70
N ALA A 604 26.12 45.88 17.05
CA ALA A 604 25.92 44.74 16.18
C ALA A 604 24.45 44.79 15.73
N GLN A 605 24.22 45.03 14.45
CA GLN A 605 22.89 45.41 13.95
C GLN A 605 22.07 44.14 13.73
N TYR A 606 21.71 43.51 14.84
CA TYR A 606 20.84 42.34 14.86
C TYR A 606 19.44 42.73 14.41
N VAL A 607 18.83 41.87 13.60
CA VAL A 607 17.41 41.95 13.26
C VAL A 607 16.60 41.09 14.20
N SER A 608 15.37 41.50 14.51
CA SER A 608 14.48 40.76 15.40
C SER A 608 13.24 40.30 14.66
N VAL A 609 12.91 39.02 14.77
CA VAL A 609 11.69 38.39 14.21
C VAL A 609 10.92 37.75 15.36
N SER A 610 9.59 37.76 15.31
CA SER A 610 8.77 37.03 16.28
C SER A 610 7.97 35.93 15.57
N ILE A 611 8.04 34.75 16.16
CA ILE A 611 7.38 33.51 15.72
C ILE A 611 6.45 33.01 16.83
N GLN A 612 5.67 31.95 16.58
CA GLN A 612 4.68 31.44 17.53
C GLN A 612 5.30 31.09 18.91
N GLN A 613 6.55 30.64 18.91
CA GLN A 613 7.29 30.19 20.09
C GLN A 613 8.00 31.33 20.83
N GLY A 614 8.14 32.53 20.24
CA GLY A 614 8.79 33.68 20.87
C GLY A 614 9.59 34.55 19.89
N THR A 615 10.45 35.42 20.43
CA THR A 615 11.29 36.33 19.64
C THR A 615 12.68 35.73 19.36
N LEU A 616 13.19 35.96 18.15
CA LEU A 616 14.51 35.60 17.67
C LEU A 616 15.35 36.85 17.38
N ARG A 617 16.66 36.79 17.57
CA ARG A 617 17.63 37.79 17.10
C ARG A 617 18.62 37.16 16.13
N GLY A 618 18.66 37.66 14.90
CA GLY A 618 19.49 37.17 13.79
C GLY A 618 20.44 38.24 13.26
N ASN A 619 21.34 37.85 12.34
CA ASN A 619 22.37 38.71 11.75
C ASN A 619 22.00 39.20 10.34
N THR A 620 22.47 40.39 9.99
CA THR A 620 22.48 40.90 8.60
C THR A 620 23.86 40.68 7.98
N THR A 621 23.92 40.25 6.73
CA THR A 621 25.16 39.93 5.99
C THR A 621 24.95 40.15 4.48
N SER A 622 25.95 39.87 3.65
CA SER A 622 25.89 40.04 2.19
C SER A 622 26.43 38.83 1.43
N THR A 623 25.88 38.56 0.25
CA THR A 623 26.39 37.53 -0.67
C THR A 623 27.65 38.02 -1.38
N VAL A 624 28.35 37.11 -2.07
CA VAL A 624 29.57 37.44 -2.85
C VAL A 624 29.28 38.41 -4.00
N SER A 625 28.04 38.48 -4.50
CA SER A 625 27.59 39.47 -5.50
C SER A 625 27.19 40.83 -4.89
N GLY A 626 27.03 40.92 -3.57
CA GLY A 626 26.67 42.13 -2.83
C GLY A 626 25.21 42.20 -2.36
N THR A 627 24.37 41.20 -2.62
CA THR A 627 22.98 41.16 -2.13
C THR A 627 22.97 41.08 -0.61
N THR A 628 22.29 42.03 0.05
CA THR A 628 22.12 42.00 1.52
C THR A 628 21.03 41.00 1.91
N TYR A 629 21.28 40.18 2.93
CA TYR A 629 20.33 39.20 3.44
C TYR A 629 20.41 39.03 4.96
N TYR A 630 19.36 38.45 5.52
CA TYR A 630 19.17 38.19 6.95
C TYR A 630 19.31 36.70 7.25
N THR A 631 19.84 36.39 8.43
CA THR A 631 20.19 35.03 8.86
C THR A 631 19.74 34.76 10.28
N PHE A 632 19.05 33.63 10.45
CA PHE A 632 18.58 33.11 11.73
C PHE A 632 19.02 31.65 11.79
N ARG A 633 20.11 31.37 12.51
CA ARG A 633 20.78 30.07 12.54
C ARG A 633 20.62 29.43 13.93
N GLY A 634 20.38 28.12 13.99
CA GLY A 634 20.19 27.43 15.26
C GLY A 634 18.84 27.71 15.96
N ILE A 635 17.74 27.88 15.21
CA ILE A 635 16.39 27.98 15.81
C ILE A 635 15.94 26.57 16.23
N PRO A 636 15.57 26.31 17.49
CA PRO A 636 15.06 25.00 17.89
C PRO A 636 13.62 24.83 17.39
N TYR A 637 13.33 23.79 16.59
CA TYR A 637 11.99 23.51 16.08
C TYR A 637 11.24 22.43 16.86
N ALA A 638 11.98 21.50 17.48
CA ALA A 638 11.46 20.44 18.34
C ALA A 638 12.29 20.34 19.63
N LYS A 639 11.73 19.71 20.67
CA LYS A 639 12.41 19.46 21.94
C LYS A 639 13.64 18.58 21.75
N PRO A 640 14.72 18.77 22.55
CA PRO A 640 15.88 17.90 22.52
C PRO A 640 15.46 16.42 22.73
N PRO A 641 15.74 15.52 21.79
CA PRO A 641 15.34 14.11 21.82
C PRO A 641 16.22 13.27 22.77
N VAL A 642 16.36 13.72 24.01
CA VAL A 642 17.21 13.12 25.06
C VAL A 642 16.39 12.30 26.06
N GLY A 643 17.03 11.31 26.68
CA GLY A 643 16.40 10.47 27.71
C GLY A 643 15.18 9.72 27.16
N ASP A 644 14.02 9.91 27.76
CA ASP A 644 12.78 9.24 27.34
C ASP A 644 12.33 9.64 25.92
N LEU A 645 12.71 10.84 25.45
CA LEU A 645 12.48 11.31 24.08
C LEU A 645 13.47 10.75 23.04
N ARG A 646 14.48 9.99 23.49
CA ARG A 646 15.38 9.27 22.58
C ARG A 646 14.57 8.21 21.83
N PHE A 647 14.81 8.14 20.52
CA PHE A 647 14.15 7.27 19.53
C PHE A 647 12.64 7.52 19.28
N THR A 648 11.97 8.41 20.03
CA THR A 648 10.54 8.71 19.83
C THR A 648 10.30 9.74 18.73
N ALA A 649 9.03 9.92 18.32
CA ALA A 649 8.62 11.08 17.53
C ALA A 649 9.02 12.43 18.18
N PRO A 650 9.30 13.48 17.38
CA PRO A 650 9.62 14.82 17.87
C PRO A 650 8.43 15.48 18.57
N GLN A 651 8.71 16.31 19.59
CA GLN A 651 7.71 17.08 20.33
C GLN A 651 7.94 18.59 20.19
N ALA A 652 6.87 19.39 20.33
CA ALA A 652 6.93 20.84 20.25
C ALA A 652 7.79 21.45 21.36
N VAL A 653 8.63 22.43 21.02
CA VAL A 653 9.36 23.28 21.98
C VAL A 653 8.40 24.12 22.84
N ASP A 654 8.75 24.35 24.09
CA ASP A 654 8.00 25.24 24.97
C ASP A 654 8.26 26.72 24.60
N PRO A 655 7.26 27.61 24.60
CA PRO A 655 7.46 29.02 24.24
C PRO A 655 8.41 29.79 25.17
N TRP A 656 9.28 30.62 24.61
CA TRP A 656 10.28 31.40 25.34
C TRP A 656 9.91 32.88 25.48
N THR A 657 10.01 33.42 26.70
CA THR A 657 9.64 34.80 27.02
C THR A 657 10.78 35.81 26.87
N LYS A 658 12.01 35.35 26.59
CA LYS A 658 13.20 36.18 26.36
C LYS A 658 13.69 35.95 24.93
N PRO A 659 14.04 36.99 24.15
CA PRO A 659 14.59 36.80 22.82
C PRO A 659 15.85 35.92 22.84
N ILE A 660 15.86 34.87 22.01
CA ILE A 660 17.02 33.98 21.85
C ILE A 660 17.91 34.44 20.69
N ASP A 661 19.21 34.21 20.83
CA ASP A 661 20.23 34.63 19.87
C ASP A 661 20.51 33.50 18.88
N VAL A 662 20.06 33.68 17.65
CA VAL A 662 20.18 32.73 16.53
C VAL A 662 21.21 33.24 15.51
N PHE A 663 22.38 33.60 16.05
CA PHE A 663 23.49 34.18 15.30
C PHE A 663 24.35 33.13 14.59
N GLU A 664 24.57 31.98 15.23
CA GLU A 664 25.42 30.88 14.77
C GLU A 664 24.62 29.58 14.56
N PHE A 665 25.17 28.63 13.82
CA PHE A 665 24.52 27.34 13.61
C PHE A 665 24.34 26.56 14.91
N GLY A 666 23.21 25.86 15.02
CA GLY A 666 22.97 24.88 16.09
C GLY A 666 23.89 23.66 15.97
N SER A 667 23.95 22.86 17.03
CA SER A 667 24.71 21.60 17.07
C SER A 667 24.21 20.60 16.03
N ILE A 668 25.14 19.89 15.41
CA ILE A 668 24.85 18.81 14.45
C ILE A 668 24.38 17.55 15.18
N CYS A 669 23.49 16.78 14.56
CA CYS A 669 23.02 15.52 15.14
C CYS A 669 24.13 14.47 15.20
N ASN A 670 24.03 13.55 16.18
CA ASN A 670 25.02 12.50 16.41
C ASN A 670 25.38 11.69 15.17
N GLN A 671 26.68 11.68 14.87
CA GLN A 671 27.28 11.02 13.72
C GLN A 671 28.75 10.68 14.00
N GLN A 672 29.39 9.95 13.08
CA GLN A 672 30.82 9.66 13.20
C GLN A 672 31.64 10.96 13.11
N GLY A 673 32.44 11.25 14.13
CA GLY A 673 33.28 12.46 14.22
C GLY A 673 32.77 13.52 15.20
N GLY A 674 31.51 13.43 15.66
CA GLY A 674 30.95 14.31 16.69
C GLY A 674 29.47 14.60 16.47
N GLY A 675 28.91 15.43 17.36
CA GLY A 675 27.49 15.80 17.38
C GLY A 675 26.94 15.79 18.81
N THR A 676 25.64 16.00 18.92
CA THR A 676 24.86 15.87 20.17
C THR A 676 23.44 15.34 19.86
N GLU A 677 22.72 14.88 20.87
CA GLU A 677 21.27 14.60 20.73
C GLU A 677 20.44 15.88 20.66
N ASP A 678 20.78 16.91 21.42
CA ASP A 678 20.22 18.26 21.24
C ASP A 678 20.73 18.85 19.92
N CYS A 679 19.97 18.61 18.86
CA CYS A 679 20.37 18.92 17.48
C CYS A 679 19.23 19.33 16.54
N LEU A 680 17.96 19.32 17.00
CA LEU A 680 16.77 19.57 16.19
C LEU A 680 16.56 21.06 15.89
N PHE A 681 17.52 21.60 15.13
CA PHE A 681 17.63 22.99 14.75
C PHE A 681 17.27 23.20 13.27
N ILE A 682 16.63 24.34 13.02
CA ILE A 682 16.30 24.88 11.70
C ILE A 682 16.96 26.25 11.53
N ASN A 683 17.32 26.58 10.30
CA ASN A 683 17.96 27.82 9.91
C ASN A 683 17.12 28.48 8.83
N VAL A 684 16.97 29.81 8.90
CA VAL A 684 16.27 30.61 7.88
C VAL A 684 17.21 31.70 7.35
N PHE A 685 17.29 31.76 6.03
CA PHE A 685 18.05 32.74 5.27
C PHE A 685 17.09 33.45 4.33
N THR A 686 16.99 34.78 4.42
CA THR A 686 16.01 35.55 3.64
C THR A 686 16.59 36.87 3.14
N PRO A 687 16.37 37.26 1.86
CA PRO A 687 16.78 38.57 1.35
C PRO A 687 15.87 39.71 1.86
N LYS A 688 14.69 39.41 2.41
CA LYS A 688 13.68 40.39 2.80
C LYS A 688 12.94 39.96 4.08
N LEU A 689 12.78 40.87 5.04
CA LEU A 689 11.84 40.70 6.15
C LEU A 689 10.52 41.47 5.86
N PRO A 690 9.37 41.03 6.40
CA PRO A 690 8.10 41.75 6.24
C PRO A 690 8.18 43.17 6.78
N SER A 691 7.50 44.12 6.12
CA SER A 691 7.51 45.54 6.51
C SER A 691 6.13 46.18 6.32
N THR A 692 5.93 47.37 6.89
CA THR A 692 4.69 48.15 6.70
C THR A 692 4.59 48.84 5.34
N GLU A 693 5.65 48.80 4.51
CA GLU A 693 5.70 49.41 3.18
C GLU A 693 5.63 48.37 2.05
N ASP A 694 6.06 47.14 2.33
CA ASP A 694 5.98 45.98 1.45
C ASP A 694 5.90 44.68 2.27
N ASP A 695 4.74 44.04 2.21
CA ASP A 695 4.36 42.80 2.89
C ASP A 695 4.41 41.56 1.97
N SER A 696 4.80 41.72 0.70
CA SER A 696 4.85 40.60 -0.26
C SER A 696 5.77 39.46 0.20
N LEU A 697 5.27 38.23 0.13
CA LEU A 697 5.99 37.02 0.51
C LEU A 697 6.78 36.44 -0.68
N LEU A 698 7.84 35.70 -0.37
CA LEU A 698 8.75 35.09 -1.34
C LEU A 698 8.65 33.55 -1.28
N PRO A 699 8.72 32.83 -2.42
CA PRO A 699 8.73 31.38 -2.44
C PRO A 699 9.85 30.78 -1.58
N VAL A 700 9.54 29.67 -0.92
CA VAL A 700 10.38 29.05 0.12
C VAL A 700 11.03 27.80 -0.44
N MET A 701 12.33 27.64 -0.22
CA MET A 701 13.09 26.44 -0.55
C MET A 701 13.65 25.80 0.72
N VAL A 702 13.21 24.59 1.05
CA VAL A 702 13.60 23.87 2.28
C VAL A 702 14.57 22.75 1.95
N TRP A 703 15.84 22.93 2.34
CA TRP A 703 16.92 21.96 2.15
C TRP A 703 16.88 20.87 3.22
N ILE A 704 16.76 19.62 2.76
CA ILE A 704 16.98 18.41 3.56
C ILE A 704 18.34 17.84 3.17
N HIS A 705 19.28 17.74 4.12
CA HIS A 705 20.65 17.35 3.80
C HIS A 705 20.82 15.86 3.50
N GLY A 706 21.79 15.56 2.62
CA GLY A 706 22.29 14.22 2.36
C GLY A 706 23.21 13.66 3.47
N GLY A 707 23.93 12.59 3.13
CA GLY A 707 24.84 11.89 4.05
C GLY A 707 24.39 10.47 4.44
N ALA A 708 23.74 9.75 3.52
CA ALA A 708 23.33 8.34 3.67
C ALA A 708 22.54 8.02 4.97
N PHE A 709 21.78 9.00 5.49
CA PHE A 709 21.09 8.96 6.79
C PHE A 709 21.98 8.79 8.04
N VAL A 710 23.31 8.86 7.92
CA VAL A 710 24.27 8.61 9.03
C VAL A 710 25.21 9.77 9.33
N THR A 711 25.29 10.78 8.45
CA THR A 711 26.10 11.99 8.59
C THR A 711 25.39 13.19 7.93
N GLY A 712 25.89 14.41 8.14
CA GLY A 712 25.38 15.65 7.53
C GLY A 712 24.85 16.66 8.55
N SER A 713 24.48 17.85 8.06
CA SER A 713 23.78 18.90 8.82
C SER A 713 23.15 19.93 7.88
N GLY A 714 22.26 20.76 8.41
CA GLY A 714 21.69 21.91 7.70
C GLY A 714 22.63 23.12 7.57
N ASN A 715 23.93 22.98 7.88
CA ASN A 715 24.85 24.12 8.01
C ASN A 715 25.41 24.56 6.63
N ILE A 716 24.54 25.16 5.81
CA ILE A 716 24.77 25.54 4.41
C ILE A 716 25.10 27.04 4.22
N ASN A 717 25.66 27.40 3.06
CA ASN A 717 25.74 28.78 2.55
C ASN A 717 24.89 28.94 1.27
N PRO A 718 23.64 29.45 1.38
CA PRO A 718 22.71 29.54 0.24
C PRO A 718 22.87 30.82 -0.61
N GLY A 719 24.02 31.49 -0.57
CA GLY A 719 24.23 32.80 -1.23
C GLY A 719 23.75 32.88 -2.68
N HIS A 720 23.99 31.86 -3.50
CA HIS A 720 23.57 31.83 -4.91
C HIS A 720 22.05 31.75 -5.11
N LEU A 721 21.31 31.15 -4.17
CA LEU A 721 19.85 31.08 -4.20
C LEU A 721 19.23 32.40 -3.71
N LEU A 722 19.83 33.01 -2.68
CA LEU A 722 19.37 34.29 -2.11
C LEU A 722 19.47 35.44 -3.12
N ASP A 723 20.52 35.46 -3.94
CA ASP A 723 20.70 36.39 -5.07
C ASP A 723 19.54 36.35 -6.08
N LEU A 724 18.79 35.26 -6.11
CA LEU A 724 17.65 35.06 -7.01
C LEU A 724 16.29 35.34 -6.32
N GLY A 725 16.25 35.81 -5.07
CA GLY A 725 15.01 36.26 -4.43
C GLY A 725 14.07 35.12 -4.03
N VAL A 726 14.57 34.17 -3.24
CA VAL A 726 13.79 33.15 -2.52
C VAL A 726 14.18 33.14 -1.04
N VAL A 727 13.30 32.63 -0.17
CA VAL A 727 13.69 32.30 1.21
C VAL A 727 14.27 30.89 1.22
N VAL A 728 15.46 30.71 1.79
CA VAL A 728 16.06 29.38 1.95
C VAL A 728 15.99 28.97 3.42
N VAL A 729 15.53 27.75 3.64
CA VAL A 729 15.45 27.10 4.95
C VAL A 729 16.33 25.86 4.90
N SER A 730 17.00 25.52 6.00
CA SER A 730 17.71 24.24 6.15
C SER A 730 17.54 23.69 7.56
N LEU A 731 17.44 22.38 7.69
CA LEU A 731 17.23 21.71 8.99
C LEU A 731 18.24 20.59 9.23
N ASN A 732 18.50 20.33 10.51
CA ASN A 732 19.03 19.05 10.98
C ASN A 732 17.85 18.09 11.24
N TYR A 733 18.07 16.79 11.07
CA TYR A 733 17.17 15.71 11.51
C TYR A 733 18.00 14.59 12.14
N ARG A 734 17.41 13.74 13.00
CA ARG A 734 18.15 12.65 13.63
C ARG A 734 18.67 11.63 12.61
N LEU A 735 19.88 11.14 12.86
CA LEU A 735 20.63 10.27 11.98
C LEU A 735 20.90 8.92 12.63
N ASN A 736 21.18 7.91 11.80
CA ASN A 736 21.60 6.59 12.22
C ASN A 736 20.58 5.98 13.22
N VAL A 737 21.03 5.18 14.20
CA VAL A 737 20.16 4.60 15.24
C VAL A 737 19.28 5.62 15.96
N PHE A 738 19.70 6.89 16.13
CA PHE A 738 18.89 7.92 16.80
C PHE A 738 17.66 8.32 15.97
N GLY A 739 17.76 8.29 14.64
CA GLY A 739 16.67 8.62 13.72
C GLY A 739 15.91 7.41 13.17
N PHE A 740 16.52 6.22 13.21
CA PHE A 740 16.07 5.05 12.43
C PHE A 740 16.12 3.73 13.21
N LEU A 741 16.16 3.76 14.54
CA LEU A 741 15.75 2.62 15.36
C LEU A 741 14.26 2.35 15.11
N SER A 742 13.92 1.07 14.92
CA SER A 742 12.55 0.56 14.87
C SER A 742 12.47 -0.67 15.76
N LEU A 743 11.53 -0.63 16.71
CA LEU A 743 11.24 -1.69 17.69
C LEU A 743 9.73 -1.79 17.86
N GLU A 744 9.15 -2.87 17.36
CA GLU A 744 7.71 -3.10 17.27
C GLU A 744 7.06 -3.13 18.66
N GLY A 745 5.82 -2.62 18.75
CA GLY A 745 5.10 -2.43 20.02
C GLY A 745 5.57 -1.25 20.88
N THR A 746 6.81 -0.78 20.73
CA THR A 746 7.39 0.30 21.56
C THR A 746 7.08 1.71 21.06
N ASN A 747 7.42 2.73 21.86
CA ASN A 747 7.40 4.13 21.43
C ASN A 747 8.60 4.56 20.55
N ALA A 748 9.38 3.61 20.04
CA ALA A 748 10.36 3.77 18.98
C ALA A 748 9.96 2.99 17.71
N PRO A 749 8.82 3.31 17.06
CA PRO A 749 8.27 2.50 15.96
C PRO A 749 9.12 2.50 14.69
N GLY A 750 9.88 3.57 14.45
CA GLY A 750 10.64 3.79 13.22
C GLY A 750 10.66 5.25 12.79
N ASN A 751 11.55 5.55 11.85
CA ASN A 751 11.64 6.81 11.08
C ASN A 751 11.53 8.12 11.87
N ALA A 752 11.98 8.15 13.12
CA ALA A 752 12.05 9.36 13.94
C ALA A 752 12.74 10.54 13.19
N GLY A 753 13.77 10.25 12.38
CA GLY A 753 14.45 11.22 11.53
C GLY A 753 13.64 11.74 10.32
N LEU A 754 12.64 11.01 9.81
CA LEU A 754 11.71 11.53 8.79
C LEU A 754 10.54 12.26 9.43
N LYS A 755 10.14 11.86 10.64
CA LYS A 755 9.15 12.57 11.46
C LYS A 755 9.68 13.93 11.94
N ASP A 756 10.98 14.01 12.26
CA ASP A 756 11.71 15.26 12.48
C ASP A 756 11.54 16.23 11.29
N GLN A 757 11.75 15.73 10.07
CA GLN A 757 11.56 16.51 8.85
C GLN A 757 10.09 16.96 8.65
N SER A 758 9.09 16.08 8.83
CA SER A 758 7.67 16.50 8.79
C SER A 758 7.34 17.55 9.84
N PHE A 759 7.95 17.44 11.03
CA PHE A 759 7.75 18.40 12.12
C PHE A 759 8.40 19.75 11.82
N ALA A 760 9.59 19.75 11.21
CA ALA A 760 10.24 20.95 10.68
C ALA A 760 9.41 21.59 9.54
N LEU A 761 8.78 20.80 8.66
CA LEU A 761 7.89 21.31 7.61
C LEU A 761 6.60 21.91 8.20
N ARG A 762 6.02 21.32 9.26
CA ARG A 762 4.95 21.96 10.05
C ARG A 762 5.42 23.26 10.73
N TRP A 763 6.67 23.32 11.21
CA TRP A 763 7.24 24.56 11.74
C TRP A 763 7.37 25.64 10.65
N VAL A 764 7.79 25.27 9.43
CA VAL A 764 7.86 26.18 8.27
C VAL A 764 6.47 26.73 7.95
N GLN A 765 5.47 25.86 7.76
CA GLN A 765 4.09 26.27 7.50
C GLN A 765 3.56 27.28 8.55
N ASN A 766 3.81 27.02 9.84
CA ASN A 766 3.31 27.86 10.93
C ASN A 766 4.08 29.18 11.12
N ASN A 767 5.31 29.34 10.60
CA ASN A 767 6.20 30.45 11.00
C ASN A 767 6.92 31.17 9.85
N ILE A 768 6.98 30.64 8.63
CA ILE A 768 7.88 31.18 7.58
C ILE A 768 7.45 32.57 7.07
N ALA A 769 6.15 32.89 7.17
CA ALA A 769 5.62 34.23 6.89
C ALA A 769 6.29 35.34 7.72
N SER A 770 6.66 35.06 8.98
CA SER A 770 7.40 36.02 9.84
C SER A 770 8.80 36.37 9.30
N PHE A 771 9.35 35.56 8.40
CA PHE A 771 10.64 35.78 7.73
C PHE A 771 10.49 36.24 6.27
N GLY A 772 9.27 36.56 5.84
CA GLY A 772 8.98 36.99 4.47
C GLY A 772 8.84 35.85 3.46
N GLY A 773 8.72 34.60 3.93
CA GLY A 773 8.50 33.43 3.07
C GLY A 773 7.03 33.06 2.94
N ASP A 774 6.63 32.55 1.78
CA ASP A 774 5.26 32.15 1.48
C ASP A 774 4.99 30.67 1.86
N PRO A 775 4.11 30.37 2.83
CA PRO A 775 3.76 28.98 3.20
C PRO A 775 3.05 28.23 2.06
N ASP A 776 2.29 28.93 1.21
CA ASP A 776 1.56 28.35 0.07
C ASP A 776 2.47 28.10 -1.15
N ILE A 777 3.75 28.50 -1.07
CA ILE A 777 4.76 28.31 -2.13
C ILE A 777 6.06 27.70 -1.57
N VAL A 778 5.90 26.71 -0.69
CA VAL A 778 7.00 25.86 -0.17
C VAL A 778 7.44 24.79 -1.18
N THR A 779 8.74 24.73 -1.44
CA THR A 779 9.43 23.71 -2.25
C THR A 779 10.43 22.96 -1.36
N ILE A 780 10.34 21.65 -1.28
CA ILE A 780 11.34 20.81 -0.58
C ILE A 780 12.42 20.35 -1.57
N PHE A 781 13.69 20.40 -1.18
CA PHE A 781 14.81 19.95 -2.02
C PHE A 781 15.92 19.29 -1.20
N GLY A 782 16.66 18.37 -1.80
CA GLY A 782 17.66 17.58 -1.09
C GLY A 782 18.51 16.72 -2.01
N GLY A 783 19.79 16.55 -1.66
CA GLY A 783 20.74 15.69 -2.36
C GLY A 783 21.00 14.37 -1.63
N SER A 784 21.25 13.28 -2.36
CA SER A 784 21.59 11.96 -1.77
C SER A 784 20.45 11.45 -0.87
N ALA A 785 20.75 11.06 0.37
CA ALA A 785 19.73 10.77 1.40
C ALA A 785 18.76 11.93 1.67
N GLY A 786 19.13 13.16 1.33
CA GLY A 786 18.23 14.32 1.32
C GLY A 786 17.22 14.25 0.18
N GLY A 787 17.60 13.77 -1.00
CA GLY A 787 16.70 13.53 -2.13
C GLY A 787 15.79 12.33 -1.87
N ALA A 788 16.33 11.25 -1.31
CA ALA A 788 15.52 10.15 -0.80
C ALA A 788 14.54 10.63 0.30
N SER A 789 14.99 11.50 1.21
CA SER A 789 14.12 12.13 2.23
C SER A 789 13.03 13.00 1.61
N VAL A 790 13.34 13.84 0.62
CA VAL A 790 12.33 14.61 -0.13
C VAL A 790 11.30 13.68 -0.75
N HIS A 791 11.73 12.59 -1.38
CA HIS A 791 10.83 11.59 -1.91
C HIS A 791 9.98 10.94 -0.80
N TYR A 792 10.56 10.59 0.35
CA TYR A 792 9.79 10.11 1.51
C TYR A 792 8.74 11.12 2.02
N GLN A 793 9.05 12.42 2.02
CA GLN A 793 8.06 13.47 2.34
C GLN A 793 6.94 13.55 1.29
N VAL A 794 7.25 13.31 0.01
CA VAL A 794 6.23 13.14 -1.05
C VAL A 794 5.34 11.91 -0.79
N LEU A 795 5.91 10.79 -0.37
CA LEU A 795 5.18 9.55 -0.10
C LEU A 795 4.34 9.54 1.19
N SER A 796 4.73 10.30 2.22
CA SER A 796 4.09 10.18 3.54
C SER A 796 2.76 10.93 3.67
N PRO A 797 1.71 10.31 4.26
CA PRO A 797 0.48 11.03 4.63
C PRO A 797 0.70 12.03 5.78
N LEU A 798 1.77 11.90 6.58
CA LEU A 798 2.10 12.86 7.65
C LEU A 798 2.59 14.21 7.11
N SER A 799 2.82 14.32 5.81
CA SER A 799 3.36 15.53 5.16
C SER A 799 2.46 16.11 4.08
N THR A 800 1.22 15.61 3.95
CA THR A 800 0.19 16.18 3.07
C THR A 800 -0.08 17.65 3.38
N GLY A 801 -0.02 18.48 2.34
CA GLY A 801 -0.23 19.93 2.45
C GLY A 801 0.93 20.74 3.05
N LEU A 802 2.06 20.12 3.43
CA LEU A 802 3.18 20.85 4.02
C LEU A 802 4.13 21.49 2.99
N PHE A 803 4.06 21.06 1.74
CA PHE A 803 4.86 21.55 0.62
C PHE A 803 4.07 21.42 -0.69
N HIS A 804 4.50 22.18 -1.69
CA HIS A 804 3.76 22.42 -2.93
C HIS A 804 4.55 21.96 -4.17
N ARG A 805 5.86 21.69 -4.02
CA ARG A 805 6.82 21.25 -5.05
C ARG A 805 7.94 20.45 -4.40
N ALA A 806 8.58 19.55 -5.13
CA ALA A 806 9.70 18.74 -4.62
C ALA A 806 10.85 18.59 -5.64
N ILE A 807 12.09 18.51 -5.15
CA ILE A 807 13.31 18.25 -5.94
C ILE A 807 14.15 17.18 -5.24
N SER A 808 14.32 16.01 -5.86
CA SER A 808 15.13 14.91 -5.32
C SER A 808 16.40 14.74 -6.16
N GLU A 809 17.50 15.30 -5.69
CA GLU A 809 18.79 15.30 -6.38
C GLU A 809 19.54 14.01 -6.03
N SER A 810 19.82 13.17 -7.02
CA SER A 810 20.70 12.00 -6.88
C SER A 810 20.30 11.05 -5.74
N GLY A 811 18.99 10.82 -5.57
CA GLY A 811 18.44 9.93 -4.54
C GLY A 811 16.92 9.82 -4.54
N SER A 812 16.43 8.63 -4.19
CA SER A 812 15.03 8.24 -4.09
C SER A 812 14.87 7.19 -2.98
N ALA A 813 13.68 7.11 -2.37
CA ALA A 813 13.25 6.01 -1.53
C ALA A 813 13.34 4.60 -2.19
N LEU A 814 13.48 4.51 -3.52
CA LEU A 814 13.73 3.25 -4.25
C LEU A 814 15.22 2.86 -4.38
N ASN A 815 16.17 3.68 -3.94
CA ASN A 815 17.58 3.30 -3.99
C ASN A 815 17.90 2.26 -2.90
N PRO A 816 18.76 1.25 -3.17
CA PRO A 816 18.94 0.10 -2.29
C PRO A 816 19.58 0.44 -0.93
N TRP A 817 20.20 1.62 -0.80
CA TRP A 817 20.73 2.16 0.47
C TRP A 817 19.71 3.01 1.23
N ALA A 818 18.55 3.32 0.64
CA ALA A 818 17.57 4.27 1.17
C ALA A 818 16.42 3.63 1.94
N TYR A 819 16.37 2.30 2.01
CA TYR A 819 15.33 1.53 2.71
C TYR A 819 15.95 0.30 3.41
N ALA A 820 15.48 -0.02 4.61
CA ALA A 820 15.96 -1.14 5.41
C ALA A 820 14.86 -2.16 5.74
N ASN A 821 15.13 -3.41 5.37
CA ASN A 821 14.53 -4.58 6.02
C ASN A 821 15.30 -4.94 7.30
N HIS A 822 14.66 -5.71 8.19
CA HIS A 822 15.28 -6.31 9.38
C HIS A 822 15.90 -5.32 10.38
N THR A 823 15.33 -4.12 10.50
CA THR A 823 15.79 -3.07 11.43
C THR A 823 15.70 -3.49 12.90
N GLN A 824 14.65 -4.21 13.27
CA GLN A 824 14.47 -4.80 14.60
C GLN A 824 15.54 -5.85 14.92
N GLU A 825 15.80 -6.79 14.02
CA GLU A 825 16.84 -7.81 14.19
C GLU A 825 18.26 -7.22 14.17
N ARG A 826 18.46 -6.08 13.48
CA ARG A 826 19.70 -5.28 13.57
C ARG A 826 19.84 -4.62 14.95
N ALA A 827 18.75 -4.12 15.53
CA ALA A 827 18.74 -3.59 16.89
C ALA A 827 19.04 -4.66 17.94
N PHE A 828 18.41 -5.84 17.87
CA PHE A 828 18.70 -6.98 18.76
C PHE A 828 20.16 -7.48 18.64
N ARG A 829 20.71 -7.51 17.41
CA ARG A 829 22.15 -7.81 17.19
C ARG A 829 23.07 -6.77 17.81
N MET A 830 22.74 -5.47 17.67
CA MET A 830 23.49 -4.38 18.29
C MET A 830 23.45 -4.46 19.83
N GLY A 831 22.27 -4.64 20.43
CA GLY A 831 22.11 -4.82 21.88
C GLY A 831 22.90 -6.02 22.40
N SER A 832 22.82 -7.16 21.71
CA SER A 832 23.59 -8.37 22.02
C SER A 832 25.11 -8.15 21.97
N TYR A 833 25.60 -7.40 20.97
CA TYR A 833 27.02 -7.01 20.89
C TYR A 833 27.45 -6.10 22.06
N MET A 834 26.55 -5.22 22.53
CA MET A 834 26.79 -4.36 23.69
C MET A 834 26.58 -5.08 25.05
N GLY A 835 26.33 -6.39 25.03
CA GLY A 835 26.19 -7.25 26.22
C GLY A 835 24.76 -7.44 26.72
N HIS A 836 23.75 -6.84 26.08
CA HIS A 836 22.34 -6.94 26.43
C HIS A 836 21.58 -7.83 25.44
N GLY A 837 21.76 -9.15 25.61
CA GLY A 837 21.07 -10.16 24.81
C GLY A 837 19.65 -10.40 25.33
N THR A 838 18.65 -9.88 24.62
CA THR A 838 17.22 -9.98 24.96
C THR A 838 16.39 -10.28 23.72
N VAL A 839 15.10 -10.58 23.92
CA VAL A 839 14.09 -10.77 22.86
C VAL A 839 12.85 -9.88 23.06
N ASP A 840 12.83 -9.09 24.13
CA ASP A 840 11.77 -8.13 24.43
C ASP A 840 12.17 -6.76 23.86
N THR A 841 11.26 -6.13 23.11
CA THR A 841 11.55 -4.87 22.41
C THR A 841 11.61 -3.67 23.35
N GLN A 842 10.88 -3.69 24.47
CA GLN A 842 10.85 -2.60 25.44
C GLN A 842 12.08 -2.67 26.37
N ASP A 843 12.46 -3.86 26.83
CA ASP A 843 13.72 -4.08 27.58
C ASP A 843 14.96 -3.68 26.76
N LEU A 844 14.97 -4.00 25.47
CA LEU A 844 16.02 -3.51 24.57
C LEU A 844 16.00 -1.99 24.45
N LEU A 845 14.83 -1.38 24.23
CA LEU A 845 14.70 0.07 24.09
C LEU A 845 15.20 0.82 25.34
N ASP A 846 14.81 0.35 26.52
CA ASP A 846 15.20 0.98 27.78
C ASP A 846 16.69 0.78 28.08
N PHE A 847 17.28 -0.37 27.72
CA PHE A 847 18.74 -0.53 27.70
C PHE A 847 19.40 0.50 26.77
N LEU A 848 18.93 0.65 25.52
CA LEU A 848 19.49 1.59 24.56
C LEU A 848 19.35 3.07 24.98
N ARG A 849 18.36 3.41 25.83
CA ARG A 849 18.25 4.73 26.47
C ARG A 849 19.34 4.99 27.53
N THR A 850 19.89 3.96 28.18
CA THR A 850 20.95 4.15 29.19
C THR A 850 22.33 4.49 28.60
N LEU A 851 22.54 4.20 27.32
CA LEU A 851 23.87 4.24 26.70
C LEU A 851 24.34 5.67 26.35
N ALA A 852 25.66 5.86 26.34
CA ALA A 852 26.25 7.10 25.88
C ALA A 852 26.20 7.21 24.34
N GLU A 853 26.09 8.44 23.85
CA GLU A 853 25.89 8.77 22.43
C GLU A 853 26.99 8.14 21.54
N ASN A 854 28.25 8.27 21.96
CA ASN A 854 29.41 7.70 21.27
C ASN A 854 29.53 6.17 21.36
N ASP A 855 28.79 5.51 22.26
CA ASP A 855 28.78 4.05 22.36
C ASP A 855 27.80 3.46 21.36
N LEU A 856 26.60 4.07 21.26
CA LEU A 856 25.61 3.77 20.22
C LEU A 856 26.20 3.95 18.81
N VAL A 857 26.79 5.12 18.50
CA VAL A 857 27.41 5.38 17.17
C VAL A 857 28.47 4.34 16.80
N ARG A 858 29.22 3.82 17.79
CA ARG A 858 30.24 2.78 17.55
C ARG A 858 29.66 1.38 17.42
N ALA A 859 28.58 1.05 18.13
CA ALA A 859 27.94 -0.26 18.07
C ALA A 859 27.17 -0.50 16.76
N VAL A 860 26.73 0.55 16.09
CA VAL A 860 26.01 0.49 14.79
C VAL A 860 26.68 -0.43 13.76
N SER A 861 28.00 -0.39 13.61
CA SER A 861 28.71 -1.25 12.63
C SER A 861 28.63 -2.75 12.96
N HIS A 862 28.28 -3.11 14.20
CA HIS A 862 28.08 -4.47 14.68
C HIS A 862 26.63 -4.94 14.60
N ALA A 863 25.69 -4.05 14.21
CA ALA A 863 24.30 -4.43 13.90
C ALA A 863 24.20 -5.27 12.61
N LEU A 864 25.18 -5.17 11.72
CA LEU A 864 25.25 -5.89 10.43
C LEU A 864 26.02 -7.23 10.55
N THR A 865 25.63 -8.21 9.72
CA THR A 865 26.45 -9.42 9.48
C THR A 865 27.68 -9.07 8.65
N ASP A 866 28.66 -9.97 8.61
CA ASP A 866 29.83 -9.80 7.74
C ASP A 866 29.48 -9.91 6.24
N GLU A 867 28.35 -10.51 5.88
CA GLU A 867 27.83 -10.47 4.50
C GLU A 867 27.19 -9.12 4.16
N GLU A 868 26.39 -8.54 5.08
CA GLU A 868 25.81 -7.20 4.90
C GLU A 868 26.94 -6.14 4.77
N LYS A 869 28.01 -6.23 5.57
CA LYS A 869 29.16 -5.30 5.52
C LYS A 869 29.92 -5.28 4.19
N ILE A 870 29.79 -6.30 3.35
CA ILE A 870 30.48 -6.40 2.06
C ILE A 870 29.74 -5.62 0.94
N ARG A 871 28.47 -5.25 1.16
CA ARG A 871 27.66 -4.48 0.20
C ARG A 871 27.88 -2.98 0.37
N PHE A 872 28.04 -2.25 -0.74
CA PHE A 872 28.24 -0.79 -0.74
C PHE A 872 27.05 -0.05 -0.11
N LEU A 873 27.33 1.03 0.63
CA LEU A 873 26.36 1.88 1.34
C LEU A 873 25.42 1.13 2.34
N SER A 874 25.86 0.01 2.89
CA SER A 874 25.11 -0.72 3.93
C SER A 874 25.08 0.01 5.26
N ASN A 875 24.03 0.78 5.50
CA ASN A 875 23.71 1.35 6.80
C ASN A 875 22.57 0.54 7.45
N PRO A 876 22.71 0.08 8.72
CA PRO A 876 21.72 -0.80 9.35
C PRO A 876 20.41 -0.08 9.69
N PHE A 877 20.50 1.20 10.08
CA PHE A 877 19.42 2.05 10.53
C PHE A 877 19.24 3.20 9.53
N VAL A 878 18.34 2.99 8.57
CA VAL A 878 17.84 3.95 7.57
C VAL A 878 16.31 3.79 7.51
N PRO A 879 15.55 4.53 6.66
CA PRO A 879 14.09 4.41 6.62
C PRO A 879 13.57 2.97 6.47
N SER A 880 12.48 2.64 7.16
CA SER A 880 11.89 1.29 7.22
C SER A 880 10.37 1.35 7.40
N LEU A 881 9.68 0.22 7.20
CA LEU A 881 8.22 0.12 7.39
C LEU A 881 7.80 0.45 8.83
N GLU A 882 6.70 1.16 9.01
CA GLU A 882 6.06 1.37 10.31
C GLU A 882 4.66 0.75 10.36
N TYR A 883 4.38 0.02 11.44
CA TYR A 883 3.05 -0.48 11.75
C TYR A 883 2.21 0.58 12.47
N PRO A 884 0.90 0.69 12.20
CA PRO A 884 0.02 1.64 12.89
C PRO A 884 -0.02 1.42 14.42
N ARG A 885 0.04 2.52 15.17
CA ARG A 885 -0.23 2.54 16.62
C ARG A 885 -1.51 3.31 16.92
N SER A 886 -2.07 3.11 18.11
CA SER A 886 -3.27 3.84 18.58
C SER A 886 -2.99 5.28 19.03
N ASP A 887 -1.73 5.61 19.31
CA ASP A 887 -1.25 6.92 19.79
C ASP A 887 -0.52 7.72 18.70
N GLU A 888 -0.05 7.08 17.63
CA GLU A 888 0.72 7.72 16.56
C GLU A 888 0.42 7.12 15.17
N GLN A 889 0.08 7.98 14.21
CA GLN A 889 -0.05 7.60 12.80
C GLN A 889 1.36 7.34 12.21
N PRO A 890 1.59 6.23 11.48
CA PRO A 890 2.90 5.88 10.95
C PRO A 890 3.36 6.84 9.85
N PHE A 891 4.66 7.17 9.80
CA PHE A 891 5.20 8.00 8.70
C PHE A 891 5.26 7.22 7.40
N LEU A 892 5.71 5.95 7.44
CA LEU A 892 5.82 5.08 6.26
C LEU A 892 4.98 3.80 6.44
N PRO A 893 3.67 3.83 6.14
CA PRO A 893 2.76 2.69 6.34
C PRO A 893 2.96 1.52 5.36
N PHE A 894 3.71 1.73 4.27
CA PHE A 894 3.99 0.73 3.23
C PHE A 894 5.38 0.92 2.62
N HIS A 895 5.90 -0.12 1.96
CA HIS A 895 7.13 -0.03 1.17
C HIS A 895 7.03 1.08 0.09
N PRO A 896 8.06 1.91 -0.18
CA PRO A 896 7.97 3.05 -1.09
C PRO A 896 7.40 2.74 -2.47
N TYR A 897 7.84 1.64 -3.09
CA TYR A 897 7.35 1.15 -4.38
C TYR A 897 5.83 0.94 -4.40
N TYR A 898 5.25 0.41 -3.31
CA TYR A 898 3.79 0.20 -3.16
C TYR A 898 3.03 1.53 -3.21
N ILE A 899 3.56 2.56 -2.56
CA ILE A 899 2.93 3.89 -2.50
C ILE A 899 3.01 4.59 -3.87
N GLU A 900 4.20 4.57 -4.49
CA GLU A 900 4.45 5.20 -5.78
C GLU A 900 3.55 4.66 -6.88
N ILE A 901 3.58 3.34 -7.11
CA ILE A 901 2.94 2.73 -8.27
C ILE A 901 1.41 2.82 -8.24
N ASN A 902 0.78 3.42 -7.22
CA ASN A 902 -0.68 3.66 -7.14
C ASN A 902 -1.06 5.12 -7.01
N GLY A 903 -0.07 5.99 -6.90
CA GLY A 903 -0.33 7.38 -6.61
C GLY A 903 -0.86 7.65 -5.21
N LEU A 904 -0.59 6.79 -4.22
CA LEU A 904 -0.97 6.98 -2.81
C LEU A 904 -0.08 8.03 -2.10
N TYR A 905 0.37 9.05 -2.84
CA TYR A 905 1.36 10.04 -2.43
C TYR A 905 0.96 11.46 -2.85
N ASN A 906 1.61 12.45 -2.26
CA ASN A 906 1.29 13.86 -2.42
C ASN A 906 1.60 14.37 -3.84
N LYS A 907 0.55 14.78 -4.58
CA LYS A 907 0.63 15.17 -6.00
C LYS A 907 1.14 16.60 -6.18
N VAL A 908 2.47 16.75 -6.17
CA VAL A 908 3.18 18.01 -6.42
C VAL A 908 4.01 17.93 -7.70
N PRO A 909 4.33 19.06 -8.37
CA PRO A 909 5.36 19.11 -9.39
C PRO A 909 6.71 18.64 -8.81
N TYR A 910 7.49 17.93 -9.62
CA TYR A 910 8.65 17.18 -9.16
C TYR A 910 9.86 17.34 -10.11
N ILE A 911 11.06 17.48 -9.55
CA ILE A 911 12.32 17.34 -10.29
C ILE A 911 13.11 16.18 -9.68
N THR A 912 13.72 15.35 -10.52
CA THR A 912 14.75 14.42 -10.08
C THR A 912 15.82 14.21 -11.16
N GLY A 913 16.93 13.57 -10.83
CA GLY A 913 18.07 13.39 -11.73
C GLY A 913 19.31 12.88 -11.01
N VAL A 914 20.40 12.78 -11.75
CA VAL A 914 21.66 12.12 -11.31
C VAL A 914 22.90 12.82 -11.87
N ASN A 915 24.05 12.58 -11.25
CA ASN A 915 25.37 12.86 -11.83
C ASN A 915 25.78 11.74 -12.83
N ILE A 916 26.83 11.96 -13.63
CA ILE A 916 27.35 10.93 -14.56
C ILE A 916 28.13 9.82 -13.85
N ASP A 917 28.95 10.16 -12.85
CA ASP A 917 29.88 9.27 -12.15
C ASP A 917 29.52 9.10 -10.66
N GLU A 918 28.23 8.98 -10.34
CA GLU A 918 27.74 8.81 -8.95
C GLU A 918 28.54 7.76 -8.15
N GLY A 919 28.78 6.60 -8.76
CA GLY A 919 29.52 5.48 -8.20
C GLY A 919 30.98 5.80 -7.82
N ALA A 920 31.59 6.82 -8.43
CA ALA A 920 32.98 7.20 -8.20
C ALA A 920 33.25 7.79 -6.81
N SER A 921 32.21 8.10 -6.03
CA SER A 921 32.32 8.44 -4.61
C SER A 921 32.30 7.21 -3.68
N PHE A 922 31.93 6.02 -4.19
CA PHE A 922 31.66 4.82 -3.38
C PHE A 922 32.57 3.63 -3.70
N VAL A 923 33.21 3.60 -4.88
CA VAL A 923 34.24 2.62 -5.23
C VAL A 923 35.55 2.79 -4.42
N GLY A 924 35.70 3.87 -3.64
CA GLY A 924 36.92 4.21 -2.93
C GLY A 924 37.83 5.15 -3.74
N GLY A 925 38.74 5.84 -3.05
CA GLY A 925 39.65 6.80 -3.67
C GLY A 925 40.73 6.15 -4.54
N ASP A 926 41.40 6.95 -5.36
CA ASP A 926 42.39 6.49 -6.33
C ASP A 926 43.51 5.64 -5.69
N ASP A 927 43.93 5.95 -4.45
CA ASP A 927 44.89 5.15 -3.67
C ASP A 927 44.40 3.72 -3.35
N ALA A 928 43.09 3.54 -3.13
CA ALA A 928 42.46 2.25 -2.88
C ALA A 928 42.27 1.46 -4.19
N LEU A 929 41.83 2.14 -5.25
CA LEU A 929 41.75 1.57 -6.60
C LEU A 929 43.14 1.18 -7.14
N ALA A 930 44.22 1.83 -6.68
CA ALA A 930 45.59 1.46 -7.02
C ALA A 930 46.10 0.20 -6.27
N GLN A 931 45.39 -0.31 -5.27
CA GLN A 931 45.78 -1.56 -4.58
C GLN A 931 45.30 -2.79 -5.34
N PRO A 932 46.18 -3.75 -5.69
CA PRO A 932 45.75 -5.04 -6.26
C PRO A 932 44.74 -5.77 -5.38
N SER A 933 44.91 -5.69 -4.05
CA SER A 933 44.04 -6.34 -3.07
C SER A 933 42.58 -5.86 -3.10
N TYR A 934 42.30 -4.64 -3.58
CA TYR A 934 40.94 -4.15 -3.78
C TYR A 934 40.24 -4.93 -4.90
N TRP A 935 40.90 -5.07 -6.05
CA TRP A 935 40.39 -5.81 -7.21
C TRP A 935 40.38 -7.32 -6.96
N GLU A 936 41.40 -7.87 -6.29
CA GLU A 936 41.39 -9.26 -5.81
C GLU A 936 40.16 -9.52 -4.92
N ALA A 937 39.82 -8.61 -3.99
CA ALA A 937 38.64 -8.78 -3.13
C ALA A 937 37.33 -8.77 -3.92
N ILE A 938 37.23 -8.01 -5.02
CA ILE A 938 36.05 -8.03 -5.92
C ILE A 938 36.02 -9.31 -6.76
N VAL A 939 37.13 -9.65 -7.42
CA VAL A 939 37.23 -10.80 -8.33
C VAL A 939 37.04 -12.13 -7.61
N ASN A 940 37.49 -12.24 -6.35
CA ASN A 940 37.26 -13.42 -5.51
C ASN A 940 35.81 -13.54 -5.00
N ASP A 941 34.96 -12.53 -5.20
CA ASP A 941 33.61 -12.45 -4.63
C ASP A 941 32.68 -11.55 -5.47
N LEU A 942 32.56 -11.87 -6.76
CA LEU A 942 31.79 -11.10 -7.73
C LEU A 942 30.31 -10.93 -7.34
N GLU A 943 29.74 -11.90 -6.61
CA GLU A 943 28.34 -11.87 -6.16
C GLU A 943 27.99 -10.68 -5.27
N ARG A 944 28.97 -9.92 -4.75
CA ARG A 944 28.76 -8.64 -4.07
C ARG A 944 28.02 -7.61 -4.92
N ILE A 945 28.12 -7.67 -6.25
CA ILE A 945 27.48 -6.72 -7.19
C ILE A 945 26.02 -7.05 -7.50
N VAL A 946 25.54 -8.22 -7.08
CA VAL A 946 24.14 -8.64 -7.25
C VAL A 946 23.27 -7.75 -6.34
N PRO A 947 22.27 -7.03 -6.86
CA PRO A 947 21.37 -6.23 -6.04
C PRO A 947 20.62 -7.08 -5.01
N VAL A 948 20.58 -6.62 -3.75
CA VAL A 948 19.99 -7.38 -2.63
C VAL A 948 18.46 -7.46 -2.71
N ASP A 949 17.83 -6.48 -3.35
CA ASP A 949 16.40 -6.44 -3.65
C ASP A 949 15.96 -7.53 -4.63
N LEU A 950 16.89 -8.17 -5.37
CA LEU A 950 16.58 -9.35 -6.18
C LEU A 950 16.25 -10.60 -5.34
N GLY A 951 16.58 -10.63 -4.05
CA GLY A 951 16.31 -11.75 -3.14
C GLY A 951 17.10 -13.03 -3.45
N LEU A 952 18.30 -12.91 -4.00
CA LEU A 952 19.12 -14.06 -4.45
C LEU A 952 20.10 -14.51 -3.36
N THR A 953 20.07 -15.80 -3.04
CA THR A 953 21.02 -16.42 -2.12
C THR A 953 22.43 -16.44 -2.72
N LYS A 954 23.42 -15.91 -2.00
CA LYS A 954 24.83 -15.97 -2.38
C LYS A 954 25.31 -17.42 -2.52
N GLY A 955 26.15 -17.69 -3.53
CA GLY A 955 26.59 -19.03 -3.91
C GLY A 955 25.56 -19.84 -4.70
N SER A 956 24.35 -19.31 -4.95
CA SER A 956 23.40 -19.97 -5.86
C SER A 956 23.85 -19.82 -7.31
N ALA A 957 23.57 -20.83 -8.14
CA ALA A 957 23.96 -20.83 -9.55
C ALA A 957 23.49 -19.59 -10.32
N GLN A 958 22.38 -19.00 -9.88
CA GLN A 958 21.72 -17.89 -10.54
C GLN A 958 22.08 -16.52 -9.95
N SER A 959 22.50 -16.45 -8.68
CA SER A 959 23.25 -15.29 -8.16
C SER A 959 24.59 -15.17 -8.90
N ILE A 960 25.27 -16.30 -9.13
CA ILE A 960 26.46 -16.39 -9.98
C ILE A 960 26.14 -16.02 -11.44
N GLU A 961 24.99 -16.46 -12.00
CA GLU A 961 24.54 -16.05 -13.34
C GLU A 961 24.35 -14.52 -13.44
N VAL A 962 23.67 -13.90 -12.47
CA VAL A 962 23.46 -12.44 -12.45
C VAL A 962 24.79 -11.71 -12.27
N ALA A 963 25.68 -12.16 -11.38
CA ALA A 963 27.02 -11.59 -11.23
C ALA A 963 27.83 -11.69 -12.53
N ASN A 964 27.76 -12.81 -13.24
CA ASN A 964 28.43 -12.99 -14.53
C ASN A 964 27.81 -12.12 -15.63
N LYS A 965 26.49 -11.95 -15.68
CA LYS A 965 25.82 -11.05 -16.63
C LYS A 965 26.15 -9.59 -16.39
N ILE A 966 26.24 -9.16 -15.12
CA ILE A 966 26.72 -7.83 -14.75
C ILE A 966 28.20 -7.68 -15.16
N LYS A 967 29.04 -8.69 -14.94
CA LYS A 967 30.44 -8.68 -15.42
C LYS A 967 30.51 -8.58 -16.95
N GLU A 968 29.70 -9.35 -17.67
CA GLU A 968 29.68 -9.38 -19.14
C GLU A 968 29.20 -8.05 -19.73
N PHE A 969 28.11 -7.47 -19.19
CA PHE A 969 27.57 -6.20 -19.68
C PHE A 969 28.54 -5.02 -19.45
N TYR A 970 29.12 -4.90 -18.25
CA TYR A 970 30.03 -3.79 -17.94
C TYR A 970 31.47 -4.01 -18.42
N PHE A 971 32.00 -5.24 -18.39
CA PHE A 971 33.43 -5.51 -18.63
C PHE A 971 33.71 -6.41 -19.85
N GLY A 972 32.69 -7.00 -20.49
CA GLY A 972 32.89 -7.88 -21.65
C GLY A 972 33.89 -9.01 -21.38
N GLU A 973 34.93 -9.14 -22.20
CA GLU A 973 36.06 -10.04 -21.98
C GLU A 973 37.16 -9.47 -21.05
N GLU A 974 37.14 -8.17 -20.73
CA GLU A 974 38.20 -7.50 -19.96
C GLU A 974 38.25 -7.95 -18.50
N ALA A 975 39.41 -7.80 -17.86
CA ALA A 975 39.59 -8.14 -16.46
C ALA A 975 39.11 -6.99 -15.56
N ILE A 976 38.38 -7.30 -14.47
CA ILE A 976 37.99 -6.30 -13.47
C ILE A 976 39.26 -5.86 -12.72
N SER A 977 39.81 -4.71 -13.14
CA SER A 977 41.06 -4.13 -12.64
C SER A 977 41.04 -2.61 -12.67
N TYR A 978 42.13 -1.99 -12.19
CA TYR A 978 42.32 -0.54 -12.21
C TYR A 978 42.18 0.06 -13.61
N GLU A 979 42.61 -0.64 -14.65
CA GLU A 979 42.48 -0.22 -16.05
C GLU A 979 41.00 -0.02 -16.43
N THR A 980 40.13 -0.96 -16.04
CA THR A 980 38.67 -0.97 -16.30
C THR A 980 37.82 -0.19 -15.28
N ARG A 981 38.45 0.62 -14.42
CA ARG A 981 37.76 1.23 -13.25
C ARG A 981 36.57 2.13 -13.58
N GLN A 982 36.46 2.65 -14.81
CA GLN A 982 35.27 3.42 -15.23
C GLN A 982 34.04 2.52 -15.29
N ASN A 983 34.16 1.33 -15.88
CA ASN A 983 33.08 0.35 -15.99
C ASN A 983 32.59 -0.09 -14.59
N TRP A 984 33.48 -0.09 -13.60
CA TRP A 984 33.17 -0.31 -12.18
C TRP A 984 32.44 0.88 -11.53
N ILE A 985 32.81 2.11 -11.92
CA ILE A 985 32.09 3.34 -11.54
C ILE A 985 30.68 3.34 -12.13
N ASP A 986 30.53 3.06 -13.42
CA ASP A 986 29.25 3.02 -14.15
C ASP A 986 28.29 2.02 -13.49
N LEU A 987 28.79 0.82 -13.15
CA LEU A 987 28.08 -0.21 -12.40
C LEU A 987 27.58 0.30 -11.04
N GLN A 988 28.43 0.95 -10.23
CA GLN A 988 27.99 1.51 -8.94
C GLN A 988 27.07 2.73 -9.10
N THR A 989 27.24 3.53 -10.15
CA THR A 989 26.35 4.65 -10.52
C THR A 989 24.93 4.14 -10.73
N ASP A 990 24.77 3.09 -11.53
CA ASP A 990 23.46 2.58 -11.86
C ASP A 990 22.80 1.86 -10.67
N LEU A 991 23.54 0.94 -10.03
CA LEU A 991 23.09 0.19 -8.85
C LEU A 991 22.60 1.10 -7.72
N LEU A 992 23.40 2.11 -7.36
CA LEU A 992 23.15 2.91 -6.17
C LEU A 992 22.20 4.09 -6.45
N PHE A 993 22.14 4.61 -7.69
CA PHE A 993 21.43 5.86 -8.00
C PHE A 993 20.48 5.76 -9.18
N VAL A 994 20.98 5.53 -10.39
CA VAL A 994 20.19 5.72 -11.64
C VAL A 994 18.94 4.85 -11.65
N ILE A 995 19.02 3.57 -11.29
CA ILE A 995 17.87 2.66 -11.37
C ILE A 995 16.73 3.14 -10.46
N GLY A 996 17.02 3.48 -9.21
CA GLY A 996 16.00 3.94 -8.25
C GLY A 996 15.41 5.30 -8.63
N VAL A 997 16.25 6.24 -9.06
CA VAL A 997 15.82 7.58 -9.49
C VAL A 997 14.95 7.51 -10.75
N GLN A 998 15.37 6.75 -11.77
CA GLN A 998 14.63 6.64 -13.04
C GLN A 998 13.38 5.76 -12.91
N THR A 999 13.37 4.77 -12.01
CA THR A 999 12.12 4.06 -11.65
C THR A 999 11.12 5.03 -11.03
N THR A 1000 11.55 5.84 -10.06
CA THR A 1000 10.70 6.86 -9.43
C THR A 1000 10.20 7.89 -10.44
N LEU A 1001 11.06 8.41 -11.31
CA LEU A 1001 10.68 9.29 -12.41
C LEU A 1001 9.54 8.68 -13.26
N HIS A 1002 9.67 7.40 -13.63
CA HIS A 1002 8.67 6.69 -14.42
C HIS A 1002 7.34 6.57 -13.66
N GLN A 1003 7.34 6.13 -12.39
CA GLN A 1003 6.09 6.03 -11.62
C GLN A 1003 5.44 7.40 -11.43
N HIS A 1004 6.20 8.44 -11.14
CA HIS A 1004 5.66 9.79 -10.99
C HIS A 1004 5.07 10.33 -12.30
N SER A 1005 5.67 10.01 -13.45
CA SER A 1005 5.13 10.34 -14.78
C SER A 1005 3.88 9.55 -15.18
N ASN A 1006 3.57 8.46 -14.47
CA ASN A 1006 2.41 7.60 -14.73
C ASN A 1006 1.22 7.91 -13.79
N PHE A 1007 1.46 8.26 -12.51
CA PHE A 1007 0.39 8.52 -11.51
C PHE A 1007 0.19 9.99 -11.15
N SER A 1008 0.97 10.91 -11.70
CA SER A 1008 0.84 12.33 -11.38
C SER A 1008 0.49 13.14 -12.63
N ASP A 1009 -0.63 13.87 -12.58
CA ASP A 1009 -0.91 14.96 -13.53
C ASP A 1009 0.02 16.17 -13.29
N ALA A 1010 0.80 16.18 -12.20
CA ALA A 1010 1.73 17.25 -11.88
C ALA A 1010 3.08 17.06 -12.60
N SER A 1011 3.56 18.13 -13.24
CA SER A 1011 4.78 18.16 -14.05
C SER A 1011 5.99 17.55 -13.33
N THR A 1012 6.52 16.47 -13.91
CA THR A 1012 7.74 15.80 -13.44
C THR A 1012 8.89 16.07 -14.43
N TYR A 1013 10.12 16.29 -13.95
CA TYR A 1013 11.27 16.64 -14.78
C TYR A 1013 12.50 15.78 -14.44
N ASN A 1014 13.30 15.42 -15.45
CA ASN A 1014 14.51 14.59 -15.34
C ASN A 1014 15.78 15.37 -15.73
N TYR A 1015 16.91 15.19 -15.04
CA TYR A 1015 18.20 15.78 -15.42
C TYR A 1015 19.39 14.81 -15.31
N GLN A 1016 20.47 15.11 -16.04
CA GLN A 1016 21.78 14.50 -15.87
C GLN A 1016 22.84 15.60 -15.72
N PHE A 1017 23.72 15.52 -14.72
CA PHE A 1017 24.84 16.46 -14.57
C PHE A 1017 26.14 15.89 -15.13
N ILE A 1018 26.76 16.61 -16.07
CA ILE A 1018 28.01 16.22 -16.74
C ILE A 1018 29.00 17.41 -16.73
N TYR A 1019 29.95 17.38 -15.80
CA TYR A 1019 31.07 18.34 -15.75
C TYR A 1019 32.39 17.62 -15.44
N GLY A 1020 33.02 17.10 -16.50
CA GLY A 1020 34.07 16.10 -16.35
C GLY A 1020 33.50 14.82 -15.72
N ASN A 1021 34.33 14.15 -14.92
CA ASN A 1021 33.93 13.00 -14.11
C ASN A 1021 33.11 13.43 -12.87
N ALA A 1022 31.89 13.95 -13.10
CA ALA A 1022 31.07 14.52 -12.04
C ALA A 1022 30.55 13.42 -11.11
N ARG A 1023 31.15 13.33 -9.92
CA ARG A 1023 30.86 12.32 -8.90
C ARG A 1023 29.68 12.73 -8.02
N HIS A 1024 29.18 11.78 -7.21
CA HIS A 1024 28.06 12.03 -6.31
C HIS A 1024 28.27 13.23 -5.38
N GLY A 1025 27.31 14.16 -5.36
CA GLY A 1025 27.33 15.38 -4.56
C GLY A 1025 28.03 16.58 -5.21
N TRP A 1026 28.57 16.46 -6.43
CA TRP A 1026 29.21 17.57 -7.14
C TRP A 1026 28.22 18.64 -7.61
N GLU A 1027 27.00 18.26 -7.99
CA GLU A 1027 25.91 19.19 -8.34
C GLU A 1027 25.58 20.15 -7.19
N THR A 1028 25.61 19.67 -5.94
CA THR A 1028 25.27 20.49 -4.77
C THR A 1028 26.23 21.67 -4.56
N GLN A 1029 27.47 21.59 -5.07
CA GLN A 1029 28.47 22.66 -5.04
C GLN A 1029 28.15 23.80 -6.02
N PHE A 1030 27.22 23.58 -6.97
CA PHE A 1030 26.71 24.60 -7.88
C PHE A 1030 25.38 25.20 -7.40
N VAL A 1031 24.74 24.57 -6.41
CA VAL A 1031 23.54 25.06 -5.71
C VAL A 1031 23.92 25.94 -4.51
N PHE A 1032 24.90 25.51 -3.70
CA PHE A 1032 25.39 26.21 -2.51
C PHE A 1032 26.79 26.78 -2.73
N TYR A 1033 27.07 27.96 -2.16
CA TYR A 1033 28.40 28.55 -2.25
C TYR A 1033 29.41 27.76 -1.40
N THR A 1034 30.55 27.39 -1.98
CA THR A 1034 31.66 26.77 -1.26
C THR A 1034 33.00 27.37 -1.70
N ASP A 1035 33.95 27.46 -0.77
CA ASP A 1035 35.28 28.05 -1.03
C ASP A 1035 36.09 27.23 -2.06
N ALA A 1036 35.72 25.97 -2.29
CA ALA A 1036 36.28 25.13 -3.36
C ALA A 1036 36.02 25.68 -4.79
N ILE A 1037 35.09 26.66 -4.92
CA ILE A 1037 34.81 27.36 -6.17
C ILE A 1037 35.84 28.47 -6.45
N GLU A 1038 36.69 28.87 -5.48
CA GLU A 1038 37.80 29.82 -5.67
C GLU A 1038 38.93 29.22 -6.52
N GLY A 1039 38.72 29.25 -7.83
CA GLY A 1039 39.59 28.67 -8.86
C GLY A 1039 38.84 28.22 -10.11
N VAL A 1040 37.50 28.18 -10.04
CA VAL A 1040 36.64 27.75 -11.14
C VAL A 1040 36.64 28.77 -12.28
N ASN A 1041 36.86 28.27 -13.48
CA ASN A 1041 36.83 29.03 -14.74
C ASN A 1041 35.41 29.55 -15.08
N SER A 1042 35.29 30.27 -16.20
CA SER A 1042 34.01 30.83 -16.69
C SER A 1042 32.85 29.84 -16.75
N ASN A 1043 33.12 28.53 -16.89
CA ASN A 1043 32.10 27.55 -17.18
C ASN A 1043 31.39 27.08 -15.90
N GLY A 1044 32.10 26.86 -14.80
CA GLY A 1044 31.45 26.49 -13.55
C GLY A 1044 30.63 27.64 -12.94
N ALA A 1045 31.02 28.89 -13.19
CA ALA A 1045 30.18 30.06 -12.88
C ALA A 1045 28.92 30.15 -13.77
N LYS A 1046 28.93 29.54 -14.97
CA LYS A 1046 27.74 29.36 -15.83
C LYS A 1046 26.86 28.22 -15.29
N ILE A 1047 27.46 27.10 -14.88
CA ILE A 1047 26.76 25.94 -14.28
C ILE A 1047 26.07 26.30 -12.97
N ALA A 1048 26.70 27.09 -12.08
CA ALA A 1048 26.06 27.60 -10.87
C ALA A 1048 24.79 28.40 -11.17
N ARG A 1049 24.81 29.24 -12.22
CA ARG A 1049 23.63 29.97 -12.70
C ARG A 1049 22.58 29.05 -13.33
N PHE A 1050 22.97 27.94 -13.94
CA PHE A 1050 22.04 26.93 -14.42
C PHE A 1050 21.29 26.28 -13.27
N PHE A 1051 21.98 25.63 -12.32
CA PHE A 1051 21.33 24.99 -11.17
C PHE A 1051 20.46 25.97 -10.37
N THR A 1052 21.02 27.10 -9.95
CA THR A 1052 20.27 28.08 -9.14
C THR A 1052 19.12 28.73 -9.90
N GLY A 1053 19.29 29.01 -11.20
CA GLY A 1053 18.21 29.52 -12.06
C GLY A 1053 17.08 28.52 -12.25
N LEU A 1054 17.39 27.26 -12.58
CA LEU A 1054 16.42 26.19 -12.78
C LEU A 1054 15.67 25.85 -11.48
N TRP A 1055 16.37 25.73 -10.35
CA TRP A 1055 15.77 25.36 -9.07
C TRP A 1055 14.88 26.50 -8.53
N THR A 1056 15.32 27.76 -8.61
CA THR A 1056 14.53 28.89 -8.09
C THR A 1056 13.36 29.27 -9.01
N SER A 1057 13.49 29.14 -10.34
CA SER A 1057 12.36 29.32 -11.27
C SER A 1057 11.29 28.23 -11.07
N PHE A 1058 11.72 26.98 -10.85
CA PHE A 1058 10.83 25.90 -10.44
C PHE A 1058 10.16 26.20 -9.10
N ALA A 1059 10.90 26.57 -8.05
CA ALA A 1059 10.33 26.88 -6.75
C ALA A 1059 9.27 28.00 -6.81
N LYS A 1060 9.51 29.02 -7.65
CA LYS A 1060 8.58 30.15 -7.87
C LYS A 1060 7.31 29.79 -8.65
N SER A 1061 7.39 28.85 -9.60
CA SER A 1061 6.34 28.67 -10.62
C SER A 1061 5.84 27.23 -10.77
N GLY A 1062 6.69 26.23 -10.59
CA GLY A 1062 6.48 24.83 -10.97
C GLY A 1062 7.08 24.47 -12.33
N VAL A 1063 7.76 25.41 -13.00
CA VAL A 1063 8.42 25.22 -14.30
C VAL A 1063 9.89 25.66 -14.21
N PRO A 1064 10.87 24.75 -14.40
CA PRO A 1064 12.28 25.10 -14.39
C PRO A 1064 12.68 25.79 -15.70
N SER A 1065 13.36 26.92 -15.64
CA SER A 1065 13.80 27.69 -16.80
C SER A 1065 15.01 28.60 -16.53
N VAL A 1066 15.76 28.92 -17.58
CA VAL A 1066 16.82 29.93 -17.60
C VAL A 1066 16.63 30.79 -18.86
N GLU A 1067 16.77 32.12 -18.73
CA GLU A 1067 16.56 33.03 -19.85
C GLU A 1067 17.62 32.82 -20.97
N GLY A 1068 17.14 32.60 -22.20
CA GLY A 1068 17.99 32.42 -23.38
C GLY A 1068 18.49 30.99 -23.63
N GLU A 1069 18.24 30.05 -22.71
CA GLU A 1069 18.62 28.63 -22.82
C GLU A 1069 17.44 27.76 -23.32
N VAL A 1070 17.65 26.45 -23.45
CA VAL A 1070 16.65 25.49 -23.94
C VAL A 1070 15.44 25.33 -22.98
N THR A 1071 14.23 25.25 -23.54
CA THR A 1071 13.01 24.92 -22.77
C THR A 1071 13.07 23.47 -22.27
N TRP A 1072 13.15 23.28 -20.96
CA TRP A 1072 13.04 21.95 -20.34
C TRP A 1072 11.57 21.51 -20.33
N THR A 1073 11.23 20.53 -21.16
CA THR A 1073 9.90 19.90 -21.15
C THR A 1073 9.82 18.84 -20.04
N PRO A 1074 8.68 18.71 -19.34
CA PRO A 1074 8.49 17.62 -18.38
C PRO A 1074 8.43 16.25 -19.09
N VAL A 1075 8.59 15.19 -18.30
CA VAL A 1075 8.38 13.80 -18.76
C VAL A 1075 6.89 13.48 -18.89
N SER A 1076 6.59 12.44 -19.66
CA SER A 1076 5.25 11.92 -19.88
C SER A 1076 5.32 10.43 -20.18
N GLN A 1077 4.21 9.70 -20.03
CA GLN A 1077 4.11 8.24 -20.24
C GLN A 1077 4.82 7.71 -21.51
N ASN A 1078 4.84 8.50 -22.60
CA ASN A 1078 5.40 8.12 -23.90
C ASN A 1078 6.67 8.92 -24.30
N SER A 1079 7.22 9.76 -23.42
CA SER A 1079 8.41 10.56 -23.72
C SER A 1079 9.15 10.92 -22.44
N TYR A 1080 10.43 10.53 -22.36
CA TYR A 1080 11.31 10.71 -21.21
C TYR A 1080 12.46 11.67 -21.54
N PRO A 1081 12.16 12.96 -21.83
CA PRO A 1081 13.18 13.97 -21.99
C PRO A 1081 13.94 14.18 -20.68
N TYR A 1082 15.24 14.42 -20.78
CA TYR A 1082 16.07 14.86 -19.66
C TYR A 1082 16.91 16.07 -20.06
N LEU A 1083 17.16 16.95 -19.09
CA LEU A 1083 18.08 18.07 -19.29
C LEU A 1083 19.49 17.62 -18.94
N GLN A 1084 20.35 17.50 -19.94
CA GLN A 1084 21.79 17.35 -19.73
C GLN A 1084 22.36 18.72 -19.34
N ILE A 1085 22.66 18.88 -18.05
CA ILE A 1085 23.30 20.06 -17.48
C ILE A 1085 24.81 19.88 -17.62
N SER A 1086 25.45 20.73 -18.43
CA SER A 1086 26.89 20.67 -18.70
C SER A 1086 27.46 22.08 -18.85
N ASN A 1087 28.53 22.27 -19.64
CA ASN A 1087 28.93 23.63 -20.08
C ASN A 1087 27.76 24.37 -20.77
N ASP A 1088 26.84 23.64 -21.39
CA ASP A 1088 25.61 24.13 -22.02
C ASP A 1088 24.41 23.26 -21.59
N LEU A 1089 23.19 23.81 -21.66
CA LEU A 1089 21.96 23.07 -21.37
C LEU A 1089 21.45 22.39 -22.64
N THR A 1090 21.42 21.06 -22.65
CA THR A 1090 20.95 20.27 -23.80
C THR A 1090 19.77 19.39 -23.40
N LEU A 1091 18.63 19.54 -24.08
CA LEU A 1091 17.49 18.63 -23.90
C LEU A 1091 17.73 17.37 -24.73
N LEU A 1092 17.84 16.23 -24.05
CA LEU A 1092 18.00 14.89 -24.63
C LEU A 1092 16.81 13.99 -24.23
N SER A 1093 16.82 12.73 -24.63
CA SER A 1093 15.77 11.75 -24.35
C SER A 1093 16.38 10.39 -23.99
N ASP A 1094 15.68 9.62 -23.15
CA ASP A 1094 16.04 8.26 -22.74
C ASP A 1094 17.44 8.19 -22.08
N LEU A 1095 17.55 8.79 -20.89
CA LEU A 1095 18.76 8.80 -20.07
C LEU A 1095 19.32 7.37 -19.91
N GLU A 1096 20.60 7.16 -20.24
CA GLU A 1096 21.31 5.89 -20.09
C GLU A 1096 20.53 4.65 -20.61
N LYS A 1097 19.79 4.82 -21.71
CA LYS A 1097 18.78 3.85 -22.21
C LYS A 1097 19.21 2.39 -22.14
N ASP A 1098 20.39 2.04 -22.63
CA ASP A 1098 20.85 0.65 -22.68
C ASP A 1098 21.21 0.09 -21.30
N ARG A 1099 21.68 0.95 -20.38
CA ARG A 1099 21.94 0.59 -18.98
C ARG A 1099 20.63 0.44 -18.19
N ILE A 1100 19.66 1.33 -18.41
CA ILE A 1100 18.30 1.17 -17.85
C ILE A 1100 17.63 -0.10 -18.40
N ASN A 1101 17.73 -0.36 -19.71
CA ASN A 1101 17.21 -1.59 -20.32
C ASN A 1101 17.87 -2.83 -19.72
N PHE A 1102 19.20 -2.82 -19.53
CA PHE A 1102 19.92 -3.91 -18.86
C PHE A 1102 19.45 -4.12 -17.43
N TRP A 1103 19.30 -3.07 -16.62
CA TRP A 1103 18.80 -3.22 -15.24
C TRP A 1103 17.33 -3.56 -15.15
N THR A 1104 16.53 -3.12 -16.12
CA THR A 1104 15.17 -3.61 -16.32
C THR A 1104 15.19 -5.09 -16.66
N GLU A 1105 16.12 -5.56 -17.51
CA GLU A 1105 16.32 -7.00 -17.69
C GLU A 1105 16.83 -7.67 -16.41
N VAL A 1106 17.77 -7.13 -15.63
CA VAL A 1106 18.27 -7.77 -14.40
C VAL A 1106 17.22 -7.81 -13.28
N LYS A 1107 16.37 -6.80 -13.15
CA LYS A 1107 15.18 -6.86 -12.29
C LYS A 1107 14.08 -7.76 -12.88
N ASN A 1108 14.03 -7.93 -14.20
CA ASN A 1108 13.31 -9.02 -14.85
C ASN A 1108 14.08 -10.36 -14.83
N ILE A 1109 15.33 -10.42 -14.35
CA ILE A 1109 16.03 -11.65 -13.98
C ILE A 1109 15.68 -11.97 -12.53
N GLN A 1110 15.42 -10.99 -11.65
CA GLN A 1110 14.51 -11.26 -10.53
C GLN A 1110 13.16 -11.75 -11.10
N GLY A 1111 12.52 -11.11 -12.07
CA GLY A 1111 11.37 -11.71 -12.80
C GLY A 1111 11.61 -13.06 -13.52
N LYS A 1112 12.83 -13.64 -13.49
CA LYS A 1112 13.22 -14.99 -13.95
C LYS A 1112 13.88 -15.85 -12.83
N LEU A 1113 14.02 -15.32 -11.62
CA LEU A 1113 14.55 -15.96 -10.41
C LEU A 1113 13.53 -15.97 -9.29
N ASN A 1114 12.75 -14.90 -9.20
CA ASN A 1114 11.30 -14.95 -9.33
C ASN A 1114 10.79 -15.62 -10.65
N LYS A 1115 11.37 -16.80 -11.01
CA LYS A 1115 10.89 -17.99 -11.78
C LYS A 1115 11.61 -19.27 -11.34
N ALA A 1116 12.91 -19.17 -11.06
CA ALA A 1116 13.71 -20.36 -10.76
C ALA A 1116 13.66 -20.78 -9.28
N ILE A 1117 13.64 -19.85 -8.32
CA ILE A 1117 13.70 -20.17 -6.87
C ILE A 1117 12.32 -20.58 -6.28
N SER A 1118 11.23 -20.55 -7.06
CA SER A 1118 9.92 -21.13 -6.66
C SER A 1118 9.96 -22.64 -6.69
N ARG A 1119 10.89 -23.16 -7.49
CA ARG A 1119 11.17 -24.58 -7.59
C ARG A 1119 11.93 -25.09 -6.36
N ASP A 1120 12.34 -24.22 -5.41
CA ASP A 1120 12.99 -24.60 -4.15
C ASP A 1120 12.61 -23.80 -2.87
N SER A 1121 11.96 -22.61 -2.89
CA SER A 1121 11.57 -21.92 -1.63
C SER A 1121 10.42 -20.86 -1.57
N GLN A 1122 10.08 -20.05 -2.59
CA GLN A 1122 9.01 -18.99 -2.48
C GLN A 1122 8.26 -18.68 -3.82
N PRO A 1123 7.00 -18.16 -3.85
CA PRO A 1123 6.17 -17.97 -5.06
C PRO A 1123 6.48 -16.69 -5.85
N LYS A 1124 6.25 -16.69 -7.17
CA LYS A 1124 7.02 -15.84 -8.12
C LYS A 1124 6.22 -15.35 -9.37
N THR A 1125 6.83 -14.77 -10.43
CA THR A 1125 6.17 -14.18 -11.63
C THR A 1125 6.46 -14.82 -13.03
N TYR A 1126 5.47 -15.49 -13.64
CA TYR A 1126 5.56 -16.42 -14.81
C TYR A 1126 5.09 -15.84 -16.14
N GLN A 1127 5.65 -16.23 -17.29
CA GLN A 1127 4.99 -16.01 -18.60
C GLN A 1127 5.56 -16.90 -19.73
N ASP A 1128 5.84 -18.18 -19.44
CA ASP A 1128 6.63 -19.02 -20.34
C ASP A 1128 6.50 -20.55 -20.15
N ILE A 1129 5.46 -21.17 -20.73
CA ILE A 1129 5.61 -22.39 -21.57
C ILE A 1129 4.59 -22.39 -22.72
N SER A 1130 5.09 -22.46 -23.95
CA SER A 1130 4.30 -22.68 -25.17
C SER A 1130 4.24 -24.18 -25.55
N VAL A 1131 3.30 -24.55 -26.40
CA VAL A 1131 2.94 -25.96 -26.67
C VAL A 1131 3.97 -26.68 -27.54
N VAL A 1132 4.40 -27.87 -27.09
CA VAL A 1132 5.12 -28.89 -27.89
C VAL A 1132 4.28 -30.16 -27.93
N ASN A 1133 4.46 -30.98 -28.96
CA ASN A 1133 3.51 -32.04 -29.32
C ASN A 1133 3.66 -33.33 -28.48
N LYS A 1134 2.65 -34.20 -28.59
CA LYS A 1134 2.31 -35.42 -27.82
C LYS A 1134 3.43 -36.41 -27.40
N THR A 1135 4.66 -36.24 -27.85
CA THR A 1135 5.50 -37.37 -28.23
C THR A 1135 6.73 -37.59 -27.37
N ASP A 1136 7.49 -36.53 -27.07
CA ASP A 1136 8.67 -36.62 -26.20
C ASP A 1136 8.28 -37.23 -24.84
N CYS A 1137 7.01 -37.03 -24.49
CA CYS A 1137 6.23 -37.67 -23.44
C CYS A 1137 6.23 -39.22 -23.44
N GLU A 1138 6.60 -39.93 -24.52
CA GLU A 1138 6.75 -41.40 -24.55
C GLU A 1138 8.22 -41.84 -24.39
N GLU A 1139 9.18 -41.16 -25.03
CA GLU A 1139 10.62 -41.47 -24.85
C GLU A 1139 11.08 -41.19 -23.40
N GLU A 1140 10.64 -40.08 -22.80
CA GLU A 1140 10.93 -39.78 -21.38
C GLU A 1140 10.37 -40.84 -20.41
N ILE A 1141 9.18 -41.40 -20.69
CA ILE A 1141 8.59 -42.48 -19.88
C ILE A 1141 9.47 -43.73 -19.88
N GLN A 1142 10.14 -44.01 -21.00
CA GLN A 1142 10.94 -45.21 -21.16
C GLN A 1142 12.30 -45.07 -20.46
N ASP A 1143 12.93 -43.89 -20.48
CA ASP A 1143 14.24 -43.65 -19.86
C ASP A 1143 14.16 -43.44 -18.33
N LEU A 1144 13.07 -42.86 -17.82
CA LEU A 1144 12.78 -42.80 -16.37
C LEU A 1144 12.72 -44.20 -15.73
N GLN A 1145 12.13 -45.18 -16.44
CA GLN A 1145 12.06 -46.58 -15.98
C GLN A 1145 13.42 -47.29 -15.98
N VAL A 1146 14.40 -46.82 -16.76
CA VAL A 1146 15.77 -47.32 -16.78
C VAL A 1146 16.60 -46.73 -15.65
N SER A 1147 16.41 -45.43 -15.34
CA SER A 1147 17.14 -44.72 -14.29
C SER A 1147 16.76 -45.19 -12.88
N LEU A 1148 15.46 -45.38 -12.59
CA LEU A 1148 14.98 -45.85 -11.28
C LEU A 1148 15.53 -47.23 -10.85
N ARG A 1149 16.07 -48.03 -11.78
CA ARG A 1149 16.68 -49.33 -11.46
C ARG A 1149 18.16 -49.24 -11.01
N LYS A 1150 18.79 -48.07 -11.08
CA LYS A 1150 20.26 -47.93 -10.91
C LYS A 1150 20.72 -47.42 -9.54
N GLN A 1151 19.90 -46.72 -8.77
CA GLN A 1151 20.30 -46.17 -7.45
C GLN A 1151 19.22 -46.30 -6.36
N PRO A 1152 19.24 -47.36 -5.53
CA PRO A 1152 18.20 -47.61 -4.50
C PRO A 1152 18.37 -46.83 -3.18
N GLY A 1153 19.30 -45.87 -3.09
CA GLY A 1153 19.92 -45.52 -1.80
C GLY A 1153 19.65 -44.12 -1.22
N ASN A 1154 19.14 -43.16 -2.00
CA ASN A 1154 19.30 -41.74 -1.65
C ASN A 1154 18.15 -40.83 -2.12
N ILE A 1155 16.89 -41.23 -1.94
CA ILE A 1155 15.72 -40.42 -2.29
C ILE A 1155 14.73 -40.41 -1.12
N LEU A 1156 14.43 -39.22 -0.60
CA LEU A 1156 13.32 -38.94 0.32
C LEU A 1156 12.69 -37.55 0.07
N ARG A 1157 12.95 -36.94 -1.10
CA ARG A 1157 12.50 -35.58 -1.46
C ARG A 1157 11.68 -35.51 -2.76
N ASP A 1158 11.60 -36.61 -3.53
CA ASP A 1158 10.99 -36.63 -4.87
C ASP A 1158 9.79 -37.58 -4.97
N CYS A 1159 8.64 -37.03 -5.33
CA CYS A 1159 7.49 -37.75 -5.90
C CYS A 1159 6.81 -36.83 -6.92
N GLY A 1160 6.54 -37.34 -8.12
CA GLY A 1160 6.02 -36.52 -9.23
C GLY A 1160 5.12 -37.31 -10.18
N TYR A 1161 4.17 -36.59 -10.79
CA TYR A 1161 3.25 -37.14 -11.78
C TYR A 1161 3.64 -36.75 -13.21
N LEU A 1162 3.34 -37.63 -14.17
CA LEU A 1162 3.48 -37.41 -15.61
C LEU A 1162 2.09 -37.51 -16.27
N TRP A 1163 1.83 -36.69 -17.29
CA TRP A 1163 0.53 -36.56 -17.96
C TRP A 1163 0.76 -36.31 -19.47
N CYS A 1164 0.24 -37.17 -20.36
CA CYS A 1164 0.38 -37.03 -21.83
C CYS A 1164 -1.00 -36.93 -22.54
N HIS A 1165 -1.15 -35.98 -23.46
CA HIS A 1165 -2.43 -35.62 -24.11
C HIS A 1165 -2.56 -36.21 -25.53
N ASN A 1166 -3.74 -36.72 -25.90
CA ASN A 1166 -4.06 -37.06 -27.30
C ASN A 1166 -4.89 -35.95 -27.98
N GLU A 1167 -4.90 -35.93 -29.33
CA GLU A 1167 -5.52 -34.93 -30.24
C GLU A 1167 -7.04 -34.69 -30.03
N SER A 1168 -7.69 -35.41 -29.10
CA SER A 1168 -9.09 -35.22 -28.71
C SER A 1168 -9.26 -34.52 -27.34
N GLY A 1169 -8.19 -33.95 -26.77
CA GLY A 1169 -8.25 -33.24 -25.49
C GLY A 1169 -8.46 -34.17 -24.27
N ILE A 1170 -7.92 -35.39 -24.30
CA ILE A 1170 -7.95 -36.32 -23.16
C ILE A 1170 -6.53 -36.68 -22.71
N ILE A 1171 -6.23 -36.53 -21.41
CA ILE A 1171 -5.13 -37.23 -20.71
C ILE A 1171 -5.79 -38.29 -19.82
N MET A 1172 -5.14 -39.46 -19.68
CA MET A 1172 -5.36 -40.35 -18.54
C MET A 1172 -4.23 -40.22 -17.53
N MET A 1173 -4.47 -39.60 -16.37
CA MET A 1173 -3.61 -39.84 -15.20
C MET A 1173 -3.91 -41.24 -14.61
N GLY A 1174 -2.85 -41.90 -14.13
CA GLY A 1174 -2.92 -42.93 -13.10
C GLY A 1174 -1.91 -42.60 -12.00
N VAL A 1175 -2.39 -42.30 -10.80
CA VAL A 1175 -1.56 -42.00 -9.62
C VAL A 1175 -0.94 -43.29 -9.11
N PHE A 1176 0.30 -43.61 -9.51
CA PHE A 1176 1.04 -44.70 -8.87
C PHE A 1176 1.47 -44.27 -7.46
N MET A 1177 1.22 -45.12 -6.49
CA MET A 1177 1.77 -45.03 -5.13
C MET A 1177 2.14 -46.45 -4.71
N VAL A 1178 3.29 -46.62 -4.06
CA VAL A 1178 3.76 -47.92 -3.53
C VAL A 1178 4.28 -47.71 -2.11
N ALA A 1179 3.46 -48.08 -1.13
CA ALA A 1179 3.83 -48.10 0.28
C ALA A 1179 4.77 -49.29 0.56
N CYS A 1180 5.86 -49.04 1.30
CA CYS A 1180 6.80 -50.07 1.74
C CYS A 1180 7.20 -49.85 3.20
N ALA A 1181 6.75 -50.75 4.08
CA ALA A 1181 7.17 -50.82 5.48
C ALA A 1181 8.59 -51.41 5.62
N ALA A 1182 9.23 -51.18 6.77
CA ALA A 1182 10.66 -51.40 6.93
C ALA A 1182 11.08 -52.85 7.32
N ARG A 1183 11.69 -53.57 6.36
CA ARG A 1183 12.62 -54.73 6.53
C ARG A 1183 11.99 -56.06 7.06
N PRO A 1184 12.65 -57.24 6.94
CA PRO A 1184 13.82 -57.63 6.12
C PRO A 1184 13.61 -58.88 5.19
N ASN A 1185 14.40 -58.95 4.11
CA ASN A 1185 15.04 -60.09 3.41
C ASN A 1185 14.70 -61.57 3.78
N PRO A 1186 14.79 -62.57 2.86
CA PRO A 1186 14.09 -62.77 1.56
C PRO A 1186 13.57 -64.23 1.32
N ARG A 1187 12.80 -64.50 0.22
CA ARG A 1187 12.93 -65.67 -0.72
C ARG A 1187 11.76 -65.89 -1.72
N ASN A 1188 12.10 -65.94 -3.02
CA ASN A 1188 11.44 -66.56 -4.19
C ASN A 1188 9.98 -66.18 -4.64
N PRO A 1189 9.62 -66.38 -5.95
CA PRO A 1189 8.37 -65.87 -6.57
C PRO A 1189 7.43 -66.93 -7.19
N CYS A 1190 6.16 -66.57 -7.50
CA CYS A 1190 5.40 -66.97 -8.72
C CYS A 1190 4.00 -66.30 -8.86
N ASP A 1191 3.65 -65.91 -10.10
CA ASP A 1191 2.36 -65.84 -10.84
C ASP A 1191 1.09 -65.06 -10.36
N LEU A 1192 0.47 -64.28 -11.28
CA LEU A 1192 -0.90 -63.71 -11.23
C LEU A 1192 -1.37 -63.12 -12.60
N LEU A 1193 -2.70 -63.09 -12.92
CA LEU A 1193 -3.35 -62.44 -14.11
C LEU A 1193 -4.93 -62.33 -13.91
N PRO A 1194 -5.80 -61.69 -14.76
CA PRO A 1194 -6.68 -60.55 -14.34
C PRO A 1194 -8.19 -60.56 -14.75
N CYS A 1195 -8.96 -59.46 -14.50
CA CYS A 1195 -10.30 -59.13 -15.09
C CYS A 1195 -10.72 -57.61 -14.98
N VAL A 1196 -11.83 -57.12 -15.62
CA VAL A 1196 -12.11 -55.67 -15.96
C VAL A 1196 -13.63 -55.24 -15.99
N SER A 1197 -13.98 -53.93 -15.84
CA SER A 1197 -15.30 -53.29 -16.19
C SER A 1197 -15.30 -51.75 -16.53
N ASP A 1198 -16.43 -50.98 -16.38
CA ASP A 1198 -17.02 -50.08 -17.44
C ASP A 1198 -17.90 -48.85 -16.96
N MET A 1199 -18.42 -48.02 -17.92
CA MET A 1199 -19.56 -47.03 -17.92
C MET A 1199 -19.34 -45.47 -18.00
N ARG A 1200 -20.42 -44.69 -18.30
CA ARG A 1200 -20.47 -43.49 -19.22
C ARG A 1200 -21.11 -42.14 -18.71
N LEU A 1201 -21.34 -41.15 -19.60
CA LEU A 1201 -21.51 -39.66 -19.41
C LEU A 1201 -22.57 -39.01 -20.39
N VAL A 1202 -23.18 -37.83 -20.08
CA VAL A 1202 -24.11 -36.99 -20.93
C VAL A 1202 -23.99 -35.45 -20.62
N CYS A 1203 -24.43 -34.51 -21.50
CA CYS A 1203 -24.08 -33.04 -21.53
C CYS A 1203 -25.26 -32.04 -21.80
N ALA A 1204 -25.08 -30.70 -21.55
CA ALA A 1204 -25.88 -29.54 -22.09
C ALA A 1204 -25.18 -28.13 -21.91
N TRP A 1205 -25.64 -27.04 -22.60
CA TRP A 1205 -24.95 -25.73 -22.90
C TRP A 1205 -26.00 -24.67 -23.45
N ASP A 1206 -25.94 -23.31 -23.53
CA ASP A 1206 -25.03 -22.15 -23.20
C ASP A 1206 -25.79 -20.75 -23.18
N GLY A 1207 -25.11 -19.59 -22.99
CA GLY A 1207 -25.59 -18.20 -23.34
C GLY A 1207 -26.07 -17.28 -22.17
N VAL A 1208 -26.36 -15.94 -22.22
CA VAL A 1208 -26.35 -14.76 -23.18
C VAL A 1208 -26.35 -13.43 -22.31
N ASN A 1209 -26.40 -12.13 -22.77
CA ASN A 1209 -25.31 -11.21 -23.25
C ASN A 1209 -25.68 -9.64 -22.99
N PRO A 1210 -25.09 -8.49 -23.54
CA PRO A 1210 -24.45 -7.39 -22.61
C PRO A 1210 -25.03 -4.42 -22.05
N PRO A 1211 -24.70 -3.19 -22.65
CA PRO A 1211 -23.81 -2.08 -22.12
C PRO A 1211 -24.44 -0.85 -21.36
N THR A 1212 -23.71 0.30 -21.18
CA THR A 1212 -24.12 1.76 -21.05
C THR A 1212 -23.66 2.54 -19.75
N LEU A 1213 -23.63 3.88 -19.43
CA LEU A 1213 -23.94 5.27 -19.95
C LEU A 1213 -22.94 6.34 -19.37
N PHE A 1214 -23.25 7.67 -19.38
CA PHE A 1214 -22.47 8.88 -18.97
C PHE A 1214 -23.30 9.99 -18.21
N VAL A 1215 -22.62 11.13 -17.82
CA VAL A 1215 -23.12 12.52 -17.53
C VAL A 1215 -23.58 12.82 -16.07
N GLY A 1216 -23.26 13.94 -15.38
CA GLY A 1216 -22.36 15.12 -15.61
C GLY A 1216 -23.05 16.51 -15.77
N SER A 1217 -22.48 17.70 -15.50
CA SER A 1217 -21.31 18.18 -14.71
C SER A 1217 -21.30 19.75 -14.63
N CYS A 1218 -20.54 20.38 -13.71
CA CYS A 1218 -20.32 21.86 -13.64
C CYS A 1218 -18.81 22.20 -13.63
N ARG A 1219 -18.21 23.00 -14.53
CA ARG A 1219 -18.46 24.36 -15.13
C ARG A 1219 -17.75 25.49 -14.37
N MET A 1220 -17.03 26.43 -15.01
CA MET A 1220 -16.97 26.81 -16.45
C MET A 1220 -15.50 27.07 -16.92
N LYS A 1221 -14.97 28.13 -17.57
CA LYS A 1221 -15.41 29.48 -18.03
C LYS A 1221 -14.35 30.06 -19.01
N VAL A 1222 -14.72 30.61 -20.18
CA VAL A 1222 -13.78 31.28 -21.15
C VAL A 1222 -14.35 32.62 -21.64
N LYS A 1223 -13.49 33.60 -21.99
CA LYS A 1223 -13.89 34.92 -22.50
C LYS A 1223 -12.90 35.50 -23.54
N ASN A 1224 -13.44 35.97 -24.67
CA ASN A 1224 -13.03 37.11 -25.52
C ASN A 1224 -12.94 36.78 -27.03
N CYS A 1225 -13.94 37.23 -27.78
CA CYS A 1225 -13.83 37.47 -29.23
C CYS A 1225 -13.41 38.92 -29.49
N ARG A 1226 -13.04 39.26 -30.74
CA ARG A 1226 -12.99 40.65 -31.23
C ARG A 1226 -13.73 40.75 -32.57
N PHE A 1227 -14.38 41.89 -32.80
CA PHE A 1227 -15.04 42.26 -34.05
C PHE A 1227 -14.26 43.38 -34.75
N GLY A 1228 -14.38 43.43 -36.07
CA GLY A 1228 -14.28 44.68 -36.84
C GLY A 1228 -15.67 45.33 -36.97
N THR A 1229 -15.70 46.65 -37.08
CA THR A 1229 -16.84 47.38 -37.67
C THR A 1229 -16.69 47.42 -39.20
N ASP A 1230 -17.77 47.78 -39.89
CA ASP A 1230 -17.97 47.69 -41.35
C ASP A 1230 -18.07 46.26 -41.91
N LEU A 1231 -18.90 46.12 -42.96
CA LEU A 1231 -19.28 44.86 -43.65
C LEU A 1231 -19.70 43.72 -42.69
N GLN A 1232 -20.96 43.62 -42.27
CA GLN A 1232 -22.13 43.28 -43.11
C GLN A 1232 -21.87 42.15 -44.13
N GLN A 1233 -22.38 40.97 -43.77
CA GLN A 1233 -22.70 39.80 -44.62
C GLN A 1233 -21.57 38.99 -45.28
N ILE A 1234 -21.69 37.65 -45.14
CA ILE A 1234 -21.16 36.59 -46.03
C ILE A 1234 -19.62 36.44 -45.92
N ASP A 1235 -19.06 35.25 -45.66
CA ASP A 1235 -19.29 34.00 -46.39
C ASP A 1235 -19.33 32.73 -45.52
N ILE A 1236 -19.72 31.60 -46.12
CA ILE A 1236 -19.91 30.30 -45.44
C ILE A 1236 -18.63 29.44 -45.43
N ASP A 1237 -17.71 29.67 -46.38
CA ASP A 1237 -16.59 28.76 -46.68
C ASP A 1237 -15.22 29.23 -46.12
N ARG A 1238 -15.14 29.75 -44.88
CA ARG A 1238 -13.84 30.19 -44.29
C ARG A 1238 -13.60 29.86 -42.81
N CYS A 1239 -13.54 28.57 -42.52
CA CYS A 1239 -12.55 28.00 -41.60
C CYS A 1239 -11.89 26.76 -42.21
N ASP A 1240 -11.53 26.85 -43.50
CA ASP A 1240 -10.70 25.84 -44.17
C ASP A 1240 -9.32 25.77 -43.51
N SER A 1241 -8.81 24.62 -43.06
CA SER A 1241 -8.71 23.26 -43.64
C SER A 1241 -7.43 23.06 -44.46
N LEU A 1242 -6.87 21.85 -44.36
CA LEU A 1242 -5.73 21.40 -45.15
C LEU A 1242 -5.85 19.88 -45.35
N GLU A 1243 -6.08 19.48 -46.59
CA GLU A 1243 -6.21 18.08 -47.02
C GLU A 1243 -4.83 17.42 -47.21
N LEU A 1244 -4.80 16.09 -47.40
CA LEU A 1244 -4.47 15.57 -48.74
C LEU A 1244 -4.98 14.14 -48.99
N GLN A 1245 -5.01 13.76 -50.27
CA GLN A 1245 -5.55 12.51 -50.84
C GLN A 1245 -4.58 12.07 -51.98
N ASP A 1246 -4.50 10.83 -52.49
CA ASP A 1246 -5.20 9.55 -52.26
C ASP A 1246 -4.29 8.40 -52.81
N ILE A 1247 -4.82 7.17 -52.96
CA ILE A 1247 -4.43 6.12 -53.93
C ILE A 1247 -3.26 5.18 -53.53
N LEU A 1248 -3.65 4.04 -52.95
CA LEU A 1248 -3.07 2.70 -53.20
C LEU A 1248 -3.15 2.36 -54.71
N PRO A 1249 -2.28 1.52 -55.34
CA PRO A 1249 -2.13 0.11 -54.90
C PRO A 1249 -0.88 -0.70 -55.36
N ARG A 1250 -0.81 -1.97 -54.90
CA ARG A 1250 -0.16 -3.15 -55.56
C ARG A 1250 1.38 -3.08 -55.80
N ILE A 1251 2.17 -4.14 -55.62
CA ILE A 1251 1.91 -5.53 -56.03
C ILE A 1251 2.82 -6.53 -55.25
N SER A 1252 2.55 -7.83 -55.43
CA SER A 1252 3.21 -8.97 -54.78
C SER A 1252 4.74 -8.95 -54.69
N ARG A 1253 5.24 -9.37 -53.52
CA ARG A 1253 6.00 -10.61 -53.29
C ARG A 1253 5.51 -11.21 -51.95
N GLY A 1254 5.46 -12.51 -51.72
CA GLY A 1254 6.48 -13.51 -52.08
C GLY A 1254 7.53 -13.45 -50.96
N SER A 1255 7.34 -14.19 -49.87
CA SER A 1255 7.90 -15.55 -49.68
C SER A 1255 9.41 -15.51 -49.45
N SER A 1256 9.90 -16.28 -48.46
CA SER A 1256 11.27 -16.18 -47.88
C SER A 1256 11.62 -14.79 -47.31
N GLU A 1257 12.57 -14.60 -46.37
CA GLU A 1257 13.36 -15.51 -45.52
C GLU A 1257 13.75 -14.67 -44.27
N TYR A 1258 13.66 -15.09 -43.01
CA TYR A 1258 13.23 -16.37 -42.40
C TYR A 1258 12.09 -16.11 -41.39
N GLY A 1259 11.35 -17.16 -40.98
CA GLY A 1259 10.34 -17.09 -39.93
C GLY A 1259 10.13 -18.43 -39.23
N SER A 1260 10.87 -18.64 -38.14
CA SER A 1260 10.72 -19.70 -37.12
C SER A 1260 10.40 -21.14 -37.56
N GLU A 1261 11.43 -21.99 -37.62
CA GLU A 1261 11.39 -23.43 -37.30
C GLU A 1261 12.74 -23.74 -36.60
N TYR A 1262 12.85 -24.33 -35.40
CA TYR A 1262 11.88 -25.12 -34.62
C TYR A 1262 11.36 -26.33 -35.41
N GLY A 1263 12.21 -27.34 -35.61
CA GLY A 1263 11.89 -28.40 -36.57
C GLY A 1263 12.83 -29.60 -36.64
N PHE A 1264 13.25 -30.16 -35.50
CA PHE A 1264 13.07 -31.59 -35.28
C PHE A 1264 12.29 -31.69 -33.98
N GLU A 1265 10.98 -31.86 -34.11
CA GLU A 1265 10.28 -33.15 -34.29
C GLU A 1265 10.06 -33.78 -32.92
N ASN A 1266 8.82 -34.20 -32.66
CA ASN A 1266 8.59 -35.60 -32.30
C ASN A 1266 7.11 -36.01 -32.55
N VAL A 1267 6.85 -37.21 -33.10
CA VAL A 1267 5.49 -37.80 -33.32
C VAL A 1267 5.28 -39.20 -32.65
N ASN A 1268 4.33 -39.29 -31.70
CA ASN A 1268 3.76 -40.47 -30.98
C ASN A 1268 4.63 -41.22 -29.93
N HIS A 1269 4.08 -41.80 -28.84
CA HIS A 1269 2.72 -42.36 -28.71
C HIS A 1269 2.01 -42.35 -27.32
N ASP A 1270 2.33 -43.24 -26.36
CA ASP A 1270 1.33 -43.91 -25.48
C ASP A 1270 1.73 -44.22 -24.00
N LYS A 1271 0.71 -44.39 -23.13
CA LYS A 1271 0.63 -45.28 -21.92
C LYS A 1271 1.64 -45.06 -20.76
N LEU A 1272 1.21 -44.91 -19.50
CA LEU A 1272 0.42 -45.91 -18.74
C LEU A 1272 -0.20 -45.34 -17.43
N ARG A 1273 -1.29 -45.96 -16.95
CA ARG A 1273 -1.87 -45.77 -15.59
C ARG A 1273 -1.32 -46.81 -14.60
N ILE A 1274 -1.43 -46.55 -13.29
CA ILE A 1274 -2.21 -47.36 -12.31
C ILE A 1274 -2.26 -46.67 -10.93
N GLN A 1275 -3.15 -47.14 -10.04
CA GLN A 1275 -3.43 -46.63 -8.70
C GLN A 1275 -2.38 -47.07 -7.64
N GLY A 1276 -1.99 -46.16 -6.74
CA GLY A 1276 -2.67 -45.97 -5.45
C GLY A 1276 -2.37 -46.94 -4.30
N SER A 1277 -1.59 -46.45 -3.32
CA SER A 1277 -1.56 -46.93 -1.93
C SER A 1277 -1.36 -45.72 -1.00
N ARG A 1278 -2.49 -45.14 -0.60
CA ARG A 1278 -2.62 -43.90 0.19
C ARG A 1278 -1.82 -43.91 1.51
N THR A 1279 -1.08 -42.84 1.76
CA THR A 1279 -1.61 -41.79 2.66
C THR A 1279 -2.56 -40.91 1.85
#